data_AF-A0A1V3SGH1-F1
#
_entry.id   AF-A0A1V3SGH1-F1
#
_cell.length_a   1.000
_cell.length_b   1.000
_cell.length_c   1.000
_cell.angle_alpha   90.00
_cell.angle_beta   90.00
_cell.angle_gamma   90.00
#
_symmetry.space_group_name_H-M   'P 1'
#
loop_
_entity.id
_entity.type
_entity.pdbx_description
1 polymer ?
#
loop_
_entity_poly.entity_id
_entity_poly.type
_entity_poly.pdbx_seq_one_letter_code
_entity_poly.pdbx_strand_id
1 'polypeptide(L)'
;MALWGEGSPGYLVEVFDRIGVDINELQARHHGTLRRLSDTNLQVWPGQWISGLCSAAVRVLGSELSAAFVLSQPGLAAPGALHYFHPQQDDLNRLSCEWLGHFGLRAHGQPDNVKEAPIDIFGNERLSTGFRKLIADIQDLSASISRNRGNEEALLSDFKALTVRSAALLVFTTASRGSRLDKLKCGSLLAHEELIHVEDKEVADGRGSRLLPKLDIHYWLLNGFLKAQTAASEKLVRQLPTKMRGDVLLELANQDLRFDAGCFQYFGRKGQRISRTPVSSADIGEVAQQYLQAPRNFMRHVVITHWTLARMDCTVLRALTGHAWASAEAPGPCATYAPTSLIAAIKAPLEQLLATWIVSPTQSQGHRAWPTHRLPLWRLFKVQGHYRKFITDGLQGPVFSRWHVAAMVMAEHIRHNLCSGQLPLGGKALMWLYLVFVDGLNEPQDLKAIFDHGDVLTRGTYGWTARWRREADRRNGRLIALQAPTSLFLESHWSSISIDAKESIGTDLARWLTAIQPNHPSKDCTPDRAKAILLAVASLWSDVAIPSALQTAYSTDTNAPFPSLRSAERLVNGFNRHTLPITTSGSRPSLVHQSESALHRLLKLIHKVGDNQQRLGEQKARAAYFLGHAASLRGSNDGSWTNALIKAIQQNIELIQHGSRKALQFSSLSTYVSSITDFIISRQNLNLLEVEENDLQVLSIELLEHARRKDGPTKSDVQSAAFWLLRSLENQGFRVLLHPPASSFWRLRPGRSRPVPVIDATDSDAAQTMLSATHTATQLNHDQLHLLVDLLQQVPLRWMEAATLDTTHILLGRPALRVEPSGFSHTKSTSSTRTLELPAALHGRLLDLARRVSAVSSSNRPLLFSEASSGSDDEAVPSRHNEDLAWVMRCILEDDFRIHDLRANVVSSLIFPGWRKTFDRWVRHQASGDELRGQFEHSSQSAWSAERASVVAGHSHPVVGVSYYAFIWPFLRCLALASLNAHLVPGSEFLRHASLSSAALDKARQRSSDTASNPWNHLASKRFHRDKLKGSNTPQPPTLHTPTVSMAIADQASAVAPVEELKQHRSLCLCSSGLPLEDSMDMARIEPHHRDALNTYLASLSSQDLESLRKREGGSSGQRSAAAEIDLIRSQAFEDLFKVLAPAAPHQLRRLLVLLSSRSGRDALPESSLSEVAGIFDGGDFKLEVIFGQRHFDAGAAARLSACKSLVMGQPVRDQGRAQRAFILQRSSELSLVAKARWRSVAAQLTFHLVRYKFGQSET
;
A
#
# COMPACT_ATOMS: atom_id res chain seq x y z
N MET A 1 -30.37 -8.93 2.94
CA MET A 1 -29.32 -9.78 3.53
C MET A 1 -30.01 -10.98 4.17
N ALA A 2 -29.57 -12.21 3.83
CA ALA A 2 -29.95 -13.55 4.38
C ALA A 2 -30.55 -14.61 3.43
N LEU A 3 -30.43 -14.51 2.09
CA LEU A 3 -30.85 -15.61 1.18
C LEU A 3 -29.87 -15.96 0.05
N TRP A 4 -28.64 -15.47 0.06
CA TRP A 4 -27.67 -15.70 -1.03
C TRP A 4 -26.34 -16.21 -0.47
N GLY A 5 -26.43 -17.28 0.33
CA GLY A 5 -25.30 -18.13 0.68
C GLY A 5 -25.27 -19.31 -0.28
N GLU A 6 -24.09 -19.59 -0.84
CA GLU A 6 -23.76 -20.71 -1.73
C GLU A 6 -24.45 -20.67 -3.12
N GLY A 7 -23.69 -20.25 -4.13
CA GLY A 7 -24.07 -20.36 -5.53
C GLY A 7 -24.27 -21.82 -5.91
N SER A 8 -25.54 -22.21 -6.09
CA SER A 8 -25.91 -23.50 -6.65
C SER A 8 -25.45 -23.62 -8.11
N PRO A 9 -24.75 -24.71 -8.49
CA PRO A 9 -24.45 -25.06 -9.89
C PRO A 9 -25.70 -25.40 -10.73
N GLY A 10 -26.88 -25.54 -10.11
CA GLY A 10 -28.08 -26.11 -10.74
C GLY A 10 -28.66 -25.29 -11.90
N TYR A 11 -28.34 -24.00 -12.00
CA TYR A 11 -28.92 -23.16 -13.03
C TYR A 11 -28.27 -23.33 -14.42
N LEU A 12 -26.95 -23.52 -14.45
CA LEU A 12 -26.25 -23.82 -15.72
C LEU A 12 -26.68 -25.18 -16.25
N VAL A 13 -26.98 -26.13 -15.37
CA VAL A 13 -27.53 -27.45 -15.71
C VAL A 13 -28.83 -27.30 -16.52
N GLU A 14 -29.78 -26.49 -16.04
CA GLU A 14 -31.05 -26.27 -16.76
C GLU A 14 -30.88 -25.56 -18.12
N VAL A 15 -29.94 -24.63 -18.25
CA VAL A 15 -29.68 -23.92 -19.51
C VAL A 15 -29.05 -24.85 -20.55
N PHE A 16 -28.07 -25.66 -20.14
CA PHE A 16 -27.40 -26.61 -21.02
C PHE A 16 -28.31 -27.79 -21.38
N ASP A 17 -29.11 -28.30 -20.45
CA ASP A 17 -30.13 -29.33 -20.73
C ASP A 17 -31.17 -28.85 -21.74
N ARG A 18 -31.60 -27.57 -21.65
CA ARG A 18 -32.57 -26.98 -22.61
C ARG A 18 -32.04 -26.84 -24.04
N ILE A 19 -30.73 -26.77 -24.23
CA ILE A 19 -30.10 -26.72 -25.57
C ILE A 19 -29.52 -28.08 -25.99
N GLY A 20 -29.90 -29.17 -25.31
CA GLY A 20 -29.50 -30.54 -25.64
C GLY A 20 -28.06 -30.89 -25.28
N VAL A 21 -27.44 -30.14 -24.35
CA VAL A 21 -26.08 -30.36 -23.86
C VAL A 21 -26.15 -30.93 -22.45
N ASP A 22 -25.91 -32.24 -22.29
CA ASP A 22 -25.83 -32.86 -20.97
C ASP A 22 -24.61 -32.30 -20.22
N ILE A 23 -24.86 -31.49 -19.20
CA ILE A 23 -23.79 -30.84 -18.44
C ILE A 23 -22.96 -31.83 -17.63
N ASN A 24 -23.53 -32.97 -17.22
CA ASN A 24 -22.81 -34.01 -16.51
C ASN A 24 -21.89 -34.75 -17.47
N GLU A 25 -22.34 -34.99 -18.72
CA GLU A 25 -21.50 -35.54 -19.77
C GLU A 25 -20.42 -34.54 -20.20
N LEU A 26 -20.76 -33.26 -20.37
CA LEU A 26 -19.81 -32.20 -20.69
C LEU A 26 -18.78 -32.03 -19.56
N GLN A 27 -19.22 -32.02 -18.30
CA GLN A 27 -18.34 -32.00 -17.13
C GLN A 27 -17.50 -33.26 -17.07
N ALA A 28 -18.04 -34.46 -17.30
CA ALA A 28 -17.27 -35.71 -17.24
C ALA A 28 -16.26 -35.80 -18.39
N ARG A 29 -16.64 -35.46 -19.62
CA ARG A 29 -15.75 -35.39 -20.79
C ARG A 29 -14.71 -34.29 -20.62
N HIS A 30 -15.08 -33.13 -20.11
CA HIS A 30 -14.17 -32.02 -19.87
C HIS A 30 -13.26 -32.28 -18.66
N HIS A 31 -13.74 -32.94 -17.60
CA HIS A 31 -12.92 -33.40 -16.47
C HIS A 31 -11.96 -34.51 -16.89
N GLY A 32 -12.39 -35.41 -17.78
CA GLY A 32 -11.54 -36.40 -18.42
C GLY A 32 -10.52 -35.77 -19.39
N THR A 33 -10.87 -34.69 -20.07
CA THR A 33 -9.96 -33.95 -20.96
C THR A 33 -9.01 -33.05 -20.16
N LEU A 34 -9.49 -32.36 -19.14
CA LEU A 34 -8.67 -31.60 -18.20
C LEU A 34 -7.73 -32.54 -17.44
N ARG A 35 -8.17 -33.69 -16.92
CA ARG A 35 -7.26 -34.71 -16.34
C ARG A 35 -6.21 -35.22 -17.32
N ARG A 36 -6.55 -35.33 -18.61
CA ARG A 36 -5.62 -35.75 -19.67
C ARG A 36 -4.64 -34.65 -20.08
N LEU A 37 -5.05 -33.38 -19.98
CA LEU A 37 -4.28 -32.21 -20.38
C LEU A 37 -3.58 -31.51 -19.20
N SER A 38 -3.99 -31.79 -17.96
CA SER A 38 -3.40 -31.28 -16.72
C SER A 38 -2.33 -32.22 -16.22
N ASP A 39 -1.25 -31.67 -15.67
CA ASP A 39 -0.30 -32.41 -14.87
C ASP A 39 -1.03 -33.22 -13.78
N THR A 40 -0.64 -34.48 -13.58
CA THR A 40 -1.30 -35.44 -12.65
C THR A 40 -1.32 -34.94 -11.20
N ASN A 41 -0.53 -33.91 -10.90
CA ASN A 41 -0.44 -33.26 -9.60
C ASN A 41 -1.38 -32.05 -9.40
N LEU A 42 -2.15 -31.64 -10.41
CA LEU A 42 -3.02 -30.45 -10.36
C LEU A 42 -4.47 -30.84 -10.06
N GLN A 43 -4.92 -30.57 -8.83
CA GLN A 43 -6.31 -30.80 -8.43
C GLN A 43 -7.22 -29.79 -9.14
N VAL A 44 -7.98 -30.25 -10.13
CA VAL A 44 -8.98 -29.43 -10.84
C VAL A 44 -10.20 -29.27 -9.92
N TRP A 45 -10.56 -28.02 -9.59
CA TRP A 45 -11.75 -27.67 -8.81
C TRP A 45 -12.86 -27.22 -9.76
N PRO A 46 -13.87 -28.06 -10.06
CA PRO A 46 -14.93 -27.73 -11.03
C PRO A 46 -15.68 -26.43 -10.67
N GLY A 47 -15.84 -26.15 -9.37
CA GLY A 47 -16.46 -24.90 -8.89
C GLY A 47 -15.67 -23.63 -9.24
N GLN A 48 -14.33 -23.71 -9.32
CA GLN A 48 -13.50 -22.56 -9.72
C GLN A 48 -13.62 -22.29 -11.22
N TRP A 49 -13.75 -23.33 -12.05
CA TRP A 49 -14.00 -23.17 -13.49
C TRP A 49 -15.39 -22.55 -13.76
N ILE A 50 -16.43 -23.04 -13.09
CA ILE A 50 -17.79 -22.47 -13.19
C ILE A 50 -17.81 -20.99 -12.76
N SER A 51 -17.10 -20.63 -11.70
CA SER A 51 -16.98 -19.23 -11.26
C SER A 51 -16.25 -18.33 -12.28
N GLY A 52 -15.34 -18.90 -13.08
CA GLY A 52 -14.60 -18.19 -14.13
C GLY A 52 -15.41 -17.93 -15.41
N LEU A 53 -16.46 -18.72 -15.68
CA LEU A 53 -17.29 -18.60 -16.89
C LEU A 53 -17.95 -17.23 -17.01
N CYS A 54 -18.41 -16.66 -15.89
CA CYS A 54 -19.05 -15.34 -15.89
C CYS A 54 -18.07 -14.24 -16.31
N SER A 55 -16.85 -14.27 -15.76
CA SER A 55 -15.81 -13.30 -16.13
C SER A 55 -15.36 -13.48 -17.59
N ALA A 56 -15.28 -14.72 -18.07
CA ALA A 56 -14.99 -15.02 -19.47
C ALA A 56 -16.10 -14.53 -20.40
N ALA A 57 -17.38 -14.74 -20.05
CA ALA A 57 -18.52 -14.29 -20.84
C ALA A 57 -18.57 -12.76 -20.94
N VAL A 58 -18.34 -12.02 -19.85
CA VAL A 58 -18.23 -10.56 -19.89
C VAL A 58 -17.11 -10.12 -20.84
N ARG A 59 -15.97 -10.82 -20.82
CA ARG A 59 -14.84 -10.51 -21.71
C ARG A 59 -15.13 -10.82 -23.18
N VAL A 60 -15.78 -11.94 -23.48
CA VAL A 60 -16.11 -12.38 -24.84
C VAL A 60 -17.22 -11.52 -25.44
N LEU A 61 -18.28 -11.30 -24.68
CA LEU A 61 -19.48 -10.58 -25.13
C LEU A 61 -19.33 -9.06 -24.98
N GLY A 62 -18.31 -8.59 -24.27
CA GLY A 62 -18.01 -7.17 -24.07
C GLY A 62 -18.94 -6.43 -23.12
N SER A 63 -19.92 -7.12 -22.51
CA SER A 63 -20.89 -6.48 -21.61
C SER A 63 -21.43 -7.44 -20.55
N GLU A 64 -21.55 -6.94 -19.33
CA GLU A 64 -22.22 -7.61 -18.20
C GLU A 64 -23.71 -7.83 -18.46
N LEU A 65 -24.37 -6.93 -19.21
CA LEU A 65 -25.79 -7.09 -19.56
C LEU A 65 -25.97 -8.22 -20.57
N SER A 66 -25.12 -8.28 -21.61
CA SER A 66 -25.14 -9.38 -22.58
C SER A 66 -24.81 -10.71 -21.91
N ALA A 67 -23.78 -10.75 -21.06
CA ALA A 67 -23.40 -11.95 -20.32
C ALA A 67 -24.51 -12.40 -19.35
N ALA A 68 -25.15 -11.46 -18.64
CA ALA A 68 -26.28 -11.76 -17.76
C ALA A 68 -27.45 -12.40 -18.53
N PHE A 69 -27.73 -11.97 -19.76
CA PHE A 69 -28.80 -12.56 -20.58
C PHE A 69 -28.39 -13.90 -21.21
N VAL A 70 -27.20 -14.01 -21.80
CA VAL A 70 -26.76 -15.25 -22.48
C VAL A 70 -26.54 -16.40 -21.49
N LEU A 71 -25.99 -16.10 -20.31
CA LEU A 71 -25.83 -17.10 -19.25
C LEU A 71 -27.08 -17.23 -18.37
N SER A 72 -28.09 -16.39 -18.62
CA SER A 72 -29.25 -16.13 -17.77
C SER A 72 -28.90 -15.97 -16.27
N GLN A 73 -27.81 -15.25 -16.00
CA GLN A 73 -27.29 -14.90 -14.67
C GLN A 73 -27.55 -13.41 -14.38
N PRO A 74 -28.76 -13.03 -13.90
CA PRO A 74 -29.09 -11.63 -13.66
C PRO A 74 -28.21 -10.95 -12.60
N GLY A 75 -27.56 -11.74 -11.73
CA GLY A 75 -26.61 -11.23 -10.73
C GLY A 75 -25.31 -10.65 -11.30
N LEU A 76 -25.04 -10.82 -12.60
CA LEU A 76 -23.86 -10.24 -13.26
C LEU A 76 -24.02 -8.76 -13.59
N ALA A 77 -25.23 -8.22 -13.58
CA ALA A 77 -25.52 -6.84 -13.91
C ALA A 77 -26.36 -6.16 -12.83
N ALA A 78 -26.43 -4.82 -12.88
CA ALA A 78 -27.27 -4.06 -11.97
C ALA A 78 -28.73 -4.43 -12.23
N PRO A 79 -29.53 -4.82 -11.22
CA PRO A 79 -30.93 -5.21 -11.45
C PRO A 79 -31.74 -4.15 -12.19
N GLY A 80 -31.45 -2.87 -11.89
CA GLY A 80 -32.08 -1.74 -12.57
C GLY A 80 -31.67 -1.56 -14.03
N ALA A 81 -30.47 -1.98 -14.44
CA ALA A 81 -30.01 -1.87 -15.82
C ALA A 81 -30.63 -2.94 -16.74
N LEU A 82 -30.83 -4.16 -16.21
CA LEU A 82 -31.50 -5.25 -16.95
C LEU A 82 -32.92 -4.87 -17.39
N HIS A 83 -33.64 -4.08 -16.58
CA HIS A 83 -34.96 -3.56 -16.95
C HIS A 83 -34.94 -2.64 -18.20
N TYR A 84 -33.79 -2.08 -18.55
CA TYR A 84 -33.67 -1.19 -19.72
C TYR A 84 -33.01 -1.85 -20.93
N PHE A 85 -32.56 -3.11 -20.80
CA PHE A 85 -31.91 -3.84 -21.88
C PHE A 85 -32.93 -4.73 -22.60
N HIS A 86 -33.19 -4.43 -23.89
CA HIS A 86 -34.22 -5.10 -24.70
C HIS A 86 -33.65 -5.59 -26.04
N PRO A 87 -32.74 -6.59 -26.03
CA PRO A 87 -32.22 -7.17 -27.26
C PRO A 87 -33.34 -7.88 -28.03
N GLN A 88 -33.24 -7.90 -29.37
CA GLN A 88 -34.12 -8.73 -30.19
C GLN A 88 -33.71 -10.21 -30.13
N GLN A 89 -34.56 -11.11 -30.62
CA GLN A 89 -34.24 -12.54 -30.67
C GLN A 89 -32.97 -12.81 -31.49
N ASP A 90 -32.79 -12.13 -32.61
CA ASP A 90 -31.61 -12.28 -33.47
C ASP A 90 -30.32 -11.79 -32.78
N ASP A 91 -30.42 -10.75 -31.95
CA ASP A 91 -29.30 -10.29 -31.13
C ASP A 91 -28.87 -11.35 -30.12
N LEU A 92 -29.83 -11.96 -29.42
CA LEU A 92 -29.57 -13.02 -28.46
C LEU A 92 -28.98 -14.28 -29.13
N ASN A 93 -29.48 -14.63 -30.31
CA ASN A 93 -28.95 -15.73 -31.11
C ASN A 93 -27.49 -15.46 -31.50
N ARG A 94 -27.17 -14.25 -31.96
CA ARG A 94 -25.80 -13.83 -32.29
C ARG A 94 -24.88 -13.89 -31.09
N LEU A 95 -25.26 -13.28 -29.96
CA LEU A 95 -24.45 -13.29 -28.73
C LEU A 95 -24.21 -14.72 -28.23
N SER A 96 -25.21 -15.59 -28.33
CA SER A 96 -25.10 -17.00 -27.95
C SER A 96 -24.12 -17.75 -28.87
N CYS A 97 -24.20 -17.52 -30.18
CA CYS A 97 -23.25 -18.07 -31.15
C CYS A 97 -21.81 -17.62 -30.89
N GLU A 98 -21.60 -16.36 -30.54
CA GLU A 98 -20.26 -15.82 -30.23
C GLU A 98 -19.69 -16.44 -28.96
N TRP A 99 -20.51 -16.59 -27.91
CA TRP A 99 -20.11 -17.25 -26.66
C TRP A 99 -19.75 -18.72 -26.89
N LEU A 100 -20.62 -19.47 -27.59
CA LEU A 100 -20.37 -20.88 -27.91
C LEU A 100 -19.16 -21.05 -28.84
N GLY A 101 -19.01 -20.15 -29.82
CA GLY A 101 -17.88 -20.12 -30.74
C GLY A 101 -16.54 -19.89 -30.03
N HIS A 102 -16.51 -19.17 -28.92
CA HIS A 102 -15.30 -19.02 -28.09
C HIS A 102 -14.77 -20.36 -27.56
N PHE A 103 -15.66 -21.34 -27.34
CA PHE A 103 -15.29 -22.71 -26.93
C PHE A 103 -15.14 -23.67 -28.11
N GLY A 104 -15.19 -23.18 -29.35
CA GLY A 104 -15.16 -24.01 -30.56
C GLY A 104 -16.45 -24.81 -30.79
N LEU A 105 -17.55 -24.45 -30.10
CA LEU A 105 -18.85 -25.09 -30.24
C LEU A 105 -19.67 -24.38 -31.33
N ARG A 106 -20.36 -25.16 -32.17
CA ARG A 106 -21.36 -24.63 -33.11
C ARG A 106 -22.74 -24.70 -32.45
N ALA A 107 -23.47 -23.59 -32.43
CA ALA A 107 -24.87 -23.60 -32.04
C ALA A 107 -25.69 -24.43 -33.05
N HIS A 108 -26.55 -25.33 -32.58
CA HIS A 108 -27.51 -26.02 -33.44
C HIS A 108 -28.49 -24.99 -34.03
N GLY A 109 -28.57 -24.90 -35.37
CA GLY A 109 -29.49 -23.98 -36.07
C GLY A 109 -28.85 -22.69 -36.62
N GLN A 110 -27.56 -22.67 -36.95
CA GLN A 110 -26.94 -21.56 -37.68
C GLN A 110 -27.72 -21.20 -38.96
N PRO A 111 -28.18 -19.96 -39.14
CA PRO A 111 -28.36 -19.39 -40.46
C PRO A 111 -26.95 -19.13 -41.02
N ASP A 112 -26.63 -19.69 -42.18
CA ASP A 112 -25.31 -19.59 -42.83
C ASP A 112 -24.88 -18.16 -43.18
N ASN A 113 -25.73 -17.16 -42.96
CA ASN A 113 -25.44 -15.74 -43.16
C ASN A 113 -26.31 -14.86 -42.24
N VAL A 114 -25.96 -14.76 -40.96
CA VAL A 114 -26.49 -13.65 -40.14
C VAL A 114 -25.73 -12.40 -40.56
N LYS A 115 -26.22 -11.72 -41.62
CA LYS A 115 -25.82 -10.33 -41.88
C LYS A 115 -26.14 -9.52 -40.63
N GLU A 116 -25.23 -8.65 -40.21
CA GLU A 116 -25.50 -7.70 -39.13
C GLU A 116 -26.73 -6.86 -39.51
N ALA A 117 -27.89 -7.21 -38.96
CA ALA A 117 -29.06 -6.36 -39.05
C ALA A 117 -28.78 -5.10 -38.20
N PRO A 118 -29.13 -3.90 -38.68
CA PRO A 118 -29.03 -2.70 -37.87
C PRO A 118 -29.90 -2.87 -36.61
N ILE A 119 -29.34 -2.54 -35.44
CA ILE A 119 -30.08 -2.58 -34.18
C ILE A 119 -31.27 -1.61 -34.32
N ASP A 120 -32.50 -2.12 -34.13
CA ASP A 120 -33.71 -1.31 -34.21
C ASP A 120 -34.63 -1.58 -33.01
N ILE A 121 -34.70 -0.61 -32.11
CA ILE A 121 -35.45 -0.71 -30.87
C ILE A 121 -36.34 0.53 -30.83
N PHE A 122 -37.64 0.33 -31.09
CA PHE A 122 -38.68 1.36 -31.33
C PHE A 122 -38.84 1.89 -32.77
N GLY A 123 -38.16 1.34 -33.77
CA GLY A 123 -38.31 1.74 -35.18
C GLY A 123 -37.47 2.96 -35.50
N ASN A 124 -36.32 2.79 -36.17
CA ASN A 124 -35.40 3.88 -36.50
C ASN A 124 -36.08 5.01 -37.30
N GLU A 125 -36.97 4.66 -38.22
CA GLU A 125 -37.77 5.62 -39.00
C GLU A 125 -38.75 6.40 -38.13
N ARG A 126 -39.41 5.72 -37.18
CA ARG A 126 -40.33 6.33 -36.21
C ARG A 126 -39.62 7.32 -35.31
N LEU A 127 -38.46 6.95 -34.77
CA LEU A 127 -37.63 7.84 -33.97
C LEU A 127 -37.18 9.07 -34.79
N SER A 128 -36.64 8.84 -35.99
CA SER A 128 -36.16 9.91 -36.86
C SER A 128 -37.26 10.91 -37.24
N THR A 129 -38.44 10.40 -37.61
CA THR A 129 -39.58 11.23 -38.00
C THR A 129 -40.13 12.02 -36.81
N GLY A 130 -40.26 11.38 -35.64
CA GLY A 130 -40.78 12.06 -34.46
C GLY A 130 -39.83 13.11 -33.89
N PHE A 131 -38.52 12.85 -33.87
CA PHE A 131 -37.53 13.88 -33.46
C PHE A 131 -37.49 15.06 -34.43
N ARG A 132 -37.58 14.82 -35.74
CA ARG A 132 -37.67 15.89 -36.74
C ARG A 132 -38.87 16.80 -36.50
N LYS A 133 -40.05 16.22 -36.24
CA LYS A 133 -41.27 16.97 -35.89
C LYS A 133 -41.11 17.75 -34.58
N LEU A 134 -40.56 17.12 -33.54
CA LEU A 134 -40.34 17.77 -32.24
C LEU A 134 -39.40 18.99 -32.35
N ILE A 135 -38.31 18.86 -33.11
CA ILE A 135 -37.34 19.95 -33.34
C ILE A 135 -37.97 21.09 -34.14
N ALA A 136 -38.71 20.77 -35.21
CA ALA A 136 -39.43 21.77 -36.00
C ALA A 136 -40.42 22.56 -35.13
N ASP A 137 -41.23 21.86 -34.32
CA ASP A 137 -42.19 22.52 -33.42
C ASP A 137 -41.51 23.42 -32.38
N ILE A 138 -40.33 23.04 -31.86
CA ILE A 138 -39.54 23.89 -30.97
C ILE A 138 -39.11 25.19 -31.67
N GLN A 139 -38.67 25.09 -32.93
CA GLN A 139 -38.28 26.26 -33.74
C GLN A 139 -39.48 27.17 -34.03
N ASP A 140 -40.61 26.58 -34.42
CA ASP A 140 -41.84 27.30 -34.74
C ASP A 140 -42.42 28.03 -33.53
N LEU A 141 -42.45 27.38 -32.36
CA LEU A 141 -42.88 27.98 -31.10
C LEU A 141 -41.97 29.14 -30.68
N SER A 142 -40.65 28.99 -30.82
CA SER A 142 -39.68 30.07 -30.55
C SER A 142 -39.90 31.28 -31.48
N ALA A 143 -40.17 31.03 -32.76
CA ALA A 143 -40.51 32.07 -33.73
C ALA A 143 -41.88 32.71 -33.45
N SER A 144 -42.88 31.94 -33.01
CA SER A 144 -44.21 32.45 -32.61
C SER A 144 -44.09 33.42 -31.43
N ILE A 145 -43.40 33.00 -30.37
CA ILE A 145 -43.14 33.83 -29.18
C ILE A 145 -42.45 35.13 -29.58
N SER A 146 -41.45 35.07 -30.47
CA SER A 146 -40.72 36.24 -30.96
C SER A 146 -41.61 37.17 -31.78
N ARG A 147 -42.54 36.65 -32.59
CA ARG A 147 -43.45 37.43 -33.44
C ARG A 147 -44.73 37.91 -32.75
N ASN A 148 -45.08 37.38 -31.58
CA ASN A 148 -46.29 37.75 -30.86
C ASN A 148 -46.39 39.28 -30.64
N ARG A 149 -47.52 39.89 -31.03
CA ARG A 149 -47.79 41.34 -30.98
C ARG A 149 -48.88 41.73 -29.95
N GLY A 150 -48.96 41.07 -28.79
CA GLY A 150 -49.86 41.51 -27.72
C GLY A 150 -50.89 40.49 -27.23
N ASN A 151 -50.95 39.30 -27.80
CA ASN A 151 -51.88 38.26 -27.33
C ASN A 151 -51.25 37.48 -26.17
N GLU A 152 -51.64 37.82 -24.94
CA GLU A 152 -51.12 37.22 -23.70
C GLU A 152 -51.41 35.72 -23.62
N GLU A 153 -52.64 35.29 -23.90
CA GLU A 153 -53.03 33.88 -23.76
C GLU A 153 -52.27 32.99 -24.75
N ALA A 154 -52.14 33.43 -26.01
CA ALA A 154 -51.33 32.75 -26.99
C ALA A 154 -49.85 32.69 -26.57
N LEU A 155 -49.31 33.79 -26.03
CA LEU A 155 -47.92 33.85 -25.56
C LEU A 155 -47.66 32.89 -24.40
N LEU A 156 -48.56 32.83 -23.41
CA LEU A 156 -48.47 31.91 -22.27
C LEU A 156 -48.57 30.44 -22.73
N SER A 157 -49.49 30.15 -23.65
CA SER A 157 -49.68 28.82 -24.22
C SER A 157 -48.45 28.36 -25.01
N ASP A 158 -47.96 29.19 -25.94
CA ASP A 158 -46.78 28.89 -26.77
C ASP A 158 -45.53 28.72 -25.91
N PHE A 159 -45.35 29.56 -24.88
CA PHE A 159 -44.21 29.45 -23.97
C PHE A 159 -44.27 28.18 -23.10
N LYS A 160 -45.46 27.80 -22.61
CA LYS A 160 -45.65 26.50 -21.93
C LYS A 160 -45.27 25.35 -22.86
N ALA A 161 -45.82 25.36 -24.08
CA ALA A 161 -45.56 24.34 -25.10
C ALA A 161 -44.08 24.20 -25.43
N LEU A 162 -43.36 25.32 -25.59
CA LEU A 162 -41.92 25.35 -25.85
C LEU A 162 -41.11 24.81 -24.67
N THR A 163 -41.45 25.24 -23.44
CA THR A 163 -40.75 24.84 -22.21
C THR A 163 -40.83 23.33 -21.99
N VAL A 164 -42.03 22.76 -22.15
CA VAL A 164 -42.28 21.33 -21.99
C VAL A 164 -41.52 20.51 -23.05
N ARG A 165 -41.59 20.90 -24.32
CA ARG A 165 -40.86 20.23 -25.42
C ARG A 165 -39.35 20.32 -25.25
N SER A 166 -38.86 21.46 -24.77
CA SER A 166 -37.43 21.66 -24.54
C SER A 166 -36.92 20.78 -23.39
N ALA A 167 -37.68 20.69 -22.29
CA ALA A 167 -37.35 19.78 -21.19
C ALA A 167 -37.35 18.31 -21.66
N ALA A 168 -38.34 17.91 -22.46
CA ALA A 168 -38.43 16.56 -23.01
C ALA A 168 -37.26 16.21 -23.92
N LEU A 169 -36.87 17.09 -24.85
CA LEU A 169 -35.72 16.86 -25.72
C LEU A 169 -34.41 16.70 -24.93
N LEU A 170 -34.22 17.49 -23.87
CA LEU A 170 -33.06 17.32 -22.97
C LEU A 170 -33.08 15.96 -22.26
N VAL A 171 -34.23 15.55 -21.71
CA VAL A 171 -34.38 14.24 -21.02
C VAL A 171 -34.08 13.09 -21.98
N PHE A 172 -34.61 13.15 -23.21
CA PHE A 172 -34.42 12.13 -24.24
C PHE A 172 -32.96 12.02 -24.68
N THR A 173 -32.31 13.14 -24.98
CA THR A 173 -30.91 13.17 -25.46
C THR A 173 -29.89 12.87 -24.38
N THR A 174 -30.24 13.00 -23.10
CA THR A 174 -29.36 12.63 -21.97
C THR A 174 -29.64 11.21 -21.43
N ALA A 175 -30.58 10.47 -22.02
CA ALA A 175 -31.06 9.17 -21.51
C ALA A 175 -31.45 9.20 -20.01
N SER A 176 -31.92 10.36 -19.55
CA SER A 176 -32.32 10.59 -18.16
C SER A 176 -33.74 10.07 -17.91
N ARG A 177 -34.10 9.89 -16.64
CA ARG A 177 -35.49 9.63 -16.27
C ARG A 177 -36.30 10.91 -16.40
N GLY A 178 -37.51 10.81 -16.94
CA GLY A 178 -38.48 11.91 -17.00
C GLY A 178 -39.11 12.25 -15.64
N SER A 179 -38.37 12.14 -14.54
CA SER A 179 -38.80 12.39 -13.16
C SER A 179 -37.90 13.41 -12.47
N ARG A 180 -38.40 14.07 -11.42
CA ARG A 180 -37.67 15.08 -10.62
C ARG A 180 -37.13 16.25 -11.46
N LEU A 181 -37.90 16.68 -12.46
CA LEU A 181 -37.52 17.79 -13.35
C LEU A 181 -37.32 19.11 -12.59
N ASP A 182 -37.93 19.24 -11.41
CA ASP A 182 -37.69 20.35 -10.48
C ASP A 182 -36.22 20.44 -10.03
N LYS A 183 -35.44 19.35 -10.13
CA LYS A 183 -34.00 19.29 -9.78
C LYS A 183 -33.08 19.72 -10.93
N LEU A 184 -33.60 19.87 -12.15
CA LEU A 184 -32.89 20.49 -13.27
C LEU A 184 -32.83 22.00 -13.05
N LYS A 185 -31.91 22.44 -12.18
CA LYS A 185 -31.72 23.83 -11.81
C LYS A 185 -30.96 24.62 -12.90
N CYS A 186 -31.08 25.95 -12.91
CA CYS A 186 -30.26 26.80 -13.77
C CYS A 186 -28.77 26.52 -13.57
N GLY A 187 -28.32 26.43 -12.32
CA GLY A 187 -26.94 26.08 -11.99
C GLY A 187 -26.52 24.66 -12.38
N SER A 188 -27.48 23.76 -12.59
CA SER A 188 -27.20 22.40 -13.08
C SER A 188 -26.96 22.36 -14.59
N LEU A 189 -27.60 23.24 -15.38
CA LEU A 189 -27.58 23.17 -16.84
C LEU A 189 -26.75 24.27 -17.51
N LEU A 190 -26.66 25.43 -16.88
CA LEU A 190 -26.17 26.68 -17.49
C LEU A 190 -24.90 27.23 -16.85
N ALA A 191 -24.49 26.70 -15.69
CA ALA A 191 -23.36 27.29 -14.97
C ALA A 191 -22.02 27.03 -15.68
N HIS A 192 -21.82 25.82 -16.19
CA HIS A 192 -20.57 25.41 -16.84
C HIS A 192 -20.79 25.17 -18.32
N GLU A 193 -19.78 25.51 -19.13
CA GLU A 193 -19.87 25.42 -20.58
C GLU A 193 -20.07 23.98 -21.03
N GLU A 194 -19.20 23.07 -20.58
CA GLU A 194 -19.17 21.68 -21.07
C GLU A 194 -19.95 20.66 -20.24
N LEU A 195 -20.48 21.03 -19.07
CA LEU A 195 -21.01 20.07 -18.10
C LEU A 195 -22.46 20.40 -17.73
N ILE A 196 -23.25 19.34 -17.56
CA ILE A 196 -24.57 19.41 -16.94
C ILE A 196 -24.65 18.45 -15.76
N HIS A 197 -25.42 18.82 -14.74
CA HIS A 197 -25.71 17.99 -13.58
C HIS A 197 -27.16 17.48 -13.64
N VAL A 198 -27.35 16.18 -13.45
CA VAL A 198 -28.66 15.53 -13.45
C VAL A 198 -28.88 14.77 -12.14
N GLU A 199 -30.06 14.95 -11.55
CA GLU A 199 -30.53 14.23 -10.36
C GLU A 199 -31.97 13.75 -10.60
N ASP A 200 -32.11 12.63 -11.30
CA ASP A 200 -33.38 12.15 -11.86
C ASP A 200 -34.03 11.01 -11.06
N LYS A 201 -33.38 10.54 -9.99
CA LYS A 201 -33.88 9.52 -9.04
C LYS A 201 -33.50 9.89 -7.61
N GLU A 202 -34.35 9.56 -6.64
CA GLU A 202 -33.99 9.59 -5.22
C GLU A 202 -33.45 8.21 -4.81
N VAL A 203 -32.25 8.22 -4.23
CA VAL A 203 -31.54 7.01 -3.79
C VAL A 203 -30.87 7.33 -2.47
N ALA A 204 -30.74 6.35 -1.58
CA ALA A 204 -29.95 6.50 -0.38
C ALA A 204 -28.56 7.09 -0.71
N ASP A 205 -28.09 7.99 0.14
CA ASP A 205 -26.77 8.64 0.03
C ASP A 205 -26.53 9.46 -1.26
N GLY A 206 -27.57 9.83 -2.02
CA GLY A 206 -27.43 10.75 -3.16
C GLY A 206 -26.90 10.12 -4.45
N ARG A 207 -26.80 8.78 -4.53
CA ARG A 207 -26.26 8.02 -5.67
C ARG A 207 -27.01 8.15 -7.00
N GLY A 208 -28.13 8.87 -7.03
CA GLY A 208 -28.86 9.21 -8.26
C GLY A 208 -28.31 10.43 -9.00
N SER A 209 -27.40 11.18 -8.38
CA SER A 209 -26.81 12.39 -8.95
C SER A 209 -25.57 12.06 -9.80
N ARG A 210 -25.46 12.70 -10.97
CA ARG A 210 -24.32 12.53 -11.90
C ARG A 210 -24.04 13.80 -12.71
N LEU A 211 -22.82 13.87 -13.24
CA LEU A 211 -22.40 14.87 -14.22
C LEU A 211 -22.38 14.22 -15.61
N LEU A 212 -22.84 14.95 -16.62
CA LEU A 212 -22.85 14.54 -18.02
C LEU A 212 -22.21 15.64 -18.88
N PRO A 213 -21.62 15.29 -20.04
CA PRO A 213 -21.17 16.30 -20.98
C PRO A 213 -22.35 17.00 -21.63
N LYS A 214 -22.16 18.27 -22.00
CA LYS A 214 -23.09 19.02 -22.84
C LYS A 214 -22.87 18.63 -24.30
N LEU A 215 -23.94 18.14 -24.93
CA LEU A 215 -23.94 17.76 -26.35
C LEU A 215 -24.20 18.97 -27.24
N ASP A 216 -23.82 18.89 -28.50
CA ASP A 216 -23.99 19.99 -29.47
C ASP A 216 -25.46 20.44 -29.58
N ILE A 217 -26.40 19.49 -29.58
CA ILE A 217 -27.85 19.78 -29.56
C ILE A 217 -28.31 20.53 -28.30
N HIS A 218 -27.62 20.36 -27.16
CA HIS A 218 -27.98 21.05 -25.92
C HIS A 218 -27.65 22.53 -25.98
N TYR A 219 -26.58 22.92 -26.66
CA TYR A 219 -26.26 24.34 -26.87
C TYR A 219 -27.37 25.02 -27.68
N TRP A 220 -27.80 24.41 -28.77
CA TRP A 220 -28.88 24.93 -29.60
C TRP A 220 -30.18 25.06 -28.79
N LEU A 221 -30.53 23.99 -28.08
CA LEU A 221 -31.76 23.92 -27.30
C LEU A 221 -31.81 24.96 -26.18
N LEU A 222 -30.76 25.02 -25.35
CA LEU A 222 -30.72 25.91 -24.19
C LEU A 222 -30.64 27.38 -24.61
N ASN A 223 -29.85 27.70 -25.64
CA ASN A 223 -29.79 29.07 -26.18
C ASN A 223 -31.13 29.52 -26.77
N GLY A 224 -31.79 28.64 -27.54
CA GLY A 224 -33.11 28.92 -28.10
C GLY A 224 -34.16 29.13 -27.02
N PHE A 225 -34.20 28.24 -26.02
CA PHE A 225 -35.10 28.33 -24.88
C PHE A 225 -34.89 29.62 -24.06
N LEU A 226 -33.65 29.97 -23.73
CA LEU A 226 -33.35 31.18 -22.94
C LEU A 226 -33.72 32.47 -23.67
N LYS A 227 -33.48 32.52 -25.00
CA LYS A 227 -33.92 33.66 -25.83
C LYS A 227 -35.43 33.80 -25.82
N ALA A 228 -36.16 32.70 -26.01
CA ALA A 228 -37.62 32.70 -25.98
C ALA A 228 -38.17 33.03 -24.58
N GLN A 229 -37.56 32.53 -23.50
CA GLN A 229 -37.93 32.87 -22.12
C GLN A 229 -37.79 34.36 -21.85
N THR A 230 -36.67 34.95 -22.27
CA THR A 230 -36.43 36.38 -22.11
C THR A 230 -37.46 37.18 -22.90
N ALA A 231 -37.66 36.85 -24.18
CA ALA A 231 -38.62 37.54 -25.05
C ALA A 231 -40.06 37.45 -24.53
N ALA A 232 -40.48 36.27 -24.07
CA ALA A 232 -41.81 36.09 -23.45
C ALA A 232 -41.95 36.91 -22.18
N SER A 233 -40.93 36.90 -21.31
CA SER A 233 -40.95 37.64 -20.05
C SER A 233 -41.00 39.15 -20.28
N GLU A 234 -40.18 39.70 -21.17
CA GLU A 234 -40.18 41.13 -21.53
C GLU A 234 -41.55 41.58 -22.07
N LYS A 235 -42.16 40.77 -22.94
CA LYS A 235 -43.48 41.06 -23.51
C LYS A 235 -44.56 41.04 -22.43
N LEU A 236 -44.57 40.04 -21.55
CA LEU A 236 -45.50 39.97 -20.43
C LEU A 236 -45.31 41.15 -19.46
N VAL A 237 -44.08 41.56 -19.16
CA VAL A 237 -43.80 42.75 -18.32
C VAL A 237 -44.35 44.03 -18.98
N ARG A 238 -44.24 44.18 -20.30
CA ARG A 238 -44.77 45.35 -21.02
C ARG A 238 -46.31 45.36 -21.06
N GLN A 239 -46.94 44.19 -21.23
CA GLN A 239 -48.39 44.05 -21.44
C GLN A 239 -49.19 44.05 -20.13
N LEU A 240 -48.66 43.43 -19.07
CA LEU A 240 -49.40 43.23 -17.82
C LEU A 240 -49.37 44.47 -16.91
N PRO A 241 -50.39 44.73 -16.10
CA PRO A 241 -50.34 45.71 -15.00
C PRO A 241 -49.31 45.33 -13.92
N THR A 242 -48.70 46.32 -13.26
CA THR A 242 -47.65 46.11 -12.23
C THR A 242 -48.04 45.12 -11.13
N LYS A 243 -49.31 45.11 -10.70
CA LYS A 243 -49.81 44.19 -9.66
C LYS A 243 -49.75 42.71 -10.06
N MET A 244 -49.74 42.42 -11.36
CA MET A 244 -49.71 41.07 -11.94
C MET A 244 -48.29 40.59 -12.27
N ARG A 245 -47.31 41.51 -12.37
CA ARG A 245 -45.89 41.27 -12.65
C ARG A 245 -45.17 40.81 -11.37
N GLY A 246 -45.23 39.53 -11.01
CA GLY A 246 -44.44 39.03 -9.87
C GLY A 246 -42.92 39.25 -10.07
N ASP A 247 -42.15 39.35 -8.99
CA ASP A 247 -40.69 39.63 -9.01
C ASP A 247 -39.92 38.71 -9.98
N VAL A 248 -40.31 37.45 -9.98
CA VAL A 248 -39.87 36.39 -10.88
C VAL A 248 -39.88 36.79 -12.37
N LEU A 249 -40.93 37.47 -12.82
CA LEU A 249 -41.12 37.79 -14.22
C LEU A 249 -40.21 38.96 -14.62
N LEU A 250 -40.03 39.90 -13.68
CA LEU A 250 -39.07 41.00 -13.81
C LEU A 250 -37.64 40.47 -13.84
N GLU A 251 -37.29 39.49 -12.98
CA GLU A 251 -36.00 38.82 -13.02
C GLU A 251 -35.71 38.21 -14.38
N LEU A 252 -36.64 37.42 -14.91
CA LEU A 252 -36.46 36.72 -16.20
C LEU A 252 -36.43 37.69 -17.38
N ALA A 253 -37.21 38.77 -17.35
CA ALA A 253 -37.15 39.85 -18.34
C ALA A 253 -35.78 40.55 -18.32
N ASN A 254 -35.14 40.66 -17.16
CA ASN A 254 -33.80 41.22 -16.98
C ASN A 254 -32.66 40.19 -17.13
N GLN A 255 -32.97 38.95 -17.55
CA GLN A 255 -32.01 37.84 -17.61
C GLN A 255 -31.30 37.54 -16.26
N ASP A 256 -31.99 37.76 -15.15
CA ASP A 256 -31.50 37.47 -13.80
C ASP A 256 -31.85 36.03 -13.35
N LEU A 257 -31.10 35.06 -13.88
CA LEU A 257 -31.29 33.65 -13.55
C LEU A 257 -30.68 33.30 -12.18
N ARG A 258 -31.54 32.87 -11.25
CA ARG A 258 -31.11 32.37 -9.94
C ARG A 258 -30.52 30.95 -10.05
N PHE A 259 -29.36 30.71 -9.44
CA PHE A 259 -28.64 29.42 -9.53
C PHE A 259 -29.49 28.20 -9.12
N ASP A 260 -30.27 28.29 -8.03
CA ASP A 260 -31.08 27.19 -7.49
C ASP A 260 -32.53 27.13 -8.04
N ALA A 261 -32.91 28.03 -8.94
CA ALA A 261 -34.22 27.99 -9.58
C ALA A 261 -34.31 26.84 -10.58
N GLY A 262 -35.51 26.29 -10.77
CA GLY A 262 -35.74 25.28 -11.83
C GLY A 262 -35.54 25.93 -13.19
N CYS A 263 -34.79 25.27 -14.09
CA CYS A 263 -34.48 25.81 -15.41
C CYS A 263 -35.72 25.79 -16.32
N PHE A 264 -36.47 24.68 -16.30
CA PHE A 264 -37.69 24.52 -17.08
C PHE A 264 -38.92 24.82 -16.23
N GLN A 265 -39.35 26.08 -16.27
CA GLN A 265 -40.55 26.57 -15.60
C GLN A 265 -41.31 27.46 -16.59
N TYR A 266 -42.61 27.24 -16.72
CA TYR A 266 -43.48 28.08 -17.53
C TYR A 266 -44.39 28.95 -16.65
N PHE A 267 -45.08 29.89 -17.28
CA PHE A 267 -45.93 30.85 -16.60
C PHE A 267 -47.39 30.44 -16.67
N GLY A 268 -48.11 30.63 -15.57
CA GLY A 268 -49.56 30.45 -15.50
C GLY A 268 -50.21 31.47 -14.56
N ARG A 269 -51.45 31.86 -14.87
CA ARG A 269 -52.25 32.71 -13.97
C ARG A 269 -52.64 31.91 -12.72
N LYS A 270 -52.30 32.44 -11.55
CA LYS A 270 -52.75 31.93 -10.25
C LYS A 270 -53.37 33.08 -9.46
N GLY A 271 -54.69 33.17 -9.52
CA GLY A 271 -55.42 34.38 -9.08
C GLY A 271 -55.05 35.58 -9.96
N GLN A 272 -54.77 36.72 -9.34
CA GLN A 272 -54.42 37.99 -10.01
C GLN A 272 -52.94 38.11 -10.39
N ARG A 273 -52.12 37.06 -10.21
CA ARG A 273 -50.67 37.11 -10.46
C ARG A 273 -50.24 36.03 -11.43
N ILE A 274 -49.25 36.36 -12.25
CA ILE A 274 -48.49 35.34 -13.00
C ILE A 274 -47.56 34.62 -12.04
N SER A 275 -47.64 33.29 -12.04
CA SER A 275 -46.85 32.41 -11.19
C SER A 275 -46.07 31.39 -12.02
N ARG A 276 -45.00 30.83 -11.43
CA ARG A 276 -44.19 29.77 -12.05
C ARG A 276 -44.86 28.41 -11.83
N THR A 277 -44.97 27.64 -12.90
CA THR A 277 -45.33 26.22 -12.84
C THR A 277 -44.14 25.40 -13.34
N PRO A 278 -43.60 24.47 -12.54
CA PRO A 278 -42.54 23.58 -12.99
C PRO A 278 -43.08 22.57 -14.00
N VAL A 279 -42.24 22.15 -14.95
CA VAL A 279 -42.55 21.00 -15.81
C VAL A 279 -42.65 19.74 -14.94
N SER A 280 -43.69 18.95 -15.17
CA SER A 280 -43.98 17.73 -14.44
C SER A 280 -43.57 16.48 -15.22
N SER A 281 -43.51 15.34 -14.54
CA SER A 281 -43.25 14.04 -15.18
C SER A 281 -44.34 13.64 -16.18
N ALA A 282 -45.58 14.12 -15.99
CA ALA A 282 -46.70 13.85 -16.90
C ALA A 282 -46.51 14.59 -18.22
N ASP A 283 -46.06 15.85 -18.18
CA ASP A 283 -45.77 16.65 -19.38
C ASP A 283 -44.75 15.96 -20.30
N ILE A 284 -43.73 15.30 -19.73
CA ILE A 284 -42.74 14.53 -20.51
C ILE A 284 -43.35 13.27 -21.13
N GLY A 285 -44.26 12.61 -20.40
CA GLY A 285 -45.00 11.46 -20.93
C GLY A 285 -45.90 11.83 -22.11
N GLU A 286 -46.57 12.99 -22.03
CA GLU A 286 -47.41 13.50 -23.13
C GLU A 286 -46.58 13.80 -24.38
N VAL A 287 -45.41 14.44 -24.26
CA VAL A 287 -44.52 14.68 -25.41
C VAL A 287 -44.01 13.36 -25.99
N ALA A 288 -43.59 12.41 -25.15
CA ALA A 288 -43.13 11.09 -25.61
C ALA A 288 -44.23 10.35 -26.39
N GLN A 289 -45.48 10.43 -25.92
CA GLN A 289 -46.63 9.83 -26.59
C GLN A 289 -46.99 10.57 -27.90
N GLN A 290 -47.02 11.90 -27.88
CA GLN A 290 -47.43 12.71 -29.03
C GLN A 290 -46.48 12.55 -30.22
N TYR A 291 -45.18 12.67 -29.99
CA TYR A 291 -44.20 12.70 -31.08
C TYR A 291 -43.65 11.32 -31.40
N LEU A 292 -43.44 10.49 -30.38
CA LEU A 292 -42.74 9.22 -30.53
C LEU A 292 -43.62 8.01 -30.22
N GLN A 293 -44.89 8.17 -29.81
CA GLN A 293 -45.82 7.10 -29.42
C GLN A 293 -45.25 6.16 -28.33
N ALA A 294 -44.37 6.68 -27.48
CA ALA A 294 -43.52 5.90 -26.57
C ALA A 294 -43.70 6.34 -25.10
N PRO A 295 -43.38 5.48 -24.12
CA PRO A 295 -43.44 5.84 -22.71
C PRO A 295 -42.33 6.84 -22.33
N ARG A 296 -42.54 7.63 -21.26
CA ARG A 296 -41.64 8.74 -20.85
C ARG A 296 -40.13 8.44 -20.80
N ASN A 297 -39.73 7.20 -20.52
CA ASN A 297 -38.32 6.81 -20.32
C ASN A 297 -37.73 6.04 -21.51
N PHE A 298 -38.44 5.94 -22.64
CA PHE A 298 -38.08 5.05 -23.76
C PHE A 298 -36.64 5.24 -24.26
N MET A 299 -36.12 6.47 -24.36
CA MET A 299 -34.75 6.71 -24.83
C MET A 299 -33.70 6.04 -23.96
N ARG A 300 -33.96 5.87 -22.67
CA ARG A 300 -33.04 5.16 -21.78
C ARG A 300 -32.95 3.68 -22.15
N HIS A 301 -34.04 3.07 -22.59
CA HIS A 301 -34.07 1.69 -23.11
C HIS A 301 -33.31 1.59 -24.44
N VAL A 302 -33.56 2.54 -25.35
CA VAL A 302 -32.88 2.65 -26.66
C VAL A 302 -31.37 2.76 -26.46
N VAL A 303 -30.92 3.75 -25.68
CA VAL A 303 -29.48 4.01 -25.48
C VAL A 303 -28.78 2.83 -24.82
N ILE A 304 -29.32 2.28 -23.72
CA ILE A 304 -28.68 1.14 -23.03
C ILE A 304 -28.53 -0.07 -23.94
N THR A 305 -29.55 -0.36 -24.75
CA THR A 305 -29.53 -1.54 -25.60
C THR A 305 -28.60 -1.36 -26.79
N HIS A 306 -28.67 -0.24 -27.51
CA HIS A 306 -27.72 0.05 -28.59
C HIS A 306 -26.27 0.06 -28.11
N TRP A 307 -26.00 0.73 -26.98
CA TRP A 307 -24.66 0.81 -26.41
C TRP A 307 -24.10 -0.56 -26.05
N THR A 308 -24.94 -1.42 -25.47
CA THR A 308 -24.58 -2.78 -25.06
C THR A 308 -24.32 -3.68 -26.27
N LEU A 309 -25.23 -3.68 -27.26
CA LEU A 309 -25.10 -4.51 -28.46
C LEU A 309 -23.96 -4.05 -29.38
N ALA A 310 -23.64 -2.76 -29.39
CA ALA A 310 -22.47 -2.21 -30.05
C ALA A 310 -21.14 -2.44 -29.28
N ARG A 311 -21.18 -3.14 -28.13
CA ARG A 311 -20.02 -3.44 -27.28
C ARG A 311 -19.20 -2.21 -26.88
N MET A 312 -19.86 -1.09 -26.68
CA MET A 312 -19.22 0.13 -26.19
C MET A 312 -18.91 0.02 -24.69
N ASP A 313 -17.96 0.83 -24.19
CA ASP A 313 -17.46 0.75 -22.81
C ASP A 313 -18.60 0.83 -21.78
N CYS A 314 -18.74 -0.24 -20.99
CA CYS A 314 -19.78 -0.36 -19.96
C CYS A 314 -19.59 0.64 -18.82
N THR A 315 -18.36 1.05 -18.51
CA THR A 315 -18.06 2.06 -17.49
C THR A 315 -18.62 3.42 -17.90
N VAL A 316 -18.49 3.76 -19.19
CA VAL A 316 -19.04 4.99 -19.77
C VAL A 316 -20.58 4.95 -19.76
N LEU A 317 -21.18 3.80 -20.07
CA LEU A 317 -22.63 3.61 -19.99
C LEU A 317 -23.15 3.76 -18.55
N ARG A 318 -22.43 3.21 -17.55
CA ARG A 318 -22.78 3.37 -16.14
C ARG A 318 -22.67 4.82 -15.69
N ALA A 319 -21.65 5.56 -16.15
CA ALA A 319 -21.51 6.99 -15.87
C ALA A 319 -22.66 7.81 -16.48
N LEU A 320 -23.04 7.52 -17.74
CA LEU A 320 -24.16 8.15 -18.43
C LEU A 320 -25.50 7.90 -17.72
N THR A 321 -25.75 6.65 -17.34
CA THR A 321 -27.08 6.23 -16.87
C THR A 321 -27.21 6.25 -15.34
N GLY A 322 -26.12 6.17 -14.59
CA GLY A 322 -26.14 6.05 -13.13
C GLY A 322 -26.60 4.68 -12.62
N HIS A 323 -26.55 3.63 -13.46
CA HIS A 323 -26.81 2.26 -13.03
C HIS A 323 -25.52 1.61 -12.53
N ALA A 324 -25.36 1.55 -11.22
CA ALA A 324 -24.28 0.83 -10.59
C ALA A 324 -24.79 0.04 -9.38
N TRP A 325 -24.10 -1.05 -9.07
CA TRP A 325 -24.16 -1.71 -7.77
C TRP A 325 -22.85 -1.45 -7.01
N ALA A 326 -22.79 -1.88 -5.75
CA ALA A 326 -21.58 -1.71 -4.93
C ALA A 326 -20.36 -2.38 -5.63
N SER A 327 -19.26 -1.64 -5.78
CA SER A 327 -18.04 -2.05 -6.48
C SER A 327 -18.08 -1.93 -8.01
N ALA A 328 -19.17 -1.45 -8.61
CA ALA A 328 -19.29 -1.21 -10.04
C ALA A 328 -19.68 0.24 -10.38
N GLU A 329 -19.52 1.16 -9.42
CA GLU A 329 -19.76 2.59 -9.60
C GLU A 329 -18.88 3.22 -10.69
N ALA A 330 -19.41 4.26 -11.34
CA ALA A 330 -18.71 5.00 -12.39
C ALA A 330 -18.93 6.52 -12.18
N PRO A 331 -17.91 7.28 -11.72
CA PRO A 331 -16.56 6.81 -11.40
C PRO A 331 -16.54 5.80 -10.23
N GLY A 332 -15.56 4.89 -10.28
CA GLY A 332 -15.39 3.86 -9.25
C GLY A 332 -14.74 4.40 -7.97
N PRO A 333 -14.79 3.64 -6.85
CA PRO A 333 -14.03 3.96 -5.66
C PRO A 333 -12.53 3.99 -5.96
N CYS A 334 -11.84 5.06 -5.55
CA CYS A 334 -10.42 5.24 -5.81
C CYS A 334 -10.04 5.08 -7.30
N ALA A 335 -10.79 5.70 -8.20
CA ALA A 335 -10.49 5.75 -9.63
C ALA A 335 -9.11 6.39 -9.89
N THR A 336 -8.36 5.82 -10.84
CA THR A 336 -7.01 6.26 -11.23
C THR A 336 -7.01 7.25 -12.40
N TYR A 337 -8.17 7.46 -13.01
CA TYR A 337 -8.45 8.46 -14.05
C TYR A 337 -9.21 9.66 -13.45
N ALA A 338 -9.10 10.82 -14.09
CA ALA A 338 -9.86 12.01 -13.70
C ALA A 338 -11.36 11.82 -14.04
N PRO A 339 -12.29 12.08 -13.11
CA PRO A 339 -13.73 11.99 -13.40
C PRO A 339 -14.18 12.82 -14.61
N THR A 340 -13.62 14.01 -14.82
CA THR A 340 -13.86 14.81 -16.03
C THR A 340 -13.54 14.05 -17.32
N SER A 341 -12.51 13.21 -17.34
CA SER A 341 -12.14 12.41 -18.52
C SER A 341 -13.16 11.33 -18.83
N LEU A 342 -13.69 10.63 -17.81
CA LEU A 342 -14.78 9.68 -17.98
C LEU A 342 -16.06 10.36 -18.50
N ILE A 343 -16.37 11.56 -17.97
CA ILE A 343 -17.52 12.35 -18.43
C ILE A 343 -17.33 12.79 -19.88
N ALA A 344 -16.13 13.22 -20.27
CA ALA A 344 -15.81 13.59 -21.65
C ALA A 344 -15.93 12.39 -22.61
N ALA A 345 -15.56 11.18 -22.15
CA ALA A 345 -15.69 9.94 -22.93
C ALA A 345 -17.14 9.56 -23.27
N ILE A 346 -18.14 10.15 -22.61
CA ILE A 346 -19.57 9.96 -22.94
C ILE A 346 -19.94 10.70 -24.24
N LYS A 347 -19.34 11.88 -24.51
CA LYS A 347 -19.86 12.84 -25.50
C LYS A 347 -19.91 12.24 -26.91
N ALA A 348 -18.75 11.87 -27.46
CA ALA A 348 -18.66 11.45 -28.86
C ALA A 348 -19.47 10.17 -29.16
N PRO A 349 -19.42 9.10 -28.36
CA PRO A 349 -20.24 7.91 -28.61
C PRO A 349 -21.74 8.19 -28.52
N LEU A 350 -22.17 9.04 -27.58
CA LEU A 350 -23.58 9.40 -27.45
C LEU A 350 -24.05 10.28 -28.61
N GLU A 351 -23.26 11.25 -29.07
CA GLU A 351 -23.59 12.06 -30.25
C GLU A 351 -23.68 11.22 -31.51
N GLN A 352 -22.72 10.30 -31.71
CA GLN A 352 -22.75 9.37 -32.82
C GLN A 352 -24.01 8.51 -32.81
N LEU A 353 -24.41 7.99 -31.64
CA LEU A 353 -25.63 7.21 -31.51
C LEU A 353 -26.88 8.05 -31.80
N LEU A 354 -26.97 9.26 -31.24
CA LEU A 354 -28.12 10.15 -31.42
C LEU A 354 -28.26 10.64 -32.86
N ALA A 355 -27.14 10.79 -33.59
CA ALA A 355 -27.13 11.20 -35.00
C ALA A 355 -27.91 10.23 -35.92
N THR A 356 -28.14 9.00 -35.47
CA THR A 356 -29.00 8.01 -36.16
C THR A 356 -30.45 8.50 -36.31
N TRP A 357 -30.94 9.30 -35.36
CA TRP A 357 -32.35 9.74 -35.31
C TRP A 357 -32.51 11.26 -35.30
N ILE A 358 -31.47 11.99 -34.92
CA ILE A 358 -31.54 13.42 -34.67
C ILE A 358 -30.56 14.15 -35.58
N VAL A 359 -31.11 14.86 -36.56
CA VAL A 359 -30.35 15.83 -37.33
C VAL A 359 -30.22 17.10 -36.50
N SER A 360 -29.02 17.35 -35.97
CA SER A 360 -28.77 18.54 -35.16
C SER A 360 -28.94 19.82 -35.99
N PRO A 361 -29.70 20.81 -35.49
CA PRO A 361 -29.71 22.15 -36.07
C PRO A 361 -28.31 22.77 -36.05
N THR A 362 -28.05 23.75 -36.93
CA THR A 362 -26.75 24.40 -37.12
C THR A 362 -26.02 24.70 -35.81
N GLN A 363 -24.71 24.43 -35.77
CA GLN A 363 -23.88 24.64 -34.57
C GLN A 363 -24.10 26.05 -34.01
N SER A 364 -24.62 26.10 -32.79
CA SER A 364 -24.76 27.34 -32.05
C SER A 364 -23.55 27.50 -31.15
N GLN A 365 -23.03 28.73 -31.09
CA GLN A 365 -21.96 29.05 -30.15
C GLN A 365 -22.37 28.73 -28.71
N GLY A 366 -21.39 28.56 -27.83
CA GLY A 366 -21.59 28.36 -26.40
C GLY A 366 -22.59 29.36 -25.80
N HIS A 367 -23.24 28.96 -24.70
CA HIS A 367 -24.06 29.89 -23.91
C HIS A 367 -23.14 30.83 -23.14
N ARG A 368 -23.62 32.02 -22.80
CA ARG A 368 -22.86 33.02 -22.05
C ARG A 368 -22.37 32.42 -20.72
N ALA A 369 -21.07 32.55 -20.44
CA ALA A 369 -20.47 32.11 -19.19
C ALA A 369 -21.22 32.66 -17.97
N TRP A 370 -21.42 31.80 -16.96
CA TRP A 370 -22.14 32.18 -15.75
C TRP A 370 -21.35 33.24 -14.97
N PRO A 371 -21.96 34.39 -14.62
CA PRO A 371 -21.23 35.43 -13.92
C PRO A 371 -20.76 34.94 -12.54
N THR A 372 -19.47 35.11 -12.24
CA THR A 372 -18.88 34.63 -10.98
C THR A 372 -19.58 35.22 -9.76
N HIS A 373 -20.00 36.49 -9.82
CA HIS A 373 -20.75 37.18 -8.76
C HIS A 373 -22.14 36.59 -8.46
N ARG A 374 -22.63 35.65 -9.28
CA ARG A 374 -23.90 34.94 -9.07
C ARG A 374 -23.71 33.49 -8.60
N LEU A 375 -22.47 33.06 -8.35
CA LEU A 375 -22.21 31.73 -7.82
C LEU A 375 -22.51 31.67 -6.31
N PRO A 376 -23.21 30.64 -5.83
CA PRO A 376 -23.60 30.50 -4.42
C PRO A 376 -22.48 29.95 -3.52
N LEU A 377 -21.33 30.65 -3.48
CA LEU A 377 -20.09 30.17 -2.83
C LEU A 377 -20.28 29.81 -1.34
N TRP A 378 -21.15 30.53 -0.62
CA TRP A 378 -21.45 30.28 0.79
C TRP A 378 -22.20 28.97 1.05
N ARG A 379 -23.12 28.62 0.15
CA ARG A 379 -23.85 27.36 0.26
C ARG A 379 -22.94 26.20 -0.10
N LEU A 380 -22.10 26.38 -1.13
CA LEU A 380 -21.04 25.44 -1.51
C LEU A 380 -20.15 25.10 -0.31
N PHE A 381 -19.63 26.11 0.42
CA PHE A 381 -18.85 25.90 1.63
C PHE A 381 -19.59 25.08 2.71
N LYS A 382 -20.89 25.34 2.92
CA LYS A 382 -21.69 24.61 3.93
C LYS A 382 -21.91 23.14 3.57
N VAL A 383 -21.99 22.81 2.28
CA VAL A 383 -22.33 21.46 1.82
C VAL A 383 -21.11 20.62 1.43
N GLN A 384 -19.92 21.21 1.33
CA GLN A 384 -18.71 20.52 0.85
C GLN A 384 -18.45 19.20 1.57
N GLY A 385 -18.59 19.16 2.90
CA GLY A 385 -18.23 17.99 3.72
C GLY A 385 -19.15 16.79 3.45
N HIS A 386 -20.40 17.05 3.07
CA HIS A 386 -21.33 15.99 2.70
C HIS A 386 -20.88 15.25 1.43
N TYR A 387 -20.30 15.95 0.47
CA TYR A 387 -19.86 15.35 -0.80
C TYR A 387 -18.42 14.82 -0.71
N ARG A 388 -17.51 15.56 -0.08
CA ARG A 388 -16.11 15.17 0.05
C ARG A 388 -15.92 13.82 0.75
N LYS A 389 -16.78 13.46 1.71
CA LYS A 389 -16.68 12.18 2.43
C LYS A 389 -16.65 10.97 1.48
N PHE A 390 -17.37 11.02 0.35
CA PHE A 390 -17.40 9.92 -0.61
C PHE A 390 -16.05 9.74 -1.34
N ILE A 391 -15.27 10.81 -1.44
CA ILE A 391 -13.90 10.80 -1.98
C ILE A 391 -12.89 10.41 -0.91
N THR A 392 -12.96 11.05 0.27
CA THR A 392 -11.95 10.87 1.33
C THR A 392 -12.01 9.49 1.96
N ASP A 393 -13.21 8.92 2.13
CA ASP A 393 -13.39 7.56 2.65
C ASP A 393 -12.98 6.51 1.60
N GLY A 394 -13.15 6.81 0.31
CA GLY A 394 -12.77 5.94 -0.81
C GLY A 394 -13.49 4.58 -0.85
N LEU A 395 -14.53 4.38 -0.03
CA LEU A 395 -15.32 3.15 0.08
C LEU A 395 -16.37 2.99 -1.01
N GLN A 396 -16.77 4.10 -1.65
CA GLN A 396 -17.81 4.15 -2.67
C GLN A 396 -17.35 5.06 -3.80
N GLY A 397 -18.04 4.99 -4.94
CA GLY A 397 -17.85 5.96 -6.03
C GLY A 397 -18.19 7.40 -5.61
N PRO A 398 -17.60 8.42 -6.26
CA PRO A 398 -17.93 9.83 -6.04
C PRO A 398 -19.41 10.14 -6.19
N VAL A 399 -19.94 11.03 -5.33
CA VAL A 399 -21.28 11.62 -5.48
C VAL A 399 -21.14 13.08 -5.88
N PHE A 400 -21.38 13.37 -7.16
CA PHE A 400 -21.31 14.72 -7.67
C PHE A 400 -22.60 15.51 -7.41
N SER A 401 -22.57 16.81 -7.66
CA SER A 401 -23.72 17.70 -7.49
C SER A 401 -23.52 19.00 -8.26
N ARG A 402 -24.58 19.81 -8.39
CA ARG A 402 -24.47 21.17 -8.96
C ARG A 402 -23.46 22.08 -8.25
N TRP A 403 -23.11 21.78 -6.99
CA TRP A 403 -22.09 22.54 -6.26
C TRP A 403 -20.68 22.30 -6.80
N HIS A 404 -20.42 21.11 -7.34
CA HIS A 404 -19.18 20.83 -8.06
C HIS A 404 -19.11 21.66 -9.35
N VAL A 405 -20.22 21.79 -10.08
CA VAL A 405 -20.30 22.66 -11.27
C VAL A 405 -19.96 24.11 -10.91
N ALA A 406 -20.51 24.64 -9.81
CA ALA A 406 -20.15 25.99 -9.32
C ALA A 406 -18.67 26.09 -8.90
N ALA A 407 -18.12 25.05 -8.26
CA ALA A 407 -16.72 24.99 -7.87
C ALA A 407 -15.79 25.01 -9.09
N MET A 408 -16.12 24.25 -10.14
CA MET A 408 -15.38 24.21 -11.41
C MET A 408 -15.28 25.62 -12.00
N VAL A 409 -16.41 26.31 -12.19
CA VAL A 409 -16.45 27.66 -12.78
C VAL A 409 -15.59 28.65 -11.97
N MET A 410 -15.71 28.62 -10.64
CA MET A 410 -14.93 29.52 -9.78
C MET A 410 -13.43 29.19 -9.79
N ALA A 411 -13.07 27.91 -9.75
CA ALA A 411 -11.68 27.46 -9.78
C ALA A 411 -11.01 27.80 -11.12
N GLU A 412 -11.69 27.59 -12.24
CA GLU A 412 -11.23 27.96 -13.58
C GLU A 412 -11.03 29.47 -13.70
N HIS A 413 -11.97 30.27 -13.19
CA HIS A 413 -11.84 31.72 -13.15
C HIS A 413 -10.59 32.16 -12.35
N ILE A 414 -10.38 31.60 -11.15
CA ILE A 414 -9.21 31.91 -10.34
C ILE A 414 -7.91 31.50 -11.05
N ARG A 415 -7.85 30.27 -11.57
CA ARG A 415 -6.68 29.73 -12.26
C ARG A 415 -6.33 30.54 -13.51
N HIS A 416 -7.34 30.91 -14.30
CA HIS A 416 -7.16 31.79 -15.45
C HIS A 416 -6.56 33.14 -15.04
N ASN A 417 -7.13 33.79 -14.02
CA ASN A 417 -6.65 35.10 -13.55
C ASN A 417 -5.26 35.05 -12.89
N LEU A 418 -4.92 33.94 -12.21
CA LEU A 418 -3.57 33.70 -11.69
C LEU A 418 -2.55 33.58 -12.83
N CYS A 419 -2.85 32.79 -13.85
CA CYS A 419 -1.97 32.59 -15.01
C CYS A 419 -1.90 33.81 -15.92
N SER A 420 -2.97 34.63 -15.97
CA SER A 420 -2.97 35.88 -16.73
C SER A 420 -2.29 37.04 -15.99
N GLY A 421 -2.21 36.97 -14.65
CA GLY A 421 -1.64 38.00 -13.78
C GLY A 421 -2.62 39.13 -13.42
N GLN A 422 -3.93 38.90 -13.58
CA GLN A 422 -4.97 39.93 -13.46
C GLN A 422 -5.60 40.05 -12.06
N LEU A 423 -5.19 39.24 -11.08
CA LEU A 423 -5.75 39.32 -9.73
C LEU A 423 -5.16 40.53 -8.95
N PRO A 424 -5.99 41.45 -8.43
CA PRO A 424 -5.55 42.63 -7.69
C PRO A 424 -5.28 42.29 -6.21
N LEU A 425 -4.37 41.36 -5.95
CA LEU A 425 -4.05 40.85 -4.62
C LEU A 425 -2.57 41.09 -4.27
N GLY A 426 -2.26 41.24 -2.98
CA GLY A 426 -0.88 41.31 -2.50
C GLY A 426 -0.11 40.00 -2.74
N GLY A 427 1.22 40.08 -2.77
CA GLY A 427 2.10 38.94 -3.10
C GLY A 427 1.86 37.69 -2.23
N LYS A 428 1.59 37.85 -0.93
CA LYS A 428 1.26 36.73 -0.02
C LYS A 428 -0.06 36.03 -0.37
N ALA A 429 -1.10 36.81 -0.67
CA ALA A 429 -2.41 36.27 -1.05
C ALA A 429 -2.35 35.58 -2.42
N LEU A 430 -1.57 36.13 -3.36
CA LEU A 430 -1.28 35.48 -4.64
C LEU A 430 -0.53 34.15 -4.43
N MET A 431 0.54 34.12 -3.63
CA MET A 431 1.27 32.89 -3.32
C MET A 431 0.35 31.83 -2.71
N TRP A 432 -0.52 32.22 -1.77
CA TRP A 432 -1.50 31.31 -1.18
C TRP A 432 -2.44 30.73 -2.23
N LEU A 433 -2.95 31.56 -3.15
CA LEU A 433 -3.81 31.10 -4.24
C LEU A 433 -3.08 30.21 -5.25
N TYR A 434 -1.81 30.47 -5.57
CA TYR A 434 -0.99 29.56 -6.38
C TYR A 434 -0.88 28.18 -5.72
N LEU A 435 -0.51 28.14 -4.44
CA LEU A 435 -0.40 26.87 -3.70
C LEU A 435 -1.74 26.10 -3.69
N VAL A 436 -2.87 26.79 -3.54
CA VAL A 436 -4.20 26.17 -3.49
C VAL A 436 -4.72 25.72 -4.85
N PHE A 437 -4.66 26.58 -5.87
CA PHE A 437 -5.34 26.35 -7.16
C PHE A 437 -4.41 25.89 -8.28
N VAL A 438 -3.10 26.12 -8.18
CA VAL A 438 -2.11 25.64 -9.16
C VAL A 438 -1.41 24.38 -8.65
N ASP A 439 -0.91 24.38 -7.41
CA ASP A 439 -0.24 23.22 -6.78
C ASP A 439 -1.22 22.30 -6.01
N GLY A 440 -2.47 22.73 -5.86
CA GLY A 440 -3.57 21.94 -5.34
C GLY A 440 -3.53 21.68 -3.84
N LEU A 441 -2.75 22.41 -3.04
CA LEU A 441 -2.71 22.25 -1.59
C LEU A 441 -3.99 22.80 -0.96
N ASN A 442 -5.01 21.97 -0.87
CA ASN A 442 -6.35 22.36 -0.40
C ASN A 442 -6.67 21.89 1.03
N GLU A 443 -5.72 21.24 1.72
CA GLU A 443 -5.83 20.92 3.15
C GLU A 443 -5.31 22.08 4.03
N PRO A 444 -6.13 22.63 4.94
CA PRO A 444 -5.76 23.82 5.73
C PRO A 444 -4.47 23.63 6.54
N GLN A 445 -4.24 22.43 7.07
CA GLN A 445 -3.07 22.11 7.89
C GLN A 445 -1.76 22.11 7.08
N ASP A 446 -1.82 21.76 5.79
CA ASP A 446 -0.64 21.75 4.92
C ASP A 446 -0.19 23.19 4.63
N LEU A 447 -1.15 24.05 4.26
CA LEU A 447 -0.90 25.47 4.04
C LEU A 447 -0.41 26.14 5.32
N LYS A 448 -1.04 25.85 6.46
CA LYS A 448 -0.58 26.37 7.75
C LYS A 448 0.88 26.00 8.02
N ALA A 449 1.24 24.72 7.86
CA ALA A 449 2.61 24.27 8.06
C ALA A 449 3.63 24.94 7.10
N ILE A 450 3.22 25.27 5.87
CA ILE A 450 4.07 25.96 4.89
C ILE A 450 4.27 27.44 5.24
N PHE A 451 3.22 28.12 5.72
CA PHE A 451 3.31 29.56 6.03
C PHE A 451 3.85 29.84 7.44
N ASP A 452 3.73 28.90 8.37
CA ASP A 452 4.26 29.04 9.74
C ASP A 452 5.80 28.87 9.81
N HIS A 453 6.42 28.29 8.77
CA HIS A 453 7.86 27.99 8.72
C HIS A 453 8.45 28.43 7.36
N GLY A 454 9.20 29.53 7.32
CA GLY A 454 9.66 30.15 6.06
C GLY A 454 10.67 29.34 5.25
N ASP A 455 11.35 28.40 5.87
CA ASP A 455 12.35 27.47 5.32
C ASP A 455 11.74 26.23 4.61
N VAL A 456 10.41 26.18 4.53
CA VAL A 456 9.64 25.12 3.87
C VAL A 456 9.69 25.21 2.33
N LEU A 457 9.84 26.41 1.77
CA LEU A 457 9.95 26.63 0.33
C LEU A 457 11.42 26.72 -0.06
N THR A 458 11.89 25.78 -0.88
CA THR A 458 13.31 25.72 -1.27
C THR A 458 13.47 25.70 -2.78
N ARG A 459 14.47 26.44 -3.27
CA ARG A 459 14.83 26.48 -4.69
C ARG A 459 15.73 25.28 -5.03
N GLY A 460 15.21 24.37 -5.85
CA GLY A 460 15.93 23.20 -6.36
C GLY A 460 16.51 23.41 -7.76
N THR A 461 17.06 22.34 -8.34
CA THR A 461 17.73 22.36 -9.66
C THR A 461 16.80 22.74 -10.81
N TYR A 462 15.56 22.28 -10.77
CA TYR A 462 14.59 22.42 -11.87
C TYR A 462 13.42 23.34 -11.53
N GLY A 463 13.38 23.94 -10.34
CA GLY A 463 12.28 24.80 -9.90
C GLY A 463 12.19 24.86 -8.39
N TRP A 464 11.10 25.42 -7.87
CA TRP A 464 10.84 25.52 -6.44
C TRP A 464 10.16 24.25 -5.91
N THR A 465 10.41 23.92 -4.65
CA THR A 465 9.79 22.79 -3.94
C THR A 465 9.17 23.26 -2.63
N ALA A 466 8.12 22.57 -2.19
CA ALA A 466 7.50 22.79 -0.89
C ALA A 466 7.65 21.56 -0.01
N ARG A 467 8.11 21.77 1.23
CA ARG A 467 8.35 20.72 2.21
C ARG A 467 7.65 20.99 3.54
N TRP A 468 6.68 20.15 3.92
CA TRP A 468 5.96 20.33 5.18
C TRP A 468 5.78 19.02 5.93
N ARG A 469 5.26 19.08 7.15
CA ARG A 469 5.02 17.91 7.99
C ARG A 469 3.62 17.98 8.58
N ARG A 470 2.84 16.90 8.46
CA ARG A 470 1.60 16.69 9.21
C ARG A 470 1.90 16.05 10.57
N GLU A 471 0.99 16.17 11.53
CA GLU A 471 1.14 15.51 12.84
C GLU A 471 1.39 13.99 12.71
N ALA A 472 0.82 13.34 11.69
CA ALA A 472 0.98 11.91 11.44
C ALA A 472 2.36 11.48 10.91
N ASP A 473 3.23 12.40 10.46
CA ASP A 473 4.44 12.09 9.69
C ASP A 473 5.70 11.81 10.55
N ARG A 474 5.58 11.85 11.89
CA ARG A 474 6.65 11.64 12.89
C ARG A 474 7.92 12.49 12.65
N ARG A 475 8.86 11.97 11.83
CA ARG A 475 10.22 12.49 11.63
C ARG A 475 10.50 12.93 10.19
N ASN A 476 9.74 12.46 9.21
CA ASN A 476 9.98 12.78 7.80
C ASN A 476 8.99 13.84 7.31
N GLY A 477 9.47 14.76 6.46
CA GLY A 477 8.62 15.73 5.79
C GLY A 477 8.10 15.20 4.46
N ARG A 478 6.94 15.69 4.02
CA ARG A 478 6.43 15.56 2.66
C ARG A 478 7.15 16.57 1.78
N LEU A 479 7.39 16.22 0.52
CA LEU A 479 8.01 17.11 -0.46
C LEU A 479 7.25 17.01 -1.79
N ILE A 480 6.94 18.15 -2.38
CA ILE A 480 6.39 18.25 -3.74
C ILE A 480 7.20 19.25 -4.56
N ALA A 481 7.28 19.01 -5.87
CA ALA A 481 7.76 20.01 -6.82
C ALA A 481 6.61 20.98 -7.14
N LEU A 482 6.87 22.28 -7.02
CA LEU A 482 5.90 23.31 -7.38
C LEU A 482 5.85 23.47 -8.89
N GLN A 483 4.66 23.73 -9.40
CA GLN A 483 4.45 23.83 -10.84
C GLN A 483 5.14 25.04 -11.44
N ALA A 484 5.36 25.00 -12.76
CA ALA A 484 6.03 26.07 -13.49
C ALA A 484 5.42 27.48 -13.24
N PRO A 485 4.08 27.69 -13.23
CA PRO A 485 3.52 29.00 -12.91
C PRO A 485 3.91 29.49 -11.50
N THR A 486 3.77 28.65 -10.48
CA THR A 486 4.13 28.99 -9.09
C THR A 486 5.63 29.22 -8.95
N SER A 487 6.47 28.34 -9.53
CA SER A 487 7.93 28.46 -9.49
C SER A 487 8.44 29.76 -10.14
N LEU A 488 7.89 30.15 -11.29
CA LEU A 488 8.26 31.40 -11.96
C LEU A 488 7.81 32.64 -11.18
N PHE A 489 6.63 32.58 -10.54
CA PHE A 489 6.14 33.63 -9.64
C PHE A 489 7.07 33.80 -8.44
N LEU A 490 7.41 32.71 -7.75
CA LEU A 490 8.32 32.72 -6.60
C LEU A 490 9.70 33.25 -6.96
N GLU A 491 10.28 32.83 -8.09
CA GLU A 491 11.60 33.29 -8.54
C GLU A 491 11.68 34.82 -8.69
N SER A 492 10.56 35.49 -8.94
CA SER A 492 10.50 36.94 -9.15
C SER A 492 10.09 37.72 -7.90
N HIS A 493 9.41 37.09 -6.95
CA HIS A 493 8.79 37.77 -5.80
C HIS A 493 9.28 37.29 -4.44
N TRP A 494 10.08 36.22 -4.36
CA TRP A 494 10.49 35.62 -3.09
C TRP A 494 11.10 36.63 -2.10
N SER A 495 11.99 37.51 -2.58
CA SER A 495 12.60 38.57 -1.76
C SER A 495 11.61 39.61 -1.23
N SER A 496 10.48 39.80 -1.91
CA SER A 496 9.41 40.73 -1.52
C SER A 496 8.34 40.10 -0.64
N ILE A 497 8.26 38.77 -0.60
CA ILE A 497 7.31 38.02 0.22
C ILE A 497 7.96 37.81 1.61
N SER A 498 7.94 38.84 2.45
CA SER A 498 8.40 38.71 3.85
C SER A 498 7.41 37.84 4.63
N ILE A 499 7.74 36.59 4.95
CA ILE A 499 6.86 35.67 5.68
C ILE A 499 6.54 36.20 7.10
N ASP A 500 7.42 37.04 7.68
CA ASP A 500 7.34 37.57 9.05
C ASP A 500 6.33 38.72 9.27
N ALA A 501 5.87 39.42 8.22
CA ALA A 501 4.98 40.58 8.37
C ALA A 501 3.51 40.19 8.69
N LYS A 502 2.88 40.88 9.66
CA LYS A 502 1.49 40.71 10.15
C LYS A 502 0.35 40.93 9.13
N GLU A 503 0.63 41.14 7.85
CA GLU A 503 -0.43 41.26 6.83
C GLU A 503 -1.22 39.95 6.68
N SER A 504 -2.51 40.03 7.00
CA SER A 504 -3.42 38.88 6.98
C SER A 504 -3.84 38.56 5.55
N ILE A 505 -3.26 37.50 4.98
CA ILE A 505 -3.71 36.84 3.73
C ILE A 505 -5.24 36.74 3.68
N GLY A 506 -5.88 36.41 4.80
CA GLY A 506 -7.33 36.28 4.86
C GLY A 506 -8.07 37.59 4.65
N THR A 507 -7.50 38.73 5.07
CA THR A 507 -8.13 40.05 4.89
C THR A 507 -8.14 40.47 3.43
N ASP A 508 -7.05 40.21 2.70
CA ASP A 508 -6.98 40.47 1.25
C ASP A 508 -7.98 39.60 0.48
N LEU A 509 -8.00 38.30 0.80
CA LEU A 509 -8.96 37.37 0.20
C LEU A 509 -10.41 37.74 0.52
N ALA A 510 -10.71 38.16 1.76
CA ALA A 510 -12.04 38.60 2.15
C ALA A 510 -12.49 39.87 1.41
N ARG A 511 -11.59 40.86 1.27
CA ARG A 511 -11.87 42.07 0.49
C ARG A 511 -12.15 41.73 -0.97
N TRP A 512 -11.31 40.90 -1.59
CA TRP A 512 -11.49 40.48 -2.97
C TRP A 512 -12.79 39.66 -3.16
N LEU A 513 -13.06 38.68 -2.30
CA LEU A 513 -14.30 37.89 -2.35
C LEU A 513 -15.55 38.77 -2.20
N THR A 514 -15.51 39.78 -1.32
CA THR A 514 -16.62 40.74 -1.14
C THR A 514 -16.81 41.58 -2.40
N ALA A 515 -15.71 42.02 -3.04
CA ALA A 515 -15.77 42.81 -4.27
C ALA A 515 -16.39 42.02 -5.44
N ILE A 516 -16.10 40.73 -5.56
CA ILE A 516 -16.69 39.87 -6.59
C ILE A 516 -18.08 39.33 -6.21
N GLN A 517 -18.54 39.48 -4.96
CA GLN A 517 -19.86 39.06 -4.47
C GLN A 517 -20.59 40.22 -3.77
N PRO A 518 -20.88 41.34 -4.47
CA PRO A 518 -21.37 42.57 -3.84
C PRO A 518 -22.75 42.41 -3.19
N ASN A 519 -23.54 41.43 -3.64
CA ASN A 519 -24.89 41.17 -3.13
C ASN A 519 -24.91 40.33 -1.84
N HIS A 520 -23.75 39.90 -1.34
CA HIS A 520 -23.64 39.17 -0.09
C HIS A 520 -23.25 40.12 1.05
N PRO A 521 -23.83 40.00 2.26
CA PRO A 521 -23.43 40.85 3.38
C PRO A 521 -21.93 40.75 3.66
N SER A 522 -21.22 41.88 3.61
CA SER A 522 -19.77 41.96 3.89
C SER A 522 -19.41 41.45 5.28
N LYS A 523 -20.33 41.62 6.25
CA LYS A 523 -20.21 41.11 7.62
C LYS A 523 -20.09 39.59 7.71
N ASP A 524 -20.54 38.86 6.69
CA ASP A 524 -20.45 37.39 6.66
C ASP A 524 -19.11 36.87 6.12
N CYS A 525 -18.27 37.75 5.53
CA CYS A 525 -16.98 37.39 4.93
C CYS A 525 -15.79 37.74 5.82
N THR A 526 -15.64 37.01 6.93
CA THR A 526 -14.45 37.12 7.78
C THR A 526 -13.20 36.54 7.09
N PRO A 527 -11.98 36.97 7.45
CA PRO A 527 -10.72 36.46 6.89
C PRO A 527 -10.58 34.93 6.86
N ASP A 528 -10.92 34.25 7.95
CA ASP A 528 -10.84 32.78 8.03
C ASP A 528 -11.89 32.10 7.15
N ARG A 529 -13.08 32.71 7.06
CA ARG A 529 -14.17 32.18 6.26
C ARG A 529 -13.91 32.35 4.77
N ALA A 530 -13.24 33.43 4.36
CA ALA A 530 -12.77 33.64 3.00
C ALA A 530 -11.82 32.51 2.56
N LYS A 531 -10.81 32.17 3.39
CA LYS A 531 -9.94 31.02 3.15
C LYS A 531 -10.73 29.72 3.06
N ALA A 532 -11.64 29.47 4.00
CA ALA A 532 -12.44 28.25 4.05
C ALA A 532 -13.33 28.05 2.81
N ILE A 533 -13.92 29.12 2.26
CA ILE A 533 -14.66 29.07 0.99
C ILE A 533 -13.75 28.69 -0.17
N LEU A 534 -12.59 29.31 -0.27
CA LEU A 534 -11.67 29.07 -1.38
C LEU A 534 -11.10 27.66 -1.34
N LEU A 535 -10.81 27.14 -0.14
CA LEU A 535 -10.46 25.72 0.03
C LEU A 535 -11.62 24.81 -0.36
N ALA A 536 -12.87 25.17 -0.03
CA ALA A 536 -14.03 24.38 -0.45
C ALA A 536 -14.21 24.33 -1.97
N VAL A 537 -14.00 25.47 -2.64
CA VAL A 537 -13.98 25.54 -4.10
C VAL A 537 -12.87 24.66 -4.66
N ALA A 538 -11.64 24.79 -4.13
CA ALA A 538 -10.49 24.01 -4.60
C ALA A 538 -10.68 22.50 -4.39
N SER A 539 -11.26 22.09 -3.26
CA SER A 539 -11.54 20.69 -2.97
C SER A 539 -12.60 20.09 -3.87
N LEU A 540 -13.77 20.73 -4.01
CA LEU A 540 -14.84 20.21 -4.89
C LEU A 540 -14.44 20.24 -6.37
N TRP A 541 -13.62 21.21 -6.80
CA TRP A 541 -13.00 21.21 -8.12
C TRP A 541 -12.05 20.01 -8.29
N SER A 542 -11.19 19.75 -7.30
CA SER A 542 -10.24 18.63 -7.31
C SER A 542 -10.94 17.28 -7.35
N ASP A 543 -12.10 17.14 -6.70
CA ASP A 543 -12.90 15.90 -6.69
C ASP A 543 -13.39 15.50 -8.10
N VAL A 544 -13.51 16.45 -9.03
CA VAL A 544 -13.92 16.18 -10.42
C VAL A 544 -12.71 16.16 -11.36
N ALA A 545 -11.73 17.05 -11.14
CA ALA A 545 -10.62 17.29 -12.07
C ALA A 545 -9.41 16.36 -11.87
N ILE A 546 -9.27 15.75 -10.68
CA ILE A 546 -8.12 14.90 -10.32
C ILE A 546 -8.63 13.49 -10.02
N PRO A 547 -7.86 12.42 -10.33
CA PRO A 547 -8.23 11.06 -9.94
C PRO A 547 -8.61 10.93 -8.46
N SER A 548 -9.72 10.25 -8.18
CA SER A 548 -10.22 10.12 -6.81
C SER A 548 -9.25 9.32 -5.93
N ALA A 549 -8.50 8.36 -6.46
CA ALA A 549 -7.42 7.68 -5.74
C ALA A 549 -6.38 8.65 -5.15
N LEU A 550 -6.03 9.71 -5.89
CA LEU A 550 -5.07 10.71 -5.44
C LEU A 550 -5.66 11.65 -4.38
N GLN A 551 -6.96 11.97 -4.48
CA GLN A 551 -7.64 12.74 -3.45
C GLN A 551 -7.83 11.93 -2.15
N THR A 552 -8.20 10.65 -2.26
CA THR A 552 -8.26 9.72 -1.13
C THR A 552 -6.88 9.62 -0.46
N ALA A 553 -5.80 9.45 -1.24
CA ALA A 553 -4.44 9.39 -0.67
C ALA A 553 -3.99 10.72 -0.04
N TYR A 554 -4.41 11.86 -0.60
CA TYR A 554 -4.09 13.19 -0.08
C TYR A 554 -4.81 13.53 1.23
N SER A 555 -6.00 12.96 1.45
CA SER A 555 -6.85 13.21 2.61
C SER A 555 -6.12 13.02 3.95
N THR A 556 -6.50 13.82 4.94
CA THR A 556 -6.01 13.73 6.31
C THR A 556 -6.52 12.48 7.04
N ASP A 557 -7.64 11.91 6.58
CA ASP A 557 -8.32 10.80 7.24
C ASP A 557 -7.67 9.44 6.91
N THR A 558 -7.17 9.29 5.69
CA THR A 558 -6.70 8.01 5.14
C THR A 558 -5.26 7.69 5.54
N ASN A 559 -4.44 8.71 5.81
CA ASN A 559 -3.03 8.60 6.22
C ASN A 559 -2.16 7.75 5.28
N ALA A 560 -2.41 7.81 3.97
CA ALA A 560 -1.65 7.06 2.97
C ALA A 560 -0.12 7.27 3.10
N PRO A 561 0.69 6.25 2.78
CA PRO A 561 2.14 6.39 2.79
C PRO A 561 2.59 7.49 1.83
N PHE A 562 3.82 7.93 1.99
CA PHE A 562 4.43 8.94 1.12
C PHE A 562 5.91 8.58 0.88
N PRO A 563 6.58 9.17 -0.11
CA PRO A 563 7.97 8.85 -0.41
C PRO A 563 8.87 9.27 0.76
N SER A 564 9.94 8.51 1.04
CA SER A 564 10.97 9.00 1.96
C SER A 564 11.53 10.33 1.47
N LEU A 565 11.96 11.19 2.39
CA LEU A 565 12.45 12.52 2.04
C LEU A 565 13.64 12.43 1.06
N ARG A 566 14.58 11.51 1.32
CA ARG A 566 15.74 11.26 0.45
C ARG A 566 15.31 10.81 -0.95
N SER A 567 14.34 9.88 -1.04
CA SER A 567 13.79 9.46 -2.33
C SER A 567 13.11 10.62 -3.06
N ALA A 568 12.39 11.49 -2.34
CA ALA A 568 11.73 12.64 -2.92
C ALA A 568 12.73 13.69 -3.42
N GLU A 569 13.78 13.98 -2.66
CA GLU A 569 14.87 14.88 -3.07
C GLU A 569 15.64 14.32 -4.27
N ARG A 570 15.95 13.01 -4.27
CA ARG A 570 16.57 12.30 -5.40
C ARG A 570 15.74 12.48 -6.68
N LEU A 571 14.44 12.27 -6.58
CA LEU A 571 13.48 12.40 -7.68
C LEU A 571 13.36 13.83 -8.22
N VAL A 572 13.20 14.81 -7.34
CA VAL A 572 12.94 16.20 -7.75
C VAL A 572 14.21 16.93 -8.20
N ASN A 573 15.37 16.61 -7.61
CA ASN A 573 16.64 17.28 -7.96
C ASN A 573 17.45 16.53 -9.04
N GLY A 574 17.11 15.27 -9.33
CA GLY A 574 17.74 14.47 -10.38
C GLY A 574 19.17 14.00 -10.07
N PHE A 575 19.55 13.94 -8.79
CA PHE A 575 20.87 13.45 -8.38
C PHE A 575 20.82 11.94 -8.08
N ASN A 576 21.33 11.12 -9.00
CA ASN A 576 21.72 9.74 -8.70
C ASN A 576 23.15 9.76 -8.15
N ARG A 577 23.31 9.98 -6.84
CA ARG A 577 24.58 9.70 -6.18
C ARG A 577 24.47 8.34 -5.51
N HIS A 578 24.85 7.29 -6.23
CA HIS A 578 25.45 6.13 -5.59
C HIS A 578 26.95 6.45 -5.45
N THR A 579 27.32 7.16 -4.39
CA THR A 579 28.66 6.93 -3.85
C THR A 579 28.57 5.55 -3.21
N LEU A 580 29.01 4.51 -3.95
CA LEU A 580 29.27 3.21 -3.36
C LEU A 580 30.01 3.44 -2.04
N PRO A 581 29.48 3.00 -0.89
CA PRO A 581 30.24 3.10 0.34
C PRO A 581 31.54 2.33 0.12
N ILE A 582 32.66 3.04 0.21
CA ILE A 582 33.97 2.43 0.35
C ILE A 582 33.86 1.48 1.55
N THR A 583 34.33 0.26 1.34
CA THR A 583 34.56 -0.82 2.29
C THR A 583 34.92 -0.33 3.71
N THR A 584 33.92 -0.08 4.53
CA THR A 584 34.08 -0.05 5.99
C THR A 584 33.08 -1.02 6.59
N SER A 585 33.61 -2.17 7.02
CA SER A 585 32.96 -3.18 7.84
C SER A 585 32.57 -2.58 9.20
N GLY A 586 31.49 -1.80 9.22
CA GLY A 586 30.88 -1.30 10.43
C GLY A 586 30.26 -2.44 11.24
N SER A 587 30.70 -2.61 12.48
CA SER A 587 30.19 -3.61 13.42
C SER A 587 28.73 -3.35 13.76
N ARG A 588 27.91 -4.42 13.81
CA ARG A 588 26.53 -4.37 14.32
C ARG A 588 26.49 -3.78 15.74
N PRO A 589 25.53 -2.90 16.08
CA PRO A 589 25.34 -2.49 17.47
C PRO A 589 24.79 -3.68 18.28
N SER A 590 25.54 -4.10 19.29
CA SER A 590 25.09 -5.04 20.32
C SER A 590 24.20 -4.29 21.32
N LEU A 591 22.94 -4.70 21.42
CA LEU A 591 22.08 -4.32 22.54
C LEU A 591 22.59 -5.00 23.81
N VAL A 592 22.97 -4.19 24.79
CA VAL A 592 23.39 -4.64 26.13
C VAL A 592 22.18 -5.21 26.87
N HIS A 593 22.21 -6.50 27.19
CA HIS A 593 21.17 -7.16 28.01
C HIS A 593 21.51 -7.07 29.50
N GLN A 594 20.56 -6.57 30.29
CA GLN A 594 20.55 -6.64 31.76
C GLN A 594 20.13 -8.05 32.23
N SER A 595 20.53 -8.45 33.44
CA SER A 595 20.32 -9.79 34.05
C SER A 595 18.86 -10.24 34.09
N GLU A 596 18.57 -11.51 33.74
CA GLU A 596 17.22 -12.06 33.55
C GLU A 596 16.41 -12.24 34.86
N SER A 597 15.33 -11.45 35.02
CA SER A 597 14.32 -11.66 36.08
C SER A 597 13.37 -12.84 35.78
N ALA A 598 12.65 -13.35 36.78
CA ALA A 598 11.65 -14.42 36.61
C ALA A 598 10.52 -14.03 35.62
N LEU A 599 10.14 -12.75 35.60
CA LEU A 599 9.22 -12.18 34.62
C LEU A 599 9.77 -12.28 33.19
N HIS A 600 11.06 -11.99 32.98
CA HIS A 600 11.71 -12.15 31.67
C HIS A 600 11.72 -13.61 31.21
N ARG A 601 11.95 -14.56 32.11
CA ARG A 601 11.87 -16.00 31.81
C ARG A 601 10.45 -16.44 31.44
N LEU A 602 9.42 -15.90 32.11
CA LEU A 602 8.01 -16.13 31.77
C LEU A 602 7.67 -15.55 30.39
N LEU A 603 8.06 -14.30 30.10
CA LEU A 603 7.82 -13.68 28.80
C LEU A 603 8.46 -14.50 27.66
N LYS A 604 9.70 -14.98 27.87
CA LYS A 604 10.35 -15.91 26.93
C LYS A 604 9.56 -17.19 26.74
N LEU A 605 9.02 -17.78 27.82
CA LEU A 605 8.18 -18.98 27.73
C LEU A 605 6.89 -18.71 26.93
N ILE A 606 6.20 -17.59 27.20
CA ILE A 606 4.98 -17.19 26.48
C ILE A 606 5.27 -17.00 24.99
N HIS A 607 6.34 -16.28 24.65
CA HIS A 607 6.73 -16.10 23.25
C HIS A 607 7.14 -17.40 22.58
N LYS A 608 7.86 -18.28 23.29
CA LYS A 608 8.26 -19.59 22.79
C LYS A 608 7.04 -20.48 22.47
N VAL A 609 6.02 -20.48 23.34
CA VAL A 609 4.80 -21.27 23.14
C VAL A 609 3.87 -20.65 22.08
N GLY A 610 3.86 -19.32 22.00
CA GLY A 610 3.11 -18.58 20.97
C GLY A 610 3.80 -18.47 19.61
N ASP A 611 5.06 -18.89 19.52
CA ASP A 611 5.81 -18.92 18.26
C ASP A 611 5.23 -19.99 17.33
N ASN A 612 4.80 -19.56 16.15
CA ASN A 612 4.26 -20.46 15.13
C ASN A 612 5.37 -21.18 14.36
N GLN A 613 6.64 -20.76 14.50
CA GLN A 613 7.80 -21.45 13.93
C GLN A 613 8.24 -22.64 14.77
N GLN A 614 7.86 -22.71 16.05
CA GLN A 614 8.13 -23.89 16.89
C GLN A 614 7.00 -24.92 16.73
N ARG A 615 7.36 -26.13 16.26
CA ARG A 615 6.44 -27.27 16.04
C ARG A 615 5.95 -27.89 17.38
N LEU A 616 5.31 -27.10 18.23
CA LEU A 616 4.80 -27.51 19.55
C LEU A 616 3.41 -28.18 19.50
N GLY A 617 2.88 -28.45 18.31
CA GLY A 617 1.58 -29.11 18.10
C GLY A 617 0.36 -28.19 18.29
N GLU A 618 -0.82 -28.81 18.43
CA GLU A 618 -2.13 -28.16 18.60
C GLU A 618 -2.23 -27.35 19.91
N GLN A 619 -3.25 -26.50 20.04
CA GLN A 619 -3.43 -25.61 21.21
C GLN A 619 -3.44 -26.37 22.56
N LYS A 620 -3.96 -27.62 22.59
CA LYS A 620 -3.94 -28.47 23.79
C LYS A 620 -2.52 -28.95 24.15
N ALA A 621 -1.68 -29.25 23.16
CA ALA A 621 -0.28 -29.63 23.37
C ALA A 621 0.56 -28.43 23.83
N ARG A 622 0.32 -27.24 23.26
CA ARG A 622 0.92 -25.97 23.69
C ARG A 622 0.53 -25.61 25.13
N ALA A 623 -0.73 -25.83 25.49
CA ALA A 623 -1.21 -25.67 26.86
C ALA A 623 -0.47 -26.61 27.84
N ALA A 624 -0.34 -27.89 27.51
CA ALA A 624 0.40 -28.86 28.34
C ALA A 624 1.89 -28.48 28.47
N TYR A 625 2.53 -28.04 27.37
CA TYR A 625 3.92 -27.57 27.38
C TYR A 625 4.09 -26.36 28.29
N PHE A 626 3.19 -25.37 28.19
CA PHE A 626 3.20 -24.19 29.04
C PHE A 626 3.03 -24.57 30.51
N LEU A 627 2.05 -25.42 30.86
CA LEU A 627 1.81 -25.86 32.24
C LEU A 627 3.02 -26.61 32.83
N GLY A 628 3.65 -27.50 32.05
CA GLY A 628 4.81 -28.27 32.49
C GLY A 628 6.04 -27.42 32.79
N HIS A 629 6.24 -26.31 32.06
CA HIS A 629 7.39 -25.42 32.25
C HIS A 629 7.08 -24.24 33.19
N ALA A 630 5.82 -23.82 33.32
CA ALA A 630 5.39 -22.78 34.24
C ALA A 630 5.58 -23.19 35.72
N ALA A 631 5.55 -24.49 36.03
CA ALA A 631 5.83 -25.01 37.37
C ALA A 631 7.25 -24.66 37.87
N SER A 632 8.24 -24.60 36.96
CA SER A 632 9.64 -24.24 37.27
C SER A 632 9.86 -22.75 37.53
N LEU A 633 8.86 -21.91 37.23
CA LEU A 633 8.87 -20.47 37.47
C LEU A 633 8.21 -20.09 38.81
N ARG A 634 7.72 -21.09 39.59
CA ARG A 634 7.11 -20.90 40.92
C ARG A 634 8.17 -20.61 41.98
N GLY A 635 8.62 -19.36 42.02
CA GLY A 635 9.41 -18.79 43.11
C GLY A 635 9.13 -17.29 43.30
N SER A 636 8.05 -16.78 42.70
CA SER A 636 7.67 -15.37 42.75
C SER A 636 6.64 -15.15 43.86
N ASN A 637 6.83 -14.11 44.68
CA ASN A 637 5.91 -13.71 45.76
C ASN A 637 4.45 -13.70 45.28
N ASP A 638 3.53 -14.14 46.15
CA ASP A 638 2.10 -14.04 45.90
C ASP A 638 1.74 -12.57 45.62
N GLY A 639 1.02 -12.34 44.50
CA GLY A 639 0.66 -11.01 44.00
C GLY A 639 1.65 -10.35 43.03
N SER A 640 2.81 -10.96 42.74
CA SER A 640 3.70 -10.49 41.67
C SER A 640 3.08 -10.58 40.26
N TRP A 641 3.54 -9.72 39.34
CA TRP A 641 3.15 -9.76 37.92
C TRP A 641 3.38 -11.11 37.25
N THR A 642 4.46 -11.81 37.62
CA THR A 642 4.76 -13.16 37.13
C THR A 642 3.66 -14.15 37.50
N ASN A 643 3.20 -14.13 38.75
CA ASN A 643 2.14 -15.02 39.23
C ASN A 643 0.77 -14.65 38.61
N ALA A 644 0.45 -13.35 38.53
CA ALA A 644 -0.79 -12.86 37.94
C ALA A 644 -0.95 -13.24 36.45
N LEU A 645 0.14 -13.16 35.67
CA LEU A 645 0.16 -13.57 34.26
C LEU A 645 0.08 -15.08 34.09
N ILE A 646 0.75 -15.87 34.94
CA ILE A 646 0.62 -17.34 34.92
C ILE A 646 -0.83 -17.74 35.17
N LYS A 647 -1.50 -17.16 36.17
CA LYS A 647 -2.91 -17.41 36.48
C LYS A 647 -3.84 -16.97 35.34
N ALA A 648 -3.61 -15.81 34.72
CA ALA A 648 -4.39 -15.34 33.57
C ALA A 648 -4.28 -16.29 32.36
N ILE A 649 -3.09 -16.85 32.10
CA ILE A 649 -2.87 -17.82 31.02
C ILE A 649 -3.46 -19.18 31.39
N GLN A 650 -3.40 -19.61 32.66
CA GLN A 650 -4.06 -20.83 33.15
C GLN A 650 -5.58 -20.77 32.96
N GLN A 651 -6.23 -19.64 33.29
CA GLN A 651 -7.65 -19.43 32.99
C GLN A 651 -7.96 -19.57 31.50
N ASN A 652 -7.09 -19.06 30.61
CA ASN A 652 -7.26 -19.24 29.17
C ASN A 652 -7.00 -20.70 28.73
N ILE A 653 -6.07 -21.41 29.37
CA ILE A 653 -5.81 -22.83 29.13
C ILE A 653 -7.03 -23.69 29.49
N GLU A 654 -7.73 -23.40 30.59
CA GLU A 654 -8.98 -24.09 30.95
C GLU A 654 -10.02 -23.93 29.83
N LEU A 655 -10.16 -22.72 29.27
CA LEU A 655 -11.04 -22.49 28.11
C LEU A 655 -10.61 -23.29 26.87
N ILE A 656 -9.31 -23.43 26.61
CA ILE A 656 -8.77 -24.27 25.52
C ILE A 656 -9.08 -25.75 25.78
N GLN A 657 -8.91 -26.23 27.01
CA GLN A 657 -9.17 -27.63 27.39
C GLN A 657 -10.65 -28.00 27.24
N HIS A 658 -11.55 -27.08 27.60
CA HIS A 658 -13.00 -27.21 27.43
C HIS A 658 -13.52 -26.91 26.00
N GLY A 659 -12.64 -26.55 25.05
CA GLY A 659 -13.03 -26.28 23.66
C GLY A 659 -13.90 -25.03 23.48
N SER A 660 -13.81 -24.07 24.41
CA SER A 660 -14.63 -22.85 24.37
C SER A 660 -14.24 -21.95 23.20
N ARG A 661 -15.23 -21.42 22.48
CA ARG A 661 -15.02 -20.41 21.41
C ARG A 661 -14.43 -19.08 21.94
N LYS A 662 -14.42 -18.87 23.26
CA LYS A 662 -13.84 -17.69 23.93
C LYS A 662 -12.35 -17.85 24.25
N ALA A 663 -11.77 -19.03 24.03
CA ALA A 663 -10.36 -19.29 24.28
C ALA A 663 -9.47 -18.53 23.28
N LEU A 664 -8.49 -17.79 23.78
CA LEU A 664 -7.46 -17.18 22.94
C LEU A 664 -6.43 -18.25 22.54
N GLN A 665 -5.95 -18.18 21.30
CA GLN A 665 -4.81 -19.00 20.88
C GLN A 665 -3.52 -18.49 21.54
N PHE A 666 -2.53 -19.38 21.74
CA PHE A 666 -1.24 -18.99 22.33
C PHE A 666 -0.46 -17.94 21.51
N SER A 667 -0.67 -17.90 20.19
CA SER A 667 -0.15 -16.84 19.31
C SER A 667 -0.77 -15.48 19.63
N SER A 668 -2.08 -15.44 19.89
CA SER A 668 -2.79 -14.24 20.35
C SER A 668 -2.37 -13.83 21.77
N LEU A 669 -2.22 -14.80 22.69
CA LEU A 669 -1.70 -14.52 24.05
C LEU A 669 -0.30 -13.93 24.01
N SER A 670 0.61 -14.50 23.19
CA SER A 670 1.96 -13.97 22.98
C SER A 670 1.91 -12.53 22.43
N THR A 671 1.03 -12.26 21.47
CA THR A 671 0.83 -10.91 20.91
C THR A 671 0.28 -9.92 21.94
N TYR A 672 -0.67 -10.35 22.77
CA TYR A 672 -1.29 -9.52 23.80
C TYR A 672 -0.29 -9.18 24.90
N VAL A 673 0.42 -10.18 25.42
CA VAL A 673 1.44 -9.98 26.46
C VAL A 673 2.58 -9.11 25.92
N SER A 674 3.05 -9.33 24.68
CA SER A 674 4.05 -8.46 24.01
C SER A 674 3.62 -6.99 24.01
N SER A 675 2.35 -6.75 23.71
CA SER A 675 1.79 -5.42 23.50
C SER A 675 1.81 -4.56 24.77
N ILE A 676 1.67 -5.19 25.94
CA ILE A 676 1.65 -4.56 27.27
C ILE A 676 2.93 -4.81 28.09
N THR A 677 3.94 -5.49 27.51
CA THR A 677 5.17 -5.87 28.22
C THR A 677 5.91 -4.67 28.83
N ASP A 678 6.04 -3.56 28.09
CA ASP A 678 6.71 -2.35 28.57
C ASP A 678 6.06 -1.79 29.86
N PHE A 679 4.72 -1.85 29.92
CA PHE A 679 3.96 -1.40 31.09
C PHE A 679 4.25 -2.29 32.30
N ILE A 680 4.25 -3.61 32.11
CA ILE A 680 4.48 -4.60 33.17
C ILE A 680 5.93 -4.52 33.66
N ILE A 681 6.91 -4.40 32.77
CA ILE A 681 8.33 -4.27 33.15
C ILE A 681 8.56 -3.00 33.96
N SER A 682 7.96 -1.86 33.56
CA SER A 682 8.09 -0.61 34.32
C SER A 682 7.54 -0.67 35.75
N ARG A 683 6.71 -1.68 36.06
CA ARG A 683 6.06 -1.91 37.36
C ARG A 683 6.41 -3.28 37.94
N GLN A 684 7.49 -3.92 37.49
CA GLN A 684 7.80 -5.32 37.82
C GLN A 684 7.98 -5.60 39.32
N ASN A 685 8.30 -4.57 40.12
CA ASN A 685 8.50 -4.67 41.58
C ASN A 685 7.20 -4.48 42.38
N LEU A 686 6.08 -4.17 41.72
CA LEU A 686 4.79 -3.93 42.38
C LEU A 686 4.13 -5.27 42.75
N ASN A 687 3.78 -5.44 44.03
CA ASN A 687 3.01 -6.58 44.51
C ASN A 687 1.50 -6.23 44.50
N LEU A 688 0.73 -6.81 43.60
CA LEU A 688 -0.69 -6.50 43.42
C LEU A 688 -1.57 -6.83 44.65
N LEU A 689 -1.10 -7.68 45.58
CA LEU A 689 -1.84 -8.00 46.81
C LEU A 689 -1.61 -6.99 47.95
N GLU A 690 -0.52 -6.22 47.89
CA GLU A 690 -0.14 -5.23 48.91
C GLU A 690 -0.61 -3.81 48.55
N VAL A 691 -1.21 -3.64 47.36
CA VAL A 691 -1.67 -2.36 46.83
C VAL A 691 -3.11 -2.11 47.25
N GLU A 692 -3.40 -0.92 47.80
CA GLU A 692 -4.75 -0.55 48.21
C GLU A 692 -5.73 -0.49 47.02
N GLU A 693 -7.03 -0.65 47.30
CA GLU A 693 -8.08 -0.69 46.28
C GLU A 693 -8.06 0.55 45.36
N ASN A 694 -7.82 1.74 45.92
CA ASN A 694 -7.74 2.98 45.14
C ASN A 694 -6.51 3.00 44.21
N ASP A 695 -5.38 2.44 44.63
CA ASP A 695 -4.16 2.41 43.83
C ASP A 695 -4.22 1.38 42.71
N LEU A 696 -4.96 0.26 42.90
CA LEU A 696 -5.28 -0.68 41.82
C LEU A 696 -6.21 -0.07 40.77
N GLN A 697 -7.13 0.81 41.18
CA GLN A 697 -7.96 1.59 40.26
C GLN A 697 -7.12 2.61 39.48
N VAL A 698 -6.17 3.29 40.13
CA VAL A 698 -5.20 4.18 39.45
C VAL A 698 -4.35 3.39 38.46
N LEU A 699 -3.83 2.23 38.85
CA LEU A 699 -3.06 1.35 37.97
C LEU A 699 -3.88 0.85 36.75
N SER A 700 -5.19 0.64 36.94
CA SER A 700 -6.12 0.31 35.86
C SER A 700 -6.27 1.47 34.87
N ILE A 701 -6.41 2.70 35.38
CA ILE A 701 -6.45 3.92 34.57
C ILE A 701 -5.13 4.09 33.82
N GLU A 702 -3.99 3.92 34.49
CA GLU A 702 -2.66 4.02 33.89
C GLU A 702 -2.42 2.98 32.81
N LEU A 703 -2.90 1.74 32.98
CA LEU A 703 -2.79 0.69 31.97
C LEU A 703 -3.66 1.01 30.74
N LEU A 704 -4.89 1.48 30.95
CA LEU A 704 -5.78 1.92 29.88
C LEU A 704 -5.24 3.17 29.17
N GLU A 705 -4.63 4.09 29.90
CA GLU A 705 -3.93 5.24 29.34
C GLU A 705 -2.67 4.84 28.59
N HIS A 706 -1.88 3.90 29.10
CA HIS A 706 -0.72 3.35 28.40
C HIS A 706 -1.16 2.71 27.08
N ALA A 707 -2.26 1.95 27.09
CA ALA A 707 -2.87 1.39 25.88
C ALA A 707 -3.39 2.47 24.92
N ARG A 708 -3.83 3.64 25.43
CA ARG A 708 -4.21 4.81 24.61
C ARG A 708 -3.00 5.55 24.03
N ARG A 709 -1.88 5.61 24.75
CA ARG A 709 -0.63 6.30 24.34
C ARG A 709 0.15 5.53 23.27
N LYS A 710 -0.08 4.22 23.12
CA LYS A 710 0.48 3.43 22.00
C LYS A 710 -0.39 3.56 20.74
N ASP A 711 0.07 4.29 19.72
CA ASP A 711 -0.57 4.27 18.39
C ASP A 711 0.02 3.18 17.46
N GLY A 712 -0.78 2.73 16.49
CA GLY A 712 -0.40 1.74 15.47
C GLY A 712 -1.48 0.65 15.26
N PRO A 713 -1.29 -0.31 14.33
CA PRO A 713 -2.18 -1.46 14.14
C PRO A 713 -2.32 -2.31 15.41
N THR A 714 -1.32 -2.25 16.30
CA THR A 714 -1.35 -2.86 17.61
C THR A 714 -2.21 -2.12 18.63
N LYS A 715 -2.80 -0.94 18.34
CA LYS A 715 -3.63 -0.22 19.33
C LYS A 715 -4.85 -1.03 19.75
N SER A 716 -5.52 -1.68 18.79
CA SER A 716 -6.63 -2.60 19.07
C SER A 716 -6.15 -3.78 19.90
N ASP A 717 -4.95 -4.30 19.60
CA ASP A 717 -4.35 -5.43 20.32
C ASP A 717 -3.88 -5.05 21.73
N VAL A 718 -3.32 -3.85 21.94
CA VAL A 718 -2.87 -3.33 23.24
C VAL A 718 -4.07 -2.97 24.10
N GLN A 719 -5.13 -2.39 23.51
CA GLN A 719 -6.39 -2.15 24.23
C GLN A 719 -7.06 -3.47 24.60
N SER A 720 -7.17 -4.41 23.65
CA SER A 720 -7.72 -5.74 23.92
C SER A 720 -6.88 -6.52 24.92
N ALA A 721 -5.56 -6.36 24.90
CA ALA A 721 -4.63 -6.95 25.87
C ALA A 721 -4.77 -6.31 27.26
N ALA A 722 -4.93 -4.99 27.33
CA ALA A 722 -5.20 -4.27 28.58
C ALA A 722 -6.54 -4.70 29.19
N PHE A 723 -7.61 -4.77 28.38
CA PHE A 723 -8.91 -5.26 28.80
C PHE A 723 -8.87 -6.74 29.22
N TRP A 724 -8.18 -7.58 28.45
CA TRP A 724 -7.98 -8.99 28.78
C TRP A 724 -7.28 -9.15 30.12
N LEU A 725 -6.17 -8.43 30.32
CA LEU A 725 -5.41 -8.48 31.57
C LEU A 725 -6.23 -7.97 32.76
N LEU A 726 -6.89 -6.82 32.64
CA LEU A 726 -7.74 -6.27 33.71
C LEU A 726 -8.89 -7.22 34.05
N ARG A 727 -9.56 -7.80 33.06
CA ARG A 727 -10.63 -8.78 33.28
C ARG A 727 -10.12 -10.07 33.92
N SER A 728 -8.91 -10.51 33.56
CA SER A 728 -8.26 -11.64 34.21
C SER A 728 -7.84 -11.32 35.65
N LEU A 729 -7.45 -10.09 35.96
CA LEU A 729 -7.19 -9.63 37.33
C LEU A 729 -8.49 -9.54 38.15
N GLU A 730 -9.57 -9.02 37.58
CA GLU A 730 -10.90 -8.99 38.20
C GLU A 730 -11.37 -10.41 38.56
N ASN A 731 -11.26 -11.36 37.63
CA ASN A 731 -11.59 -12.77 37.86
C ASN A 731 -10.68 -13.46 38.91
N GLN A 732 -9.49 -12.91 39.17
CA GLN A 732 -8.60 -13.36 40.24
C GLN A 732 -8.93 -12.71 41.60
N GLY A 733 -9.94 -11.83 41.67
CA GLY A 733 -10.41 -11.17 42.88
C GLY A 733 -9.93 -9.73 43.08
N PHE A 734 -9.17 -9.15 42.14
CA PHE A 734 -8.67 -7.77 42.24
C PHE A 734 -9.75 -6.76 41.81
N ARG A 735 -9.94 -5.69 42.59
CA ARG A 735 -10.91 -4.63 42.27
C ARG A 735 -10.31 -3.59 41.32
N VAL A 736 -10.50 -3.81 40.02
CA VAL A 736 -9.93 -3.00 38.92
C VAL A 736 -11.02 -2.24 38.15
N LEU A 737 -10.65 -1.11 37.51
CA LEU A 737 -11.57 -0.32 36.68
C LEU A 737 -11.55 -0.80 35.22
N LEU A 738 -12.65 -1.41 34.77
CA LEU A 738 -12.81 -1.82 33.36
C LEU A 738 -13.27 -0.67 32.45
N HIS A 739 -13.96 0.36 32.95
CA HIS A 739 -14.50 1.46 32.13
C HIS A 739 -14.26 2.83 32.80
N PRO A 740 -13.43 3.72 32.23
CA PRO A 740 -13.33 5.10 32.72
C PRO A 740 -14.56 5.94 32.30
N PRO A 741 -14.95 6.99 33.05
CA PRO A 741 -16.18 7.76 32.81
C PRO A 741 -16.23 8.44 31.43
N ALA A 742 -17.45 8.53 30.88
CA ALA A 742 -17.77 8.54 29.45
C ALA A 742 -17.43 9.82 28.63
N SER A 743 -16.81 10.86 29.19
CA SER A 743 -16.75 12.19 28.55
C SER A 743 -15.66 12.40 27.47
N SER A 744 -14.89 11.36 27.09
CA SER A 744 -13.74 11.51 26.17
C SER A 744 -13.69 10.50 25.01
N PHE A 745 -14.78 9.78 24.72
CA PHE A 745 -14.68 8.45 24.08
C PHE A 745 -14.65 8.35 22.54
N TRP A 746 -14.76 9.40 21.72
CA TRP A 746 -14.80 9.23 20.24
C TRP A 746 -14.08 10.28 19.42
N ARG A 747 -12.76 10.44 19.62
CA ARG A 747 -11.89 10.97 18.55
C ARG A 747 -10.94 9.87 18.10
N LEU A 748 -11.21 9.28 16.94
CA LEU A 748 -10.22 8.51 16.19
C LEU A 748 -9.01 9.43 15.96
N ARG A 749 -7.88 9.15 16.61
CA ARG A 749 -6.62 9.82 16.24
C ARG A 749 -6.21 9.33 14.84
N PRO A 750 -5.70 10.23 13.97
CA PRO A 750 -5.29 9.85 12.62
C PRO A 750 -4.26 8.71 12.66
N GLY A 751 -4.39 7.76 11.73
CA GLY A 751 -3.44 6.67 11.55
C GLY A 751 -2.04 7.22 11.25
N ARG A 752 -0.99 6.45 11.55
CA ARG A 752 0.38 6.91 11.27
C ARG A 752 0.69 6.75 9.78
N SER A 753 1.01 7.85 9.09
CA SER A 753 1.57 7.78 7.73
C SER A 753 3.03 7.33 7.77
N ARG A 754 3.41 6.43 6.86
CA ARG A 754 4.78 5.88 6.81
C ARG A 754 5.52 6.35 5.55
N PRO A 755 6.79 6.78 5.66
CA PRO A 755 7.66 7.01 4.52
C PRO A 755 8.07 5.67 3.87
N VAL A 756 8.06 5.63 2.53
CA VAL A 756 8.44 4.47 1.72
C VAL A 756 9.53 4.89 0.73
N PRO A 757 10.68 4.20 0.67
CA PRO A 757 11.70 4.51 -0.32
C PRO A 757 11.21 4.14 -1.73
N VAL A 758 11.53 5.00 -2.70
CA VAL A 758 11.33 4.71 -4.13
C VAL A 758 12.51 3.86 -4.58
N ILE A 759 12.24 2.66 -5.10
CA ILE A 759 13.27 1.69 -5.48
C ILE A 759 13.28 1.58 -7.01
N ASP A 760 14.43 1.76 -7.63
CA ASP A 760 14.62 1.57 -9.07
C ASP A 760 15.54 0.38 -9.38
N ALA A 761 15.69 0.06 -10.69
CA ALA A 761 16.52 -1.07 -11.13
C ALA A 761 17.99 -0.93 -10.71
N THR A 762 18.52 0.29 -10.59
CA THR A 762 19.90 0.50 -10.19
C THR A 762 20.11 0.20 -8.70
N ASP A 763 19.12 0.50 -7.86
CA ASP A 763 19.10 0.08 -6.46
C ASP A 763 19.09 -1.47 -6.35
N SER A 764 18.36 -2.14 -7.25
CA SER A 764 18.27 -3.60 -7.32
C SER A 764 19.57 -4.27 -7.72
N ASP A 765 20.20 -3.77 -8.79
CA ASP A 765 21.45 -4.30 -9.31
C ASP A 765 22.58 -4.13 -8.27
N ALA A 766 22.59 -3.00 -7.57
CA ALA A 766 23.49 -2.77 -6.44
C ALA A 766 23.21 -3.75 -5.29
N ALA A 767 21.93 -4.02 -4.98
CA ALA A 767 21.57 -4.95 -3.92
C ALA A 767 21.99 -6.38 -4.24
N GLN A 768 21.77 -6.81 -5.48
CA GLN A 768 22.22 -8.10 -5.99
C GLN A 768 23.75 -8.23 -5.92
N THR A 769 24.48 -7.19 -6.34
CA THR A 769 25.95 -7.17 -6.29
C THR A 769 26.47 -7.27 -4.85
N MET A 770 25.88 -6.49 -3.91
CA MET A 770 26.27 -6.52 -2.50
C MET A 770 25.93 -7.86 -1.83
N LEU A 771 24.76 -8.43 -2.13
CA LEU A 771 24.36 -9.74 -1.59
C LEU A 771 25.33 -10.83 -2.03
N SER A 772 25.69 -10.86 -3.31
CA SER A 772 26.66 -11.80 -3.87
C SER A 772 28.07 -11.62 -3.29
N ALA A 773 28.45 -10.40 -2.88
CA ALA A 773 29.71 -10.17 -2.18
C ALA A 773 29.69 -10.64 -0.71
N THR A 774 28.51 -10.69 -0.07
CA THR A 774 28.37 -11.09 1.34
C THR A 774 28.19 -12.60 1.56
N HIS A 775 27.80 -13.37 0.54
CA HIS A 775 27.56 -14.81 0.67
C HIS A 775 28.66 -15.65 0.01
N THR A 776 29.35 -16.50 0.79
CA THR A 776 30.24 -17.56 0.27
C THR A 776 29.43 -18.82 -0.08
N ALA A 777 28.50 -18.70 -1.03
CA ALA A 777 27.52 -19.75 -1.34
C ALA A 777 27.70 -20.36 -2.75
N THR A 778 27.05 -21.49 -3.02
CA THR A 778 27.06 -22.15 -4.33
C THR A 778 26.44 -21.27 -5.42
N GLN A 779 26.71 -21.57 -6.70
CA GLN A 779 26.07 -20.86 -7.83
C GLN A 779 24.54 -20.90 -7.74
N LEU A 780 23.96 -22.01 -7.26
CA LEU A 780 22.51 -22.16 -7.07
C LEU A 780 21.95 -21.16 -6.05
N ASN A 781 22.65 -20.93 -4.93
CA ASN A 781 22.21 -19.98 -3.91
C ASN A 781 22.29 -18.53 -4.40
N HIS A 782 23.31 -18.19 -5.20
CA HIS A 782 23.40 -16.89 -5.86
C HIS A 782 22.21 -16.69 -6.81
N ASP A 783 21.92 -17.68 -7.66
CA ASP A 783 20.80 -17.61 -8.60
C ASP A 783 19.45 -17.51 -7.88
N GLN A 784 19.27 -18.21 -6.74
CA GLN A 784 18.09 -18.09 -5.88
C GLN A 784 17.93 -16.68 -5.31
N LEU A 785 19.01 -16.07 -4.79
CA LEU A 785 19.00 -14.72 -4.22
C LEU A 785 18.67 -13.66 -5.27
N HIS A 786 19.35 -13.70 -6.42
CA HIS A 786 19.09 -12.77 -7.53
C HIS A 786 17.63 -12.90 -8.00
N LEU A 787 17.15 -14.12 -8.21
CA LEU A 787 15.79 -14.35 -8.68
C LEU A 787 14.72 -13.97 -7.65
N LEU A 788 15.01 -14.09 -6.35
CA LEU A 788 14.13 -13.65 -5.27
C LEU A 788 13.97 -12.12 -5.26
N VAL A 789 15.07 -11.38 -5.42
CA VAL A 789 15.05 -9.92 -5.55
C VAL A 789 14.24 -9.49 -6.78
N ASP A 790 14.53 -10.10 -7.93
CA ASP A 790 13.79 -9.85 -9.18
C ASP A 790 12.29 -10.14 -9.00
N LEU A 791 11.95 -11.24 -8.35
CA LEU A 791 10.56 -11.63 -8.10
C LEU A 791 9.83 -10.60 -7.21
N LEU A 792 10.42 -10.21 -6.07
CA LEU A 792 9.81 -9.27 -5.13
C LEU A 792 9.65 -7.84 -5.70
N GLN A 793 10.39 -7.51 -6.76
CA GLN A 793 10.28 -6.23 -7.46
C GLN A 793 9.31 -6.24 -8.64
N GLN A 794 8.96 -7.41 -9.14
CA GLN A 794 8.07 -7.55 -10.30
C GLN A 794 6.63 -7.92 -9.89
N VAL A 795 6.46 -8.61 -8.76
CA VAL A 795 5.13 -9.04 -8.28
C VAL A 795 4.89 -8.70 -6.80
N PRO A 796 3.64 -8.36 -6.40
CA PRO A 796 3.34 -7.84 -5.07
C PRO A 796 3.19 -8.97 -4.01
N LEU A 797 4.22 -9.80 -3.89
CA LEU A 797 4.30 -10.86 -2.89
C LEU A 797 4.61 -10.30 -1.50
N ARG A 798 4.05 -10.90 -0.47
CA ARG A 798 4.60 -10.80 0.89
C ARG A 798 5.86 -11.64 0.96
N TRP A 799 6.78 -11.27 1.85
CA TRP A 799 7.99 -12.06 2.11
C TRP A 799 7.68 -13.55 2.32
N MET A 800 6.73 -13.85 3.21
CA MET A 800 6.33 -15.23 3.49
C MET A 800 5.72 -15.93 2.28
N GLU A 801 5.01 -15.21 1.39
CA GLU A 801 4.46 -15.82 0.18
C GLU A 801 5.58 -16.19 -0.81
N ALA A 802 6.63 -15.37 -0.92
CA ALA A 802 7.79 -15.68 -1.76
C ALA A 802 8.64 -16.82 -1.17
N ALA A 803 8.85 -16.81 0.16
CA ALA A 803 9.66 -17.81 0.85
C ALA A 803 9.04 -19.23 0.81
N THR A 804 7.72 -19.34 0.67
CA THR A 804 7.00 -20.63 0.64
C THR A 804 6.61 -21.07 -0.78
N LEU A 805 7.17 -20.45 -1.83
CA LEU A 805 6.91 -20.90 -3.20
C LEU A 805 7.61 -22.23 -3.46
N ASP A 806 6.85 -23.21 -3.95
CA ASP A 806 7.35 -24.48 -4.47
C ASP A 806 7.16 -24.58 -6.00
N THR A 807 7.65 -25.66 -6.57
CA THR A 807 7.58 -25.92 -8.03
C THR A 807 6.16 -25.98 -8.60
N THR A 808 5.15 -26.31 -7.79
CA THR A 808 3.74 -26.40 -8.21
C THR A 808 3.05 -25.04 -8.34
N HIS A 809 3.65 -23.99 -7.76
CA HIS A 809 3.13 -22.63 -7.85
C HIS A 809 3.43 -21.98 -9.21
N ILE A 810 4.33 -22.54 -10.02
CA ILE A 810 4.67 -22.03 -11.35
C ILE A 810 3.76 -22.66 -12.39
N LEU A 811 3.02 -21.85 -13.17
CA LEU A 811 2.14 -22.38 -14.22
C LEU A 811 2.96 -22.73 -15.47
N LEU A 812 2.88 -23.97 -15.97
CA LEU A 812 3.66 -24.43 -17.12
C LEU A 812 3.15 -23.86 -18.46
N GLY A 813 1.84 -23.72 -18.61
CA GLY A 813 1.20 -23.27 -19.87
C GLY A 813 1.01 -21.75 -20.00
N ARG A 814 1.41 -20.96 -19.01
CA ARG A 814 1.26 -19.50 -19.00
C ARG A 814 2.35 -18.85 -18.15
N PRO A 815 2.93 -17.71 -18.55
CA PRO A 815 3.92 -17.00 -17.75
C PRO A 815 3.27 -16.34 -16.53
N ALA A 816 2.99 -17.14 -15.51
CA ALA A 816 2.28 -16.74 -14.31
C ALA A 816 2.61 -17.63 -13.11
N LEU A 817 2.44 -17.06 -11.92
CA LEU A 817 2.60 -17.72 -10.63
C LEU A 817 1.24 -17.80 -9.93
N ARG A 818 0.87 -18.97 -9.44
CA ARG A 818 -0.29 -19.15 -8.56
C ARG A 818 0.18 -19.06 -7.12
N VAL A 819 -0.35 -18.11 -6.36
CA VAL A 819 -0.14 -18.01 -4.91
C VAL A 819 -1.30 -18.72 -4.23
N GLU A 820 -1.00 -19.76 -3.47
CA GLU A 820 -1.97 -20.46 -2.63
C GLU A 820 -1.61 -20.30 -1.15
N PRO A 821 -2.58 -20.40 -0.23
CA PRO A 821 -2.27 -20.52 1.18
C PRO A 821 -1.59 -21.87 1.46
N SER A 822 -0.26 -21.88 1.57
CA SER A 822 0.51 -23.05 2.02
C SER A 822 0.81 -22.99 3.53
N GLY A 823 0.73 -24.13 4.23
CA GLY A 823 0.98 -24.25 5.68
C GLY A 823 -0.13 -23.71 6.60
N PHE A 824 0.17 -23.47 7.89
CA PHE A 824 -0.70 -23.03 9.02
C PHE A 824 -1.60 -21.78 8.79
N SER A 825 -1.65 -21.22 7.58
CA SER A 825 -2.41 -20.02 7.18
C SER A 825 -3.69 -20.35 6.38
N HIS A 826 -4.25 -21.54 6.51
CA HIS A 826 -5.53 -21.95 5.89
C HIS A 826 -6.76 -21.16 6.40
N THR A 827 -6.57 -20.27 7.39
CA THR A 827 -7.62 -19.38 7.95
C THR A 827 -7.76 -18.04 7.23
N LYS A 828 -6.95 -17.74 6.20
CA LYS A 828 -7.15 -16.54 5.38
C LYS A 828 -8.18 -16.82 4.29
N SER A 829 -9.04 -15.82 4.05
CA SER A 829 -10.17 -15.89 3.11
C SER A 829 -9.77 -16.34 1.72
N THR A 830 -10.73 -16.87 0.96
CA THR A 830 -10.62 -17.26 -0.46
C THR A 830 -9.95 -16.20 -1.36
N SER A 831 -9.91 -14.93 -0.95
CA SER A 831 -9.22 -13.81 -1.60
C SER A 831 -7.69 -13.80 -1.49
N SER A 832 -7.06 -14.68 -0.69
CA SER A 832 -5.58 -14.79 -0.67
C SER A 832 -5.03 -15.61 -1.82
N THR A 833 -5.84 -16.54 -2.37
CA THR A 833 -5.48 -17.34 -3.54
C THR A 833 -5.61 -16.48 -4.79
N ARG A 834 -4.51 -16.34 -5.54
CA ARG A 834 -4.47 -15.44 -6.70
C ARG A 834 -3.40 -15.85 -7.70
N THR A 835 -3.63 -15.49 -8.96
CA THR A 835 -2.65 -15.67 -10.03
C THR A 835 -1.97 -14.35 -10.34
N LEU A 836 -0.64 -14.35 -10.35
CA LEU A 836 0.22 -13.21 -10.63
C LEU A 836 0.85 -13.43 -12.01
N GLU A 837 0.64 -12.50 -12.94
CA GLU A 837 1.31 -12.55 -14.24
C GLU A 837 2.79 -12.22 -14.08
N LEU A 838 3.64 -12.87 -14.88
CA LEU A 838 5.09 -12.72 -14.86
C LEU A 838 5.62 -12.34 -16.25
N PRO A 839 6.70 -11.55 -16.34
CA PRO A 839 7.47 -11.45 -17.58
C PRO A 839 7.96 -12.83 -18.04
N ALA A 840 7.88 -13.13 -19.33
CA ALA A 840 8.28 -14.43 -19.89
C ALA A 840 9.73 -14.81 -19.54
N ALA A 841 10.65 -13.82 -19.52
CA ALA A 841 12.04 -14.03 -19.11
C ALA A 841 12.17 -14.44 -17.63
N LEU A 842 11.40 -13.82 -16.73
CA LEU A 842 11.40 -14.15 -15.31
C LEU A 842 10.78 -15.54 -15.08
N HIS A 843 9.69 -15.85 -15.79
CA HIS A 843 9.06 -17.16 -15.77
C HIS A 843 10.00 -18.27 -16.26
N GLY A 844 10.73 -18.05 -17.36
CA GLY A 844 11.75 -18.98 -17.84
C GLY A 844 12.86 -19.23 -16.82
N ARG A 845 13.35 -18.17 -16.14
CA ARG A 845 14.34 -18.31 -15.07
C ARG A 845 13.80 -19.05 -13.84
N LEU A 846 12.52 -18.86 -13.49
CA LEU A 846 11.86 -19.63 -12.42
C LEU A 846 11.68 -21.09 -12.78
N LEU A 847 11.29 -21.41 -14.01
CA LEU A 847 11.22 -22.80 -14.49
C LEU A 847 12.60 -23.47 -14.48
N ASP A 848 13.63 -22.74 -14.89
CA ASP A 848 14.99 -23.22 -14.85
C ASP A 848 15.49 -23.47 -13.42
N LEU A 849 15.23 -22.54 -12.49
CA LEU A 849 15.51 -22.74 -11.08
C LEU A 849 14.74 -23.94 -10.52
N ALA A 850 13.45 -24.06 -10.82
CA ALA A 850 12.61 -25.17 -10.39
C ALA A 850 13.18 -26.53 -10.83
N ARG A 851 13.63 -26.65 -12.09
CA ARG A 851 14.30 -27.86 -12.59
C ARG A 851 15.57 -28.18 -11.80
N ARG A 852 16.42 -27.18 -11.56
CA ARG A 852 17.69 -27.35 -10.84
C ARG A 852 17.48 -27.70 -9.36
N VAL A 853 16.50 -27.08 -8.71
CA VAL A 853 16.12 -27.36 -7.32
C VAL A 853 15.53 -28.77 -7.20
N SER A 854 14.65 -29.18 -8.12
CA SER A 854 14.12 -30.55 -8.16
C SER A 854 15.19 -31.61 -8.42
N ALA A 855 16.26 -31.28 -9.13
CA ALA A 855 17.37 -32.20 -9.38
C ALA A 855 18.23 -32.46 -8.12
N VAL A 856 18.20 -31.56 -7.14
CA VAL A 856 19.04 -31.61 -5.93
C VAL A 856 18.24 -31.94 -4.67
N SER A 857 16.92 -31.74 -4.69
CA SER A 857 16.03 -32.01 -3.54
C SER A 857 15.45 -33.42 -3.57
N SER A 858 15.36 -34.05 -2.39
CA SER A 858 14.64 -35.31 -2.19
C SER A 858 13.13 -35.12 -1.96
N SER A 859 12.64 -33.88 -1.90
CA SER A 859 11.22 -33.56 -1.63
C SER A 859 10.39 -33.53 -2.91
N ASN A 860 9.18 -34.08 -2.88
CA ASN A 860 8.25 -34.05 -4.01
C ASN A 860 7.71 -32.65 -4.34
N ARG A 861 7.87 -31.68 -3.42
CA ARG A 861 7.49 -30.27 -3.61
C ARG A 861 8.58 -29.37 -3.03
N PRO A 862 9.72 -29.26 -3.72
CA PRO A 862 10.83 -28.54 -3.16
C PRO A 862 10.57 -27.02 -3.22
N LEU A 863 10.87 -26.34 -2.12
CA LEU A 863 10.77 -24.89 -2.05
C LEU A 863 11.85 -24.25 -2.94
N LEU A 864 11.43 -23.36 -3.83
CA LEU A 864 12.28 -22.78 -4.87
C LEU A 864 13.50 -22.04 -4.30
N PHE A 865 13.28 -21.35 -3.19
CA PHE A 865 14.30 -20.49 -2.59
C PHE A 865 15.01 -21.14 -1.41
N SER A 866 14.79 -22.44 -1.12
CA SER A 866 15.40 -23.18 0.01
C SER A 866 16.91 -23.45 -0.15
N GLU A 867 17.70 -23.42 0.92
CA GLU A 867 19.12 -23.84 0.89
C GLU A 867 19.19 -25.36 0.74
N ALA A 868 19.92 -25.83 -0.27
CA ALA A 868 20.02 -27.26 -0.64
C ALA A 868 20.67 -28.17 0.44
N SER A 869 21.24 -27.62 1.51
CA SER A 869 22.03 -28.34 2.51
C SER A 869 21.28 -28.77 3.78
N SER A 870 20.01 -28.41 3.97
CA SER A 870 19.25 -28.84 5.16
C SER A 870 18.44 -30.11 4.88
N GLY A 871 18.94 -31.27 5.30
CA GLY A 871 18.24 -32.57 5.22
C GLY A 871 16.94 -32.69 6.06
N SER A 872 16.28 -31.58 6.37
CA SER A 872 14.93 -31.54 6.92
C SER A 872 14.18 -30.43 6.20
N ASP A 873 13.08 -30.79 5.52
CA ASP A 873 12.23 -29.94 4.66
C ASP A 873 11.68 -28.64 5.30
N ASP A 874 12.04 -28.32 6.54
CA ASP A 874 11.39 -27.31 7.38
C ASP A 874 12.26 -26.15 7.89
N GLU A 875 13.61 -26.19 7.77
CA GLU A 875 14.47 -25.23 8.51
C GLU A 875 15.22 -24.19 7.66
N ALA A 876 15.26 -24.25 6.32
CA ALA A 876 16.35 -23.54 5.63
C ALA A 876 16.20 -22.04 5.27
N VAL A 877 15.02 -21.42 5.06
CA VAL A 877 15.01 -20.15 4.26
C VAL A 877 14.29 -18.87 4.70
N PRO A 878 13.35 -18.80 5.65
CA PRO A 878 12.61 -17.54 5.79
C PRO A 878 13.33 -16.36 6.47
N SER A 879 14.31 -16.56 7.36
CA SER A 879 14.83 -15.44 8.18
C SER A 879 16.09 -14.77 7.63
N ARG A 880 17.07 -15.56 7.16
CA ARG A 880 18.40 -15.04 6.81
C ARG A 880 18.39 -14.12 5.58
N HIS A 881 17.80 -14.59 4.48
CA HIS A 881 17.65 -13.77 3.26
C HIS A 881 16.81 -12.50 3.48
N ASN A 882 15.89 -12.51 4.44
CA ASN A 882 15.10 -11.33 4.80
C ASN A 882 15.98 -10.26 5.46
N GLU A 883 16.74 -10.65 6.48
CA GLU A 883 17.59 -9.75 7.23
C GLU A 883 18.72 -9.20 6.36
N ASP A 884 19.33 -10.05 5.53
CA ASP A 884 20.44 -9.67 4.64
C ASP A 884 19.95 -8.70 3.55
N LEU A 885 18.84 -9.01 2.86
CA LEU A 885 18.24 -8.10 1.89
C LEU A 885 17.81 -6.78 2.54
N ALA A 886 17.20 -6.82 3.72
CA ALA A 886 16.81 -5.62 4.43
C ALA A 886 18.01 -4.74 4.82
N TRP A 887 19.11 -5.36 5.26
CA TRP A 887 20.33 -4.64 5.60
C TRP A 887 21.01 -4.02 4.37
N VAL A 888 21.17 -4.79 3.29
CA VAL A 888 21.77 -4.31 2.03
C VAL A 888 20.97 -3.13 1.47
N MET A 889 19.65 -3.24 1.42
CA MET A 889 18.79 -2.17 0.93
C MET A 889 18.85 -0.91 1.80
N ARG A 890 19.01 -1.03 3.13
CA ARG A 890 19.24 0.15 4.00
C ARG A 890 20.56 0.85 3.70
N CYS A 891 21.60 0.10 3.35
CA CYS A 891 22.89 0.67 3.00
C CYS A 891 22.84 1.40 1.65
N ILE A 892 22.16 0.83 0.65
CA ILE A 892 22.04 1.41 -0.70
C ILE A 892 21.12 2.63 -0.72
N LEU A 893 19.93 2.49 -0.13
CA LEU A 893 18.92 3.54 -0.11
C LEU A 893 19.23 4.61 0.92
N GLU A 894 20.08 4.26 1.90
CA GLU A 894 20.48 5.18 2.95
C GLU A 894 19.23 5.67 3.73
N ASP A 895 18.24 4.80 3.89
CA ASP A 895 16.88 5.09 4.36
C ASP A 895 16.34 3.95 5.25
N ASP A 896 15.29 4.23 6.03
CA ASP A 896 14.57 3.22 6.82
C ASP A 896 13.80 2.25 5.90
N PHE A 897 14.45 1.16 5.49
CA PHE A 897 13.87 0.13 4.63
C PHE A 897 13.30 -1.07 5.40
N ARG A 898 12.16 -1.58 4.91
CA ARG A 898 11.56 -2.88 5.22
C ARG A 898 11.25 -3.62 3.93
N ILE A 899 11.32 -4.95 3.93
CA ILE A 899 10.97 -5.77 2.76
C ILE A 899 9.56 -5.47 2.22
N HIS A 900 8.61 -5.10 3.08
CA HIS A 900 7.26 -4.74 2.63
C HIS A 900 7.22 -3.50 1.70
N ASP A 901 8.29 -2.70 1.66
CA ASP A 901 8.41 -1.52 0.80
C ASP A 901 8.61 -1.92 -0.68
N LEU A 902 9.22 -3.08 -0.96
CA LEU A 902 9.29 -3.65 -2.31
C LEU A 902 7.88 -3.88 -2.86
N ARG A 903 7.02 -4.53 -2.06
CA ARG A 903 5.61 -4.73 -2.41
C ARG A 903 4.87 -3.41 -2.61
N ALA A 904 5.15 -2.37 -1.82
CA ALA A 904 4.55 -1.05 -2.02
C ALA A 904 4.96 -0.40 -3.35
N ASN A 905 6.22 -0.56 -3.78
CA ASN A 905 6.71 -0.12 -5.08
C ASN A 905 6.00 -0.84 -6.24
N VAL A 906 5.82 -2.15 -6.15
CA VAL A 906 5.07 -2.91 -7.18
C VAL A 906 3.60 -2.48 -7.23
N VAL A 907 2.91 -2.46 -6.09
CA VAL A 907 1.48 -2.10 -6.07
C VAL A 907 1.26 -0.67 -6.54
N SER A 908 2.08 0.30 -6.11
CA SER A 908 2.03 1.68 -6.64
C SER A 908 2.13 1.72 -8.16
N SER A 909 3.05 0.94 -8.74
CA SER A 909 3.26 0.90 -10.19
C SER A 909 2.15 0.18 -10.95
N LEU A 910 1.43 -0.74 -10.30
CA LEU A 910 0.23 -1.37 -10.86
C LEU A 910 -1.01 -0.45 -10.80
N ILE A 911 -1.13 0.38 -9.76
CA ILE A 911 -2.19 1.39 -9.63
C ILE A 911 -1.96 2.53 -10.64
N PHE A 912 -0.71 2.94 -10.86
CA PHE A 912 -0.36 4.00 -11.81
C PHE A 912 0.75 3.55 -12.77
N PRO A 913 0.42 2.77 -13.81
CA PRO A 913 1.40 2.29 -14.78
C PRO A 913 2.15 3.44 -15.45
N GLY A 914 3.45 3.26 -15.68
CA GLY A 914 4.30 4.21 -16.43
C GLY A 914 4.62 5.53 -15.72
N TRP A 915 4.15 5.74 -14.47
CA TRP A 915 4.23 7.02 -13.77
C TRP A 915 5.64 7.62 -13.71
N ARG A 916 6.66 6.79 -13.50
CA ARG A 916 8.04 7.24 -13.28
C ARG A 916 8.61 7.92 -14.51
N LYS A 917 8.37 7.35 -15.70
CA LYS A 917 8.80 7.92 -16.99
C LYS A 917 8.19 9.30 -17.21
N THR A 918 6.88 9.41 -16.98
CA THR A 918 6.13 10.67 -17.11
C THR A 918 6.62 11.71 -16.10
N PHE A 919 6.86 11.30 -14.85
CA PHE A 919 7.37 12.17 -13.80
C PHE A 919 8.77 12.71 -14.10
N ASP A 920 9.72 11.85 -14.47
CA ASP A 920 11.10 12.25 -14.73
C ASP A 920 11.19 13.25 -15.90
N ARG A 921 10.35 13.07 -16.93
CA ARG A 921 10.23 14.04 -18.04
C ARG A 921 9.59 15.34 -17.59
N TRP A 922 8.54 15.29 -16.77
CA TRP A 922 7.86 16.48 -16.27
C TRP A 922 8.77 17.37 -15.42
N VAL A 923 9.45 16.79 -14.42
CA VAL A 923 10.38 17.53 -13.54
C VAL A 923 11.47 18.24 -14.33
N ARG A 924 11.92 17.64 -15.44
CA ARG A 924 12.94 18.19 -16.33
C ARG A 924 12.39 19.17 -17.38
N HIS A 925 11.11 19.55 -17.31
CA HIS A 925 10.42 20.41 -18.28
C HIS A 925 10.37 19.84 -19.71
N GLN A 926 10.34 18.50 -19.85
CA GLN A 926 10.38 17.76 -21.12
C GLN A 926 9.08 17.01 -21.46
N ALA A 927 8.10 16.98 -20.56
CA ALA A 927 6.79 16.37 -20.82
C ALA A 927 5.87 17.35 -21.59
N SER A 928 5.09 16.82 -22.54
CA SER A 928 4.04 17.59 -23.23
C SER A 928 2.77 17.67 -22.39
N GLY A 929 1.88 18.61 -22.70
CA GLY A 929 0.56 18.69 -22.06
C GLY A 929 -0.27 17.42 -22.30
N ASP A 930 -0.23 16.87 -23.51
CA ASP A 930 -0.96 15.67 -23.89
C ASP A 930 -0.40 14.41 -23.24
N GLU A 931 0.92 14.30 -23.08
CA GLU A 931 1.55 13.19 -22.34
C GLU A 931 1.10 13.18 -20.88
N LEU A 932 1.05 14.35 -20.24
CA LEU A 932 0.56 14.50 -18.87
C LEU A 932 -0.94 14.19 -18.76
N ARG A 933 -1.73 14.58 -19.76
CA ARG A 933 -3.18 14.32 -19.79
C ARG A 933 -3.47 12.83 -19.97
N GLY A 934 -2.82 12.19 -20.93
CA GLY A 934 -2.99 10.77 -21.24
C GLY A 934 -2.68 9.83 -20.06
N GLN A 935 -1.83 10.24 -19.12
CA GLN A 935 -1.55 9.49 -17.89
C GLN A 935 -2.79 9.31 -16.99
N PHE A 936 -3.78 10.21 -17.06
CA PHE A 936 -4.96 10.23 -16.21
C PHE A 936 -6.28 10.20 -16.99
N GLU A 937 -6.21 9.94 -18.29
CA GLU A 937 -7.39 9.79 -19.14
C GLU A 937 -8.11 8.46 -18.86
N HIS A 938 -9.43 8.48 -18.99
CA HIS A 938 -10.25 7.28 -18.88
C HIS A 938 -9.94 6.32 -20.02
N SER A 939 -9.75 5.07 -19.65
CA SER A 939 -9.72 3.90 -20.52
C SER A 939 -10.34 2.74 -19.76
N SER A 940 -10.90 1.77 -20.48
CA SER A 940 -11.46 0.55 -19.86
C SER A 940 -10.41 -0.21 -19.02
N GLN A 941 -9.11 -0.04 -19.31
CA GLN A 941 -8.03 -0.58 -18.50
C GLN A 941 -7.82 0.24 -17.21
N SER A 942 -7.73 1.56 -17.30
CA SER A 942 -7.57 2.43 -16.13
C SER A 942 -8.74 2.30 -15.14
N ALA A 943 -9.95 2.06 -15.66
CA ALA A 943 -11.20 1.94 -14.90
C ALA A 943 -11.09 1.02 -13.68
N TRP A 944 -10.33 -0.07 -13.84
CA TRP A 944 -10.19 -1.15 -12.87
C TRP A 944 -8.76 -1.29 -12.34
N SER A 945 -7.86 -0.32 -12.58
CA SER A 945 -6.44 -0.47 -12.24
C SER A 945 -6.20 -0.56 -10.72
N ALA A 946 -6.81 0.32 -9.92
CA ALA A 946 -6.66 0.27 -8.45
C ALA A 946 -7.24 -1.01 -7.84
N GLU A 947 -8.39 -1.46 -8.35
CA GLU A 947 -9.03 -2.69 -7.89
C GLU A 947 -8.20 -3.91 -8.26
N ARG A 948 -7.77 -4.03 -9.52
CA ARG A 948 -6.88 -5.11 -9.97
C ARG A 948 -5.57 -5.14 -9.19
N ALA A 949 -4.93 -4.00 -8.99
CA ALA A 949 -3.71 -3.92 -8.18
C ALA A 949 -3.94 -4.40 -6.74
N SER A 950 -5.10 -4.09 -6.16
CA SER A 950 -5.48 -4.52 -4.81
C SER A 950 -5.74 -6.02 -4.74
N VAL A 951 -6.47 -6.58 -5.71
CA VAL A 951 -6.73 -8.03 -5.82
C VAL A 951 -5.43 -8.80 -6.03
N VAL A 952 -4.54 -8.32 -6.91
CA VAL A 952 -3.22 -8.92 -7.16
C VAL A 952 -2.33 -8.82 -5.92
N ALA A 953 -2.52 -7.82 -5.06
CA ALA A 953 -1.89 -7.75 -3.74
C ALA A 953 -2.57 -8.63 -2.67
N GLY A 954 -3.72 -9.24 -2.95
CA GLY A 954 -4.49 -10.05 -1.99
C GLY A 954 -5.36 -9.23 -1.04
N HIS A 955 -5.90 -8.10 -1.52
CA HIS A 955 -6.84 -7.23 -0.82
C HIS A 955 -8.19 -7.19 -1.54
N SER A 956 -9.27 -7.04 -0.78
CA SER A 956 -10.64 -7.07 -1.32
C SER A 956 -11.18 -5.72 -1.79
N HIS A 957 -10.52 -4.60 -1.46
CA HIS A 957 -11.04 -3.26 -1.77
C HIS A 957 -9.93 -2.29 -2.20
N PRO A 958 -10.13 -1.45 -3.25
CA PRO A 958 -9.13 -0.53 -3.76
C PRO A 958 -8.64 0.51 -2.74
N VAL A 959 -9.51 0.94 -1.82
CA VAL A 959 -9.11 1.85 -0.72
C VAL A 959 -7.94 1.31 0.09
N VAL A 960 -7.86 -0.01 0.31
CA VAL A 960 -6.78 -0.65 1.05
C VAL A 960 -5.50 -0.58 0.22
N GLY A 961 -5.59 -0.83 -1.08
CA GLY A 961 -4.50 -0.65 -2.03
C GLY A 961 -3.90 0.76 -1.95
N VAL A 962 -4.75 1.78 -2.04
CA VAL A 962 -4.35 3.19 -1.99
C VAL A 962 -3.78 3.56 -0.62
N SER A 963 -4.49 3.24 0.46
CA SER A 963 -4.13 3.63 1.83
C SER A 963 -2.83 3.00 2.32
N TYR A 964 -2.46 1.82 1.83
CA TYR A 964 -1.26 1.11 2.28
C TYR A 964 -0.08 1.16 1.31
N TYR A 965 -0.33 1.39 0.01
CA TYR A 965 0.72 1.22 -0.99
C TYR A 965 0.91 2.39 -1.95
N ALA A 966 -0.06 3.29 -2.15
CA ALA A 966 0.03 4.35 -3.16
C ALA A 966 0.95 5.51 -2.75
N PHE A 967 2.16 5.22 -2.27
CA PHE A 967 3.05 6.21 -1.66
C PHE A 967 3.55 7.29 -2.63
N ILE A 968 3.53 7.02 -3.93
CA ILE A 968 3.93 7.96 -4.99
C ILE A 968 2.88 9.05 -5.27
N TRP A 969 1.75 9.05 -4.56
CA TRP A 969 0.65 9.98 -4.78
C TRP A 969 1.04 11.47 -4.78
N PRO A 970 2.02 11.98 -3.99
CA PRO A 970 2.34 13.41 -4.02
C PRO A 970 2.83 13.86 -5.40
N PHE A 971 3.62 13.02 -6.06
CA PHE A 971 4.15 13.28 -7.40
C PHE A 971 3.08 13.16 -8.47
N LEU A 972 2.29 12.10 -8.41
CA LEU A 972 1.18 11.89 -9.35
C LEU A 972 0.14 13.01 -9.28
N ARG A 973 -0.13 13.52 -8.07
CA ARG A 973 -1.04 14.65 -7.89
C ARG A 973 -0.49 15.92 -8.52
N CYS A 974 0.82 16.16 -8.43
CA CYS A 974 1.47 17.26 -9.14
C CYS A 974 1.35 17.11 -10.66
N LEU A 975 1.56 15.89 -11.19
CA LEU A 975 1.38 15.60 -12.62
C LEU A 975 -0.06 15.83 -13.10
N ALA A 976 -1.05 15.37 -12.32
CA ALA A 976 -2.46 15.54 -12.65
C ALA A 976 -2.86 17.02 -12.68
N LEU A 977 -2.34 17.83 -11.76
CA LEU A 977 -2.57 19.26 -11.78
C LEU A 977 -1.79 19.95 -12.92
N ALA A 978 -0.60 19.47 -13.26
CA ALA A 978 0.21 20.01 -14.35
C ALA A 978 -0.46 19.78 -15.71
N SER A 979 -1.13 18.65 -15.91
CA SER A 979 -1.92 18.39 -17.12
C SER A 979 -3.06 19.41 -17.29
N LEU A 980 -3.71 19.80 -16.19
CA LEU A 980 -4.76 20.83 -16.18
C LEU A 980 -4.19 22.23 -16.45
N ASN A 981 -2.96 22.51 -16.02
CA ASN A 981 -2.30 23.79 -16.25
C ASN A 981 -1.70 23.93 -17.65
N ALA A 982 -1.52 22.82 -18.39
CA ALA A 982 -0.94 22.85 -19.73
C ALA A 982 -1.75 23.63 -20.77
N HIS A 983 -3.06 23.77 -20.55
CA HIS A 983 -3.98 24.53 -21.43
C HIS A 983 -4.06 26.01 -21.09
N LEU A 984 -3.53 26.42 -19.94
CA LEU A 984 -3.47 27.83 -19.55
C LEU A 984 -2.24 28.47 -20.18
N VAL A 985 -2.39 29.69 -20.70
CA VAL A 985 -1.29 30.42 -21.34
C VAL A 985 -0.89 31.60 -20.47
N PRO A 986 0.41 31.88 -20.28
CA PRO A 986 0.85 33.06 -19.53
C PRO A 986 0.30 34.34 -20.15
N GLY A 987 -0.32 35.19 -19.34
CA GLY A 987 -0.78 36.52 -19.76
C GLY A 987 0.33 37.57 -19.75
N SER A 988 0.10 38.71 -20.41
CA SER A 988 1.06 39.82 -20.46
C SER A 988 1.40 40.38 -19.08
N GLU A 989 0.39 40.53 -18.21
CA GLU A 989 0.59 40.99 -16.84
C GLU A 989 1.40 39.99 -16.01
N PHE A 990 1.12 38.69 -16.17
CA PHE A 990 1.95 37.65 -15.54
C PHE A 990 3.41 37.73 -16.01
N LEU A 991 3.66 37.87 -17.32
CA LEU A 991 5.03 38.00 -17.84
C LEU A 991 5.74 39.21 -17.26
N ARG A 992 5.04 40.35 -17.14
CA ARG A 992 5.56 41.56 -16.50
C ARG A 992 5.94 41.30 -15.04
N HIS A 993 5.05 40.67 -14.26
CA HIS A 993 5.32 40.30 -12.87
C HIS A 993 6.49 39.30 -12.76
N ALA A 994 6.58 38.34 -13.68
CA ALA A 994 7.65 37.33 -13.69
C ALA A 994 8.97 37.84 -14.33
N SER A 995 9.06 39.12 -14.70
CA SER A 995 10.23 39.69 -15.40
C SER A 995 10.63 38.90 -16.66
N LEU A 996 9.64 38.45 -17.43
CA LEU A 996 9.79 37.71 -18.69
C LEU A 996 9.35 38.59 -19.88
N SER A 997 10.06 38.53 -21.00
CA SER A 997 9.70 39.29 -22.20
C SER A 997 8.61 38.59 -23.02
N SER A 998 7.78 39.37 -23.72
CA SER A 998 6.79 38.84 -24.69
C SER A 998 7.45 37.98 -25.77
N ALA A 999 8.61 38.42 -26.29
CA ALA A 999 9.41 37.66 -27.25
C ALA A 999 9.84 36.28 -26.72
N ALA A 1000 10.04 36.12 -25.41
CA ALA A 1000 10.34 34.81 -24.82
C ALA A 1000 9.14 33.87 -24.88
N LEU A 1001 7.92 34.39 -24.71
CA LEU A 1001 6.66 33.65 -24.87
C LEU A 1001 6.38 33.32 -26.33
N ASP A 1002 6.60 34.25 -27.27
CA ASP A 1002 6.40 33.99 -28.70
C ASP A 1002 7.34 32.88 -29.20
N LYS A 1003 8.60 32.92 -28.77
CA LYS A 1003 9.56 31.84 -29.05
C LYS A 1003 9.19 30.53 -28.34
N ALA A 1004 8.58 30.59 -27.16
CA ALA A 1004 8.05 29.41 -26.47
C ALA A 1004 6.90 28.78 -27.26
N ARG A 1005 5.97 29.60 -27.77
CA ARG A 1005 4.83 29.17 -28.58
C ARG A 1005 5.28 28.55 -29.91
N GLN A 1006 6.18 29.21 -30.62
CA GLN A 1006 6.78 28.68 -31.87
C GLN A 1006 7.48 27.34 -31.65
N ARG A 1007 8.22 27.17 -30.55
CA ARG A 1007 8.87 25.89 -30.26
C ARG A 1007 7.90 24.84 -29.73
N SER A 1008 6.84 25.26 -29.05
CA SER A 1008 5.80 24.33 -28.56
C SER A 1008 5.04 23.67 -29.69
N SER A 1009 4.80 24.37 -30.81
CA SER A 1009 4.22 23.76 -32.00
C SER A 1009 5.16 22.73 -32.64
N ASP A 1010 6.47 22.96 -32.59
CA ASP A 1010 7.47 22.10 -33.23
C ASP A 1010 7.91 20.90 -32.36
N THR A 1011 7.83 21.02 -31.03
CA THR A 1011 8.37 20.03 -30.07
C THR A 1011 7.33 19.43 -29.12
N ALA A 1012 6.04 19.77 -29.29
CA ALA A 1012 4.94 19.44 -28.38
C ALA A 1012 5.14 19.88 -26.91
N SER A 1013 6.14 20.72 -26.60
CA SER A 1013 6.44 21.12 -25.22
C SER A 1013 5.53 22.27 -24.75
N ASN A 1014 5.00 22.20 -23.53
CA ASN A 1014 4.18 23.26 -22.93
C ASN A 1014 4.94 24.62 -22.85
N PRO A 1015 4.36 25.77 -23.24
CA PRO A 1015 4.97 27.10 -23.09
C PRO A 1015 5.52 27.40 -21.69
N TRP A 1016 4.85 26.94 -20.63
CA TRP A 1016 5.32 27.06 -19.25
C TRP A 1016 6.65 26.36 -19.02
N ASN A 1017 6.80 25.14 -19.56
CA ASN A 1017 8.02 24.35 -19.46
C ASN A 1017 9.18 25.04 -20.17
N HIS A 1018 8.91 25.69 -21.33
CA HIS A 1018 9.93 26.46 -22.03
C HIS A 1018 10.41 27.70 -21.24
N LEU A 1019 9.48 28.40 -20.59
CA LEU A 1019 9.81 29.57 -19.76
C LEU A 1019 10.58 29.15 -18.50
N ALA A 1020 10.13 28.10 -17.81
CA ALA A 1020 10.80 27.54 -16.64
C ALA A 1020 12.19 27.01 -16.97
N SER A 1021 12.32 26.20 -18.03
CA SER A 1021 13.61 25.66 -18.48
C SER A 1021 14.63 26.77 -18.78
N LYS A 1022 14.24 27.84 -19.47
CA LYS A 1022 15.10 29.01 -19.70
C LYS A 1022 15.51 29.73 -18.42
N ARG A 1023 14.64 29.79 -17.40
CA ARG A 1023 14.93 30.47 -16.15
C ARG A 1023 15.87 29.65 -15.27
N PHE A 1024 15.57 28.36 -15.08
CA PHE A 1024 16.27 27.51 -14.11
C PHE A 1024 17.50 26.79 -14.71
N HIS A 1025 17.54 26.47 -16.01
CA HIS A 1025 18.74 25.84 -16.61
C HIS A 1025 19.83 26.84 -17.03
N ARG A 1026 19.52 28.13 -17.19
CA ARG A 1026 20.51 29.14 -17.62
C ARG A 1026 21.61 29.38 -16.59
N ASP A 1027 21.34 29.08 -15.32
CA ASP A 1027 22.31 29.13 -14.22
C ASP A 1027 23.35 27.99 -14.24
N LYS A 1028 23.12 26.91 -15.01
CA LYS A 1028 24.17 25.88 -15.24
C LYS A 1028 25.27 26.33 -16.21
N LEU A 1029 24.96 27.29 -17.11
CA LEU A 1029 25.87 27.70 -18.19
C LEU A 1029 26.65 28.97 -17.88
N LYS A 1030 26.16 29.79 -16.93
CA LYS A 1030 26.98 30.85 -16.34
C LYS A 1030 27.70 30.25 -15.14
N GLY A 1031 28.93 29.82 -15.33
CA GLY A 1031 29.82 29.45 -14.24
C GLY A 1031 29.93 30.61 -13.25
N SER A 1032 29.13 30.59 -12.19
CA SER A 1032 29.37 31.36 -10.98
C SER A 1032 29.48 30.34 -9.89
N ASN A 1033 30.66 30.30 -9.27
CA ASN A 1033 30.96 29.66 -7.99
C ASN A 1033 29.69 29.25 -7.26
N THR A 1034 29.42 27.95 -7.22
CA THR A 1034 28.48 27.35 -6.27
C THR A 1034 28.71 28.05 -4.93
N PRO A 1035 27.76 28.86 -4.42
CA PRO A 1035 27.79 29.20 -3.02
C PRO A 1035 27.72 27.84 -2.34
N GLN A 1036 28.73 27.50 -1.53
CA GLN A 1036 28.54 26.46 -0.55
C GLN A 1036 27.21 26.78 0.16
N PRO A 1037 26.29 25.81 0.30
CA PRO A 1037 25.12 26.01 1.14
C PRO A 1037 25.63 26.55 2.48
N PRO A 1038 24.94 27.53 3.11
CA PRO A 1038 25.35 28.03 4.40
C PRO A 1038 25.56 26.82 5.30
N THR A 1039 26.80 26.69 5.78
CA THR A 1039 27.17 25.74 6.82
C THR A 1039 26.16 25.95 7.93
N LEU A 1040 25.21 25.02 8.06
CA LEU A 1040 24.42 24.87 9.26
C LEU A 1040 25.45 24.77 10.38
N HIS A 1041 25.49 25.80 11.22
CA HIS A 1041 26.29 25.83 12.44
C HIS A 1041 26.06 24.52 13.18
N THR A 1042 27.01 23.62 13.03
CA THR A 1042 27.19 22.50 13.94
C THR A 1042 27.55 23.18 15.27
N PRO A 1043 26.87 22.87 16.39
CA PRO A 1043 27.37 23.28 17.69
C PRO A 1043 28.76 22.65 17.82
N THR A 1044 29.78 23.49 17.77
CA THR A 1044 31.17 23.12 17.99
C THR A 1044 31.30 22.69 19.45
N VAL A 1045 31.11 21.41 19.74
CA VAL A 1045 31.70 20.83 20.95
C VAL A 1045 33.19 20.74 20.66
N SER A 1046 33.93 21.70 21.20
CA SER A 1046 35.37 21.68 21.30
C SER A 1046 35.79 20.41 22.02
N MET A 1047 36.22 19.39 21.27
CA MET A 1047 37.07 18.35 21.81
C MET A 1047 38.49 18.91 21.85
N ALA A 1048 38.86 19.44 23.03
CA ALA A 1048 40.24 19.55 23.42
C ALA A 1048 40.84 18.13 23.39
N ILE A 1049 41.77 17.94 22.46
CA ILE A 1049 42.66 16.78 22.41
C ILE A 1049 43.55 16.88 23.65
N ALA A 1050 43.36 15.94 24.58
CA ALA A 1050 44.34 15.61 25.59
C ALA A 1050 44.89 14.23 25.27
N ASP A 1051 46.15 14.22 24.86
CA ASP A 1051 47.02 13.06 24.76
C ASP A 1051 46.91 12.16 26.00
N GLN A 1052 46.57 10.88 25.79
CA GLN A 1052 47.24 9.76 26.45
C GLN A 1052 47.21 8.55 25.52
N ALA A 1053 48.30 8.40 24.77
CA ALA A 1053 48.67 7.15 24.14
C ALA A 1053 49.10 6.13 25.20
N SER A 1054 48.49 4.95 25.22
CA SER A 1054 49.16 3.64 25.37
C SER A 1054 48.15 2.49 25.55
N ALA A 1055 48.04 1.61 24.55
CA ALA A 1055 47.82 0.16 24.70
C ALA A 1055 47.79 -0.51 23.32
N VAL A 1056 48.98 -0.83 22.83
CA VAL A 1056 49.22 -1.79 21.75
C VAL A 1056 49.09 -3.20 22.34
N ALA A 1057 48.19 -4.05 21.81
CA ALA A 1057 48.35 -5.52 21.70
C ALA A 1057 47.10 -6.14 21.04
N PRO A 1058 47.23 -6.70 19.82
CA PRO A 1058 46.98 -8.14 19.68
C PRO A 1058 47.91 -8.83 18.65
N VAL A 1059 49.15 -8.34 18.49
CA VAL A 1059 50.17 -8.99 17.62
C VAL A 1059 51.12 -9.92 18.40
N GLU A 1060 51.09 -9.89 19.74
CA GLU A 1060 51.89 -10.78 20.60
C GLU A 1060 51.24 -12.16 20.82
N GLU A 1061 49.90 -12.27 20.89
CA GLU A 1061 49.20 -13.55 21.12
C GLU A 1061 49.32 -14.52 19.92
N LEU A 1062 49.49 -14.00 18.70
CA LEU A 1062 49.74 -14.81 17.49
C LEU A 1062 51.22 -15.24 17.35
N LYS A 1063 52.16 -14.50 17.95
CA LYS A 1063 53.58 -14.89 17.98
C LYS A 1063 53.83 -15.99 19.02
N GLN A 1064 53.20 -15.89 20.20
CA GLN A 1064 53.26 -16.91 21.26
C GLN A 1064 52.67 -18.26 20.85
N HIS A 1065 51.74 -18.27 19.91
CA HIS A 1065 51.14 -19.50 19.40
C HIS A 1065 52.00 -20.20 18.34
N ARG A 1066 52.85 -19.45 17.61
CA ARG A 1066 53.77 -19.97 16.58
C ARG A 1066 55.04 -20.56 17.21
N SER A 1067 55.47 -20.06 18.37
CA SER A 1067 56.64 -20.54 19.12
C SER A 1067 56.41 -21.91 19.80
N LEU A 1068 55.20 -22.21 20.29
CA LEU A 1068 54.89 -23.55 20.83
C LEU A 1068 54.84 -24.65 19.75
N CYS A 1069 54.52 -24.29 18.50
CA CYS A 1069 54.63 -25.18 17.35
C CYS A 1069 56.06 -25.29 16.80
N LEU A 1070 56.99 -24.43 17.21
CA LEU A 1070 58.40 -24.48 16.79
C LEU A 1070 59.25 -25.39 17.71
N CYS A 1071 58.81 -25.64 18.96
CA CYS A 1071 59.46 -26.60 19.86
C CYS A 1071 59.46 -28.05 19.33
N SER A 1072 58.57 -28.39 18.39
CA SER A 1072 58.56 -29.70 17.72
C SER A 1072 59.51 -29.79 16.52
N SER A 1073 60.27 -28.73 16.21
CA SER A 1073 61.12 -28.64 15.01
C SER A 1073 62.64 -28.51 15.27
N GLY A 1074 63.11 -28.77 16.50
CA GLY A 1074 64.53 -29.05 16.76
C GLY A 1074 65.43 -27.85 17.11
N LEU A 1075 64.90 -26.79 17.70
CA LEU A 1075 65.71 -25.74 18.33
C LEU A 1075 66.15 -26.13 19.76
N PRO A 1076 67.26 -25.57 20.28
CA PRO A 1076 67.70 -25.77 21.66
C PRO A 1076 66.61 -25.39 22.68
N LEU A 1077 66.46 -26.24 23.71
CA LEU A 1077 65.37 -26.18 24.69
C LEU A 1077 65.36 -24.88 25.51
N GLU A 1078 66.52 -24.25 25.69
CA GLU A 1078 66.69 -23.03 26.51
C GLU A 1078 66.06 -21.81 25.84
N ASP A 1079 66.33 -21.57 24.55
CA ASP A 1079 65.76 -20.45 23.79
C ASP A 1079 64.25 -20.60 23.58
N SER A 1080 63.79 -21.85 23.49
CA SER A 1080 62.39 -22.20 23.28
C SER A 1080 61.51 -21.93 24.52
N MET A 1081 62.10 -22.04 25.71
CA MET A 1081 61.42 -21.84 26.99
C MET A 1081 61.41 -20.38 27.46
N ASP A 1082 62.48 -19.61 27.20
CA ASP A 1082 62.50 -18.16 27.46
C ASP A 1082 61.48 -17.42 26.58
N MET A 1083 61.32 -17.84 25.33
CA MET A 1083 60.29 -17.30 24.43
C MET A 1083 58.85 -17.68 24.82
N ALA A 1084 58.64 -18.78 25.58
CA ALA A 1084 57.33 -19.25 26.03
C ALA A 1084 56.92 -18.69 27.41
N ARG A 1085 57.82 -17.98 28.10
CA ARG A 1085 57.64 -17.42 29.45
C ARG A 1085 57.14 -18.45 30.47
N ILE A 1086 57.66 -19.68 30.44
CA ILE A 1086 57.49 -20.63 31.55
C ILE A 1086 58.46 -20.21 32.65
N GLU A 1087 57.98 -19.98 33.86
CA GLU A 1087 58.84 -19.49 34.93
C GLU A 1087 59.98 -20.47 35.26
N PRO A 1088 61.22 -19.99 35.47
CA PRO A 1088 62.41 -20.83 35.64
C PRO A 1088 62.29 -21.90 36.74
N HIS A 1089 61.47 -21.69 37.76
CA HIS A 1089 61.29 -22.63 38.88
C HIS A 1089 60.50 -23.90 38.51
N HIS A 1090 59.82 -23.95 37.36
CA HIS A 1090 59.14 -25.14 36.85
C HIS A 1090 59.98 -25.95 35.84
N ARG A 1091 61.16 -25.45 35.50
CA ARG A 1091 62.09 -26.02 34.51
C ARG A 1091 62.63 -27.39 34.92
N ASP A 1092 62.99 -27.55 36.19
CA ASP A 1092 63.59 -28.79 36.69
C ASP A 1092 62.57 -29.94 36.82
N ALA A 1093 61.33 -29.63 37.17
CA ALA A 1093 60.26 -30.62 37.27
C ALA A 1093 59.84 -31.17 35.90
N LEU A 1094 59.74 -30.30 34.88
CA LEU A 1094 59.39 -30.71 33.52
C LEU A 1094 60.54 -31.49 32.85
N ASN A 1095 61.79 -31.07 33.08
CA ASN A 1095 62.98 -31.80 32.61
C ASN A 1095 63.11 -33.17 33.27
N THR A 1096 62.86 -33.28 34.57
CA THR A 1096 62.87 -34.56 35.29
C THR A 1096 61.79 -35.51 34.76
N TYR A 1097 60.59 -34.98 34.46
CA TYR A 1097 59.51 -35.76 33.85
C TYR A 1097 59.83 -36.24 32.43
N LEU A 1098 60.30 -35.34 31.55
CA LEU A 1098 60.63 -35.70 30.16
C LEU A 1098 61.83 -36.66 30.09
N ALA A 1099 62.77 -36.55 31.02
CA ALA A 1099 63.89 -37.50 31.15
C ALA A 1099 63.47 -38.85 31.76
N SER A 1100 62.33 -38.92 32.46
CA SER A 1100 61.81 -40.17 33.04
C SER A 1100 60.98 -41.01 32.06
N LEU A 1101 60.64 -40.47 30.89
CA LEU A 1101 59.92 -41.20 29.84
C LEU A 1101 60.86 -42.20 29.17
N SER A 1102 60.42 -43.46 29.04
CA SER A 1102 61.20 -44.47 28.34
C SER A 1102 61.35 -44.11 26.86
N SER A 1103 62.43 -44.57 26.22
CA SER A 1103 62.63 -44.39 24.77
C SER A 1103 61.45 -44.95 23.96
N GLN A 1104 60.77 -45.97 24.48
CA GLN A 1104 59.61 -46.60 23.87
C GLN A 1104 58.33 -45.74 24.00
N ASP A 1105 58.19 -44.96 25.08
CA ASP A 1105 57.08 -44.03 25.29
C ASP A 1105 57.23 -42.77 24.45
N LEU A 1106 58.46 -42.26 24.32
CA LEU A 1106 58.80 -41.15 23.41
C LEU A 1106 58.64 -41.54 21.94
N GLU A 1107 59.03 -42.76 21.56
CA GLU A 1107 58.85 -43.29 20.21
C GLU A 1107 57.36 -43.58 19.90
N SER A 1108 56.58 -44.00 20.90
CA SER A 1108 55.12 -44.19 20.78
C SER A 1108 54.37 -42.86 20.62
N LEU A 1109 54.83 -41.80 21.29
CA LEU A 1109 54.35 -40.43 21.07
C LEU A 1109 54.69 -39.92 19.66
N ARG A 1110 55.92 -40.16 19.17
CA ARG A 1110 56.35 -39.79 17.80
C ARG A 1110 55.62 -40.56 16.69
N LYS A 1111 55.44 -41.87 16.84
CA LYS A 1111 54.70 -42.71 15.86
C LYS A 1111 53.21 -42.35 15.74
N ARG A 1112 52.63 -41.70 16.75
CA ARG A 1112 51.22 -41.25 16.77
C ARG A 1112 50.94 -39.98 15.95
N GLU A 1113 51.96 -39.20 15.56
CA GLU A 1113 51.79 -38.00 14.72
C GLU A 1113 51.83 -38.28 13.20
N GLY A 1114 52.47 -39.36 12.76
CA GLY A 1114 52.66 -39.66 11.32
C GLY A 1114 51.55 -40.47 10.61
N GLY A 1115 50.55 -41.01 11.32
CA GLY A 1115 49.56 -41.95 10.76
C GLY A 1115 48.29 -41.30 10.17
N SER A 1116 47.92 -41.69 8.95
CA SER A 1116 46.73 -41.22 8.22
C SER A 1116 45.40 -41.58 8.92
N SER A 1117 44.40 -40.74 8.68
CA SER A 1117 43.22 -40.44 9.51
C SER A 1117 42.09 -41.51 9.62
N GLY A 1118 42.40 -42.82 9.65
CA GLY A 1118 41.37 -43.87 9.56
C GLY A 1118 40.90 -44.54 10.86
N GLN A 1119 41.80 -44.91 11.76
CA GLN A 1119 41.46 -45.72 12.93
C GLN A 1119 42.33 -45.32 14.12
N ARG A 1120 41.76 -44.56 15.05
CA ARG A 1120 42.35 -44.35 16.38
C ARG A 1120 41.29 -44.81 17.39
N SER A 1121 41.64 -45.83 18.19
CA SER A 1121 40.74 -46.43 19.17
C SER A 1121 40.69 -45.56 20.42
N ALA A 1122 39.47 -45.19 20.86
CA ALA A 1122 39.23 -44.50 22.13
C ALA A 1122 39.83 -45.25 23.35
N ALA A 1123 40.10 -46.56 23.22
CA ALA A 1123 40.76 -47.34 24.26
C ALA A 1123 42.20 -46.89 24.55
N ALA A 1124 42.96 -46.46 23.52
CA ALA A 1124 44.36 -46.04 23.68
C ALA A 1124 44.50 -44.65 24.35
N GLU A 1125 43.46 -43.81 24.24
CA GLU A 1125 43.37 -42.52 24.94
C GLU A 1125 42.97 -42.72 26.42
N ILE A 1126 42.08 -43.68 26.68
CA ILE A 1126 41.67 -44.07 28.03
C ILE A 1126 42.83 -44.73 28.79
N ASP A 1127 43.65 -45.57 28.15
CA ASP A 1127 44.82 -46.19 28.79
C ASP A 1127 45.94 -45.19 29.13
N LEU A 1128 46.08 -44.09 28.36
CA LEU A 1128 47.00 -43.00 28.69
C LEU A 1128 46.52 -42.19 29.91
N ILE A 1129 45.23 -41.89 29.97
CA ILE A 1129 44.60 -41.20 31.13
C ILE A 1129 44.69 -42.08 32.39
N ARG A 1130 44.65 -43.41 32.23
CA ARG A 1130 44.85 -44.40 33.30
C ARG A 1130 46.32 -44.63 33.68
N SER A 1131 47.28 -44.05 32.95
CA SER A 1131 48.70 -44.29 33.23
C SER A 1131 49.16 -43.54 34.48
N GLN A 1132 50.01 -44.20 35.28
CA GLN A 1132 50.63 -43.58 36.46
C GLN A 1132 51.38 -42.30 36.09
N ALA A 1133 51.99 -42.26 34.90
CA ALA A 1133 52.70 -41.09 34.37
C ALA A 1133 51.79 -39.87 34.14
N PHE A 1134 50.51 -40.07 33.78
CA PHE A 1134 49.55 -38.97 33.66
C PHE A 1134 49.06 -38.51 35.03
N GLU A 1135 48.82 -39.45 35.94
CA GLU A 1135 48.40 -39.15 37.31
C GLU A 1135 49.48 -38.37 38.07
N ASP A 1136 50.76 -38.73 37.90
CA ASP A 1136 51.89 -38.07 38.54
C ASP A 1136 52.15 -36.67 37.93
N LEU A 1137 52.07 -36.53 36.59
CA LEU A 1137 52.14 -35.22 35.92
C LEU A 1137 51.00 -34.29 36.36
N PHE A 1138 49.80 -34.85 36.52
CA PHE A 1138 48.62 -34.12 37.00
C PHE A 1138 48.80 -33.66 38.44
N LYS A 1139 49.31 -34.52 39.34
CA LYS A 1139 49.61 -34.16 40.74
C LYS A 1139 50.66 -33.06 40.87
N VAL A 1140 51.65 -33.02 39.97
CA VAL A 1140 52.69 -31.98 39.95
C VAL A 1140 52.14 -30.63 39.46
N LEU A 1141 51.32 -30.63 38.40
CA LEU A 1141 50.88 -29.39 37.75
C LEU A 1141 49.57 -28.81 38.34
N ALA A 1142 48.74 -29.62 39.00
CA ALA A 1142 47.44 -29.22 39.54
C ALA A 1142 47.49 -28.11 40.60
N PRO A 1143 48.49 -28.06 41.53
CA PRO A 1143 48.56 -27.00 42.55
C PRO A 1143 49.14 -25.68 42.02
N ALA A 1144 50.05 -25.72 41.03
CA ALA A 1144 50.91 -24.59 40.68
C ALA A 1144 50.45 -23.78 39.46
N ALA A 1145 49.78 -24.40 38.48
CA ALA A 1145 49.41 -23.69 37.24
C ALA A 1145 48.14 -24.27 36.57
N PRO A 1146 46.93 -23.94 37.09
CA PRO A 1146 45.64 -24.46 36.58
C PRO A 1146 45.38 -24.14 35.10
N HIS A 1147 45.99 -23.07 34.58
CA HIS A 1147 45.86 -22.64 33.19
C HIS A 1147 46.72 -23.45 32.22
N GLN A 1148 47.80 -24.08 32.68
CA GLN A 1148 48.67 -24.94 31.86
C GLN A 1148 48.13 -26.39 31.81
N LEU A 1149 47.61 -26.89 32.93
CA LEU A 1149 46.84 -28.15 32.99
C LEU A 1149 45.66 -28.12 31.99
N ARG A 1150 44.98 -26.97 31.92
CA ARG A 1150 43.90 -26.67 30.96
C ARG A 1150 44.34 -26.79 29.50
N ARG A 1151 45.59 -26.48 29.16
CA ARG A 1151 46.11 -26.55 27.78
C ARG A 1151 46.52 -27.97 27.41
N LEU A 1152 47.06 -28.74 28.36
CA LEU A 1152 47.44 -30.15 28.16
C LEU A 1152 46.22 -31.06 27.96
N LEU A 1153 45.13 -30.81 28.68
CA LEU A 1153 43.86 -31.56 28.57
C LEU A 1153 43.07 -31.25 27.29
N VAL A 1154 43.23 -30.06 26.72
CA VAL A 1154 42.63 -29.68 25.42
C VAL A 1154 43.31 -30.41 24.25
N LEU A 1155 44.61 -30.73 24.37
CA LEU A 1155 45.34 -31.56 23.40
C LEU A 1155 44.87 -33.02 23.40
N LEU A 1156 44.49 -33.55 24.56
CA LEU A 1156 44.01 -34.93 24.71
C LEU A 1156 42.55 -35.14 24.28
N SER A 1157 41.77 -34.06 24.16
CA SER A 1157 40.35 -34.10 23.78
C SER A 1157 40.10 -33.78 22.30
N SER A 1158 41.16 -33.60 21.50
CA SER A 1158 41.04 -33.38 20.06
C SER A 1158 41.22 -34.68 19.26
N ARG A 1159 40.07 -35.31 18.97
CA ARG A 1159 39.78 -36.41 17.99
C ARG A 1159 39.46 -37.79 18.59
N SER A 1160 38.38 -37.87 19.36
CA SER A 1160 37.56 -39.09 19.34
C SER A 1160 36.69 -39.10 18.07
N GLY A 1161 36.71 -40.21 17.32
CA GLY A 1161 35.96 -40.43 16.09
C GLY A 1161 34.43 -40.35 16.26
N ARG A 1162 33.70 -40.64 15.18
CA ARG A 1162 32.24 -40.46 15.02
C ARG A 1162 31.33 -41.24 16.00
N ASP A 1163 31.89 -41.97 16.96
CA ASP A 1163 31.14 -42.81 17.90
C ASP A 1163 31.13 -42.21 19.31
N ALA A 1164 29.97 -42.31 19.97
CA ALA A 1164 29.79 -41.81 21.33
C ALA A 1164 30.57 -42.68 22.34
N LEU A 1165 31.21 -42.05 23.33
CA LEU A 1165 31.84 -42.76 24.43
C LEU A 1165 30.77 -43.49 25.27
N PRO A 1166 30.99 -44.76 25.68
CA PRO A 1166 30.08 -45.48 26.57
C PRO A 1166 29.91 -44.77 27.92
N GLU A 1167 28.71 -44.85 28.50
CA GLU A 1167 28.38 -44.25 29.81
C GLU A 1167 29.32 -44.72 30.95
N SER A 1168 29.76 -45.99 30.90
CA SER A 1168 30.70 -46.57 31.87
C SER A 1168 32.08 -45.89 31.83
N SER A 1169 32.58 -45.56 30.64
CA SER A 1169 33.88 -44.91 30.46
C SER A 1169 33.88 -43.45 30.94
N LEU A 1170 32.77 -42.73 30.73
CA LEU A 1170 32.61 -41.36 31.23
C LEU A 1170 32.51 -41.33 32.76
N SER A 1171 31.87 -42.33 33.35
CA SER A 1171 31.77 -42.48 34.80
C SER A 1171 33.13 -42.84 35.44
N GLU A 1172 33.93 -43.70 34.81
CA GLU A 1172 35.29 -44.00 35.25
C GLU A 1172 36.23 -42.79 35.17
N VAL A 1173 36.20 -42.02 34.07
CA VAL A 1173 37.02 -40.80 33.93
C VAL A 1173 36.59 -39.73 34.94
N ALA A 1174 35.30 -39.62 35.23
CA ALA A 1174 34.81 -38.74 36.28
C ALA A 1174 35.29 -39.17 37.67
N GLY A 1175 35.44 -40.48 37.91
CA GLY A 1175 35.96 -41.04 39.17
C GLY A 1175 37.39 -40.62 39.50
N ILE A 1176 38.21 -40.24 38.52
CA ILE A 1176 39.57 -39.67 38.74
C ILE A 1176 39.51 -38.35 39.52
N PHE A 1177 38.38 -37.63 39.43
CA PHE A 1177 38.17 -36.36 40.10
C PHE A 1177 37.40 -36.49 41.43
N ASP A 1178 37.09 -37.72 41.87
CA ASP A 1178 36.41 -37.95 43.15
C ASP A 1178 37.28 -37.49 44.33
N GLY A 1179 36.74 -36.55 45.12
CA GLY A 1179 37.43 -35.95 46.26
C GLY A 1179 38.30 -34.73 45.92
N GLY A 1180 38.43 -34.37 44.65
CA GLY A 1180 39.20 -33.21 44.19
C GLY A 1180 38.38 -31.92 44.01
N ASP A 1181 39.08 -30.84 43.65
CA ASP A 1181 38.52 -29.55 43.26
C ASP A 1181 38.09 -29.51 41.79
N PHE A 1182 37.91 -30.65 41.12
CA PHE A 1182 37.52 -30.68 39.70
C PHE A 1182 36.33 -31.61 39.45
N LYS A 1183 35.56 -31.35 38.38
CA LYS A 1183 34.42 -32.15 37.90
C LYS A 1183 34.42 -32.24 36.38
N LEU A 1184 33.84 -33.29 35.81
CA LEU A 1184 33.69 -33.48 34.37
C LEU A 1184 32.30 -33.02 33.90
N GLU A 1185 32.19 -31.92 33.14
CA GLU A 1185 30.96 -31.50 32.45
C GLU A 1185 30.78 -32.22 31.12
N VAL A 1186 29.69 -32.95 30.93
CA VAL A 1186 29.36 -33.65 29.67
C VAL A 1186 28.19 -32.96 28.97
N ILE A 1187 28.39 -32.60 27.70
CA ILE A 1187 27.43 -31.88 26.86
C ILE A 1187 27.02 -32.75 25.66
N PHE A 1188 25.72 -32.86 25.46
CA PHE A 1188 25.10 -33.64 24.40
C PHE A 1188 24.61 -32.74 23.26
N GLY A 1189 24.59 -33.28 22.04
CA GLY A 1189 23.83 -32.65 20.95
C GLY A 1189 22.34 -32.70 21.23
N GLN A 1190 21.63 -31.59 21.05
CA GLN A 1190 20.21 -31.45 21.38
C GLN A 1190 19.32 -32.48 20.65
N ARG A 1191 19.73 -32.92 19.45
CA ARG A 1191 19.04 -33.95 18.65
C ARG A 1191 19.36 -35.40 19.06
N HIS A 1192 20.40 -35.60 19.88
CA HIS A 1192 20.91 -36.91 20.31
C HIS A 1192 20.92 -37.07 21.84
N PHE A 1193 20.17 -36.22 22.55
CA PHE A 1193 20.08 -36.23 23.99
C PHE A 1193 19.20 -37.39 24.46
N ASP A 1194 19.81 -38.38 25.10
CA ASP A 1194 19.10 -39.46 25.80
C ASP A 1194 18.95 -39.10 27.28
N ALA A 1195 17.72 -38.87 27.70
CA ALA A 1195 17.40 -38.49 29.08
C ALA A 1195 17.67 -39.62 30.09
N GLY A 1196 17.59 -40.89 29.67
CA GLY A 1196 17.91 -42.04 30.52
C GLY A 1196 19.41 -42.19 30.74
N ALA A 1197 20.21 -41.98 29.70
CA ALA A 1197 21.67 -41.93 29.78
C ALA A 1197 22.16 -40.77 30.66
N ALA A 1198 21.59 -39.59 30.45
CA ALA A 1198 21.88 -38.39 31.25
C ALA A 1198 21.56 -38.57 32.73
N ALA A 1199 20.43 -39.24 33.06
CA ALA A 1199 20.05 -39.53 34.43
C ALA A 1199 21.05 -40.49 35.12
N ARG A 1200 21.51 -41.55 34.43
CA ARG A 1200 22.51 -42.49 34.97
C ARG A 1200 23.88 -41.85 35.19
N LEU A 1201 24.34 -41.01 34.26
CA LEU A 1201 25.60 -40.28 34.38
C LEU A 1201 25.56 -39.22 35.50
N SER A 1202 24.39 -38.62 35.74
CA SER A 1202 24.21 -37.63 36.81
C SER A 1202 24.30 -38.20 38.23
N ALA A 1203 24.31 -39.53 38.38
CA ALA A 1203 24.54 -40.20 39.66
C ALA A 1203 26.02 -40.16 40.09
N CYS A 1204 26.96 -39.90 39.17
CA CYS A 1204 28.38 -39.79 39.46
C CYS A 1204 28.70 -38.38 40.00
N LYS A 1205 29.13 -38.26 41.27
CA LYS A 1205 29.26 -36.96 41.99
C LYS A 1205 30.24 -35.98 41.33
N SER A 1206 31.22 -36.51 40.61
CA SER A 1206 32.27 -35.76 39.93
C SER A 1206 31.95 -35.48 38.46
N LEU A 1207 30.73 -35.78 38.00
CA LEU A 1207 30.22 -35.49 36.67
C LEU A 1207 29.07 -34.46 36.75
N VAL A 1208 29.02 -33.52 35.80
CA VAL A 1208 27.96 -32.50 35.67
C VAL A 1208 27.41 -32.53 34.26
N MET A 1209 26.10 -32.40 34.10
CA MET A 1209 25.47 -32.36 32.77
C MET A 1209 25.37 -30.91 32.29
N GLY A 1210 25.99 -30.59 31.16
CA GLY A 1210 25.88 -29.27 30.54
C GLY A 1210 24.66 -29.14 29.61
N GLN A 1211 24.26 -27.90 29.30
CA GLN A 1211 23.09 -27.65 28.45
C GLN A 1211 23.28 -28.22 27.04
N PRO A 1212 22.31 -29.02 26.52
CA PRO A 1212 22.43 -29.58 25.18
C PRO A 1212 22.55 -28.51 24.10
N VAL A 1213 23.45 -28.72 23.13
CA VAL A 1213 23.78 -27.72 22.10
C VAL A 1213 23.21 -28.15 20.74
N ARG A 1214 22.64 -27.18 20.02
CA ARG A 1214 21.82 -27.40 18.81
C ARG A 1214 22.58 -28.03 17.63
N ASP A 1215 23.88 -27.73 17.49
CA ASP A 1215 24.73 -28.12 16.34
C ASP A 1215 25.88 -29.08 16.71
N GLN A 1216 25.76 -29.79 17.84
CA GLN A 1216 26.76 -30.79 18.24
C GLN A 1216 26.36 -32.18 17.69
N GLY A 1217 27.32 -32.88 17.05
CA GLY A 1217 27.09 -34.21 16.47
C GLY A 1217 26.75 -35.31 17.49
N ARG A 1218 26.60 -36.55 17.03
CA ARG A 1218 26.19 -37.72 17.87
C ARG A 1218 27.12 -38.00 19.05
N ALA A 1219 28.39 -37.58 18.99
CA ALA A 1219 29.36 -37.74 20.06
C ALA A 1219 29.20 -36.66 21.16
N GLN A 1220 29.22 -37.11 22.41
CA GLN A 1220 29.20 -36.27 23.61
C GLN A 1220 30.52 -35.50 23.75
N ARG A 1221 30.49 -34.27 24.25
CA ARG A 1221 31.71 -33.48 24.55
C ARG A 1221 31.88 -33.41 26.06
N ALA A 1222 33.06 -33.76 26.56
CA ALA A 1222 33.39 -33.68 27.98
C ALA A 1222 34.38 -32.52 28.24
N PHE A 1223 34.19 -31.80 29.35
CA PHE A 1223 34.98 -30.66 29.80
C PHE A 1223 35.33 -30.81 31.27
N ILE A 1224 36.46 -30.29 31.74
CA ILE A 1224 36.79 -30.31 33.19
C ILE A 1224 36.50 -28.92 33.81
N LEU A 1225 35.76 -28.90 34.91
CA LEU A 1225 35.34 -27.75 35.71
C LEU A 1225 36.12 -27.74 37.03
N GLN A 1226 36.54 -26.58 37.53
CA GLN A 1226 37.14 -26.43 38.86
C GLN A 1226 36.08 -25.97 39.89
N ARG A 1227 36.19 -26.41 41.15
CA ARG A 1227 35.19 -26.33 42.21
C ARG A 1227 35.19 -24.99 42.95
N SER A 1228 36.26 -24.19 42.85
CA SER A 1228 36.37 -22.90 43.52
C SER A 1228 36.35 -21.72 42.52
N SER A 1229 35.37 -20.84 42.73
CA SER A 1229 35.03 -19.60 42.01
C SER A 1229 34.31 -19.73 40.67
N GLU A 1230 33.12 -19.13 40.63
CA GLU A 1230 32.26 -18.98 39.46
C GLU A 1230 33.01 -18.32 38.29
N LEU A 1231 33.37 -19.11 37.28
CA LEU A 1231 33.78 -18.55 36.00
C LEU A 1231 32.61 -17.77 35.41
N SER A 1232 32.77 -16.45 35.31
CA SER A 1232 31.78 -15.56 34.70
C SER A 1232 31.37 -16.06 33.32
N LEU A 1233 30.13 -15.75 32.91
CA LEU A 1233 29.61 -16.06 31.57
C LEU A 1233 30.54 -15.58 30.44
N VAL A 1234 31.28 -14.50 30.67
CA VAL A 1234 32.29 -13.95 29.76
C VAL A 1234 33.53 -14.85 29.68
N ALA A 1235 33.98 -15.44 30.79
CA ALA A 1235 35.09 -16.40 30.78
C ALA A 1235 34.69 -17.73 30.12
N LYS A 1236 33.46 -18.21 30.33
CA LYS A 1236 32.88 -19.38 29.62
C LYS A 1236 32.67 -19.12 28.13
N ALA A 1237 32.24 -17.92 27.75
CA ALA A 1237 32.09 -17.50 26.35
C ALA A 1237 33.45 -17.29 25.66
N ARG A 1238 34.44 -16.72 26.35
CA ARG A 1238 35.83 -16.65 25.86
C ARG A 1238 36.43 -18.04 25.69
N TRP A 1239 36.17 -18.96 26.61
CA TRP A 1239 36.57 -20.37 26.48
C TRP A 1239 35.94 -21.07 25.28
N ARG A 1240 34.64 -20.89 25.08
CA ARG A 1240 33.90 -21.43 23.92
C ARG A 1240 34.31 -20.77 22.60
N SER A 1241 34.67 -19.48 22.64
CA SER A 1241 35.17 -18.71 21.49
C SER A 1241 36.58 -19.12 21.08
N VAL A 1242 37.48 -19.38 22.04
CA VAL A 1242 38.85 -19.86 21.77
C VAL A 1242 38.81 -21.29 21.21
N ALA A 1243 37.95 -22.17 21.75
CA ALA A 1243 37.74 -23.52 21.22
C ALA A 1243 37.08 -23.53 19.82
N ALA A 1244 36.16 -22.59 19.55
CA ALA A 1244 35.55 -22.43 18.23
C ALA A 1244 36.52 -21.82 17.21
N GLN A 1245 37.38 -20.87 17.62
CA GLN A 1245 38.42 -20.28 16.75
C GLN A 1245 39.53 -21.28 16.38
N LEU A 1246 39.93 -22.17 17.30
CA LEU A 1246 40.84 -23.29 17.01
C LEU A 1246 40.23 -24.29 16.02
N THR A 1247 38.92 -24.55 16.13
CA THR A 1247 38.18 -25.40 15.19
C THR A 1247 38.08 -24.75 13.80
N PHE A 1248 37.91 -23.42 13.75
CA PHE A 1248 37.79 -22.67 12.51
C PHE A 1248 39.12 -22.51 11.76
N HIS A 1249 40.26 -22.37 12.47
CA HIS A 1249 41.58 -22.29 11.84
C HIS A 1249 42.11 -23.64 11.33
N LEU A 1250 41.82 -24.75 12.01
CA LEU A 1250 42.21 -26.10 11.55
C LEU A 1250 41.37 -26.59 10.36
N VAL A 1251 40.13 -26.14 10.22
CA VAL A 1251 39.30 -26.38 9.03
C VAL A 1251 39.80 -25.57 7.82
N ARG A 1252 40.39 -24.39 8.05
CA ARG A 1252 40.98 -23.57 6.99
C ARG A 1252 42.35 -24.07 6.51
N TYR A 1253 43.14 -24.75 7.35
CA TYR A 1253 44.43 -25.33 6.95
C TYR A 1253 44.28 -26.64 6.15
N LYS A 1254 43.11 -27.30 6.17
CA LYS A 1254 42.91 -28.61 5.50
C LYS A 1254 42.39 -28.54 4.06
N PHE A 1255 42.00 -27.37 3.55
CA PHE A 1255 41.60 -27.20 2.13
C PHE A 1255 42.04 -25.86 1.54
N GLY A 1256 43.28 -25.49 1.79
CA GLY A 1256 43.97 -24.39 1.14
C GLY A 1256 45.39 -24.75 0.71
N GLN A 1257 45.61 -25.97 0.20
CA GLN A 1257 46.58 -26.34 -0.84
C GLN A 1257 46.61 -27.87 -1.02
N SER A 1258 46.06 -28.35 -2.15
CA SER A 1258 46.74 -29.36 -2.97
C SER A 1258 46.57 -28.94 -4.43
N GLU A 1259 47.53 -28.15 -4.92
CA GLU A 1259 48.07 -28.33 -6.28
C GLU A 1259 49.59 -28.43 -6.12
N THR A 1260 50.04 -29.62 -5.71
CA THR A 1260 50.99 -30.50 -6.42
C THR A 1260 51.26 -31.73 -5.55
#